data_AF-A0A7S0HRX4-F1
#
_entry.id   AF-A0A7S0HRX4-F1
#
_cell.length_a   1.000
_cell.length_b   1.000
_cell.length_c   1.000
_cell.angle_alpha   90.00
_cell.angle_beta   90.00
_cell.angle_gamma   90.00
#
_symmetry.space_group_name_H-M   'P 1'
#
loop_
_entity.id
_entity.type
_entity.pdbx_description
1 polymer ?
#
loop_
_entity_poly.entity_id
_entity_poly.type
_entity_poly.pdbx_seq_one_letter_code
_entity_poly.pdbx_strand_id
1 'polypeptide(L)'
;MKAVMETLRLQRERSMSDAASLERQNKDLTMQCRALLREVEELRNQLASPAVQRALVRSSSQGQNQGASNIDENNLPEVGTGVDAENFITQHLVLYKNVNQLQEQNQKLLKVVRQLSADNERESEKMMQQLREEYGNKIDAAMKEVQDIRQERQELETRVSSLVQQRDMYRILLAEADRSVIGESMGEQHSVAVGISTISEVMSPGSSGVRTTKDAIKMLEQENNEFKERNEAALSLLRTELNAAQDARLKAEQRAAQSESDASFLRDRHKSLQSTMDSLNTEITGLRAKISELSMNVTSYERKISEQQSELLNVRWEKQKESDSKITAETSLKHSEAKINQLNQEIEAIKNEKNQMQRLLNQISMSRDEDQRRSTEDIKRMNEDLERKEKDLTELRSEVAKERSKLDEMRVAYEYKLGELRASMRKSDEEMAHLREENIKLESAAKNSQEKADFFQKQLESAESRFREALYQQQSRALATEDSANQSQIAAPSSSLESTEAGQGSRYRIAENDIAALKSEIEQLKHHRDNWKTIATQHEEELTTLRQHLETSRERAEKERAELEALLSEKTALVADRQETISKLSEQVRTATTERDHLQQQVDTREGGLKAQINQLELERDGLRERYKLSVEENERLDGMRKQALADYEREVSQHASKLEELRQIRSRLGEVEVQLKESQTALEASNGETARETGRLKEENRNLQLRIQELEQKIQDLDERNTLLDSQLAKIDKAQEERLLSLSASISNADESMEIQDDSDKQMREMREHLRRLKHKLDLAEARLLDSEQEAARAKQRADHANRELAASQSRLQIELERNSSMLNTESQFQHLQEQVRSLSIFKESNAQLRTEAKEASDRSHALENRVKELEASIMPLKQSIAKLEADKNVLDSEKKMLDQQCARWRERVTELSNKFGGGGIDISEHEKVRSELEKAKNDLKDAQTKLHAMTQKELSARQALTEANAKLKNALDAEKSAQTQIEQLQTESSKGPSITVEAIRAHEEFKKMEEARREAIHRCKQFLDKNQRQKDELKKQADELQKMRDEKNSLKEQIVQELGQQQSSNMEPLKTQLAESKQEIETLKAECETLRTNLAKLQGERDQLQLAVQQKEAEISNLRGKDNMASDSELQKQLEEAKKEVEKVKAERESLQAEMKQVVSGLESSKAKENKMHSDRANTLLRQIKELKSNDATLKSKIAGLEKELEAFKKATAQQPKETAQEDSGTAGKRAAGKDEEARVASSKRHKPSESEVASEPAQAIVQPSTTPAAPPKEE
;
A
#
# COMPACT_ATOMS: atom_id res chain seq x y z
N MET A 1 -39.81 20.28 57.42
CA MET A 1 -38.64 20.20 56.53
C MET A 1 -38.28 18.77 56.15
N LYS A 2 -37.68 17.91 57.01
CA LYS A 2 -37.18 16.57 56.60
C LYS A 2 -38.16 15.75 55.74
N ALA A 3 -39.40 15.51 56.20
CA ALA A 3 -40.41 14.79 55.43
C ALA A 3 -40.75 15.44 54.06
N VAL A 4 -40.63 16.77 53.93
CA VAL A 4 -40.86 17.48 52.65
C VAL A 4 -39.66 17.33 51.71
N MET A 5 -38.43 17.31 52.24
CA MET A 5 -37.24 16.97 51.46
C MET A 5 -37.30 15.51 50.98
N GLU A 6 -37.88 14.62 51.78
CA GLU A 6 -38.03 13.19 51.51
C GLU A 6 -39.13 12.91 50.48
N THR A 7 -40.28 13.59 50.55
CA THR A 7 -41.29 13.52 49.47
C THR A 7 -40.81 14.17 48.18
N LEU A 8 -40.11 15.31 48.22
CA LEU A 8 -39.48 15.91 47.03
C LEU A 8 -38.38 15.01 46.44
N ARG A 9 -37.63 14.30 47.28
CA ARG A 9 -36.66 13.28 46.84
C ARG A 9 -37.35 12.10 46.16
N LEU A 10 -38.38 11.52 46.77
CA LEU A 10 -39.17 10.44 46.16
C LEU A 10 -39.86 10.87 44.86
N GLN A 11 -40.36 12.11 44.80
CA GLN A 11 -40.96 12.67 43.59
C GLN A 11 -39.92 12.89 42.48
N ARG A 12 -38.69 13.27 42.83
CA ARG A 12 -37.55 13.36 41.89
C ARG A 12 -37.02 11.99 41.47
N GLU A 13 -36.97 11.01 42.36
CA GLU A 13 -36.56 9.64 42.03
C GLU A 13 -37.60 8.98 41.11
N ARG A 14 -38.90 9.25 41.32
CA ARG A 14 -39.97 8.88 40.37
C ARG A 14 -39.82 9.59 39.03
N SER A 15 -39.72 10.92 38.99
CA SER A 15 -39.60 11.64 37.71
C SER A 15 -38.32 11.28 36.93
N MET A 16 -37.22 10.94 37.62
CA MET A 16 -36.02 10.38 36.98
C MET A 16 -36.24 8.95 36.46
N SER A 17 -37.01 8.11 37.16
CA SER A 17 -37.40 6.78 36.70
C SER A 17 -38.32 6.86 35.47
N ASP A 18 -39.30 7.78 35.48
CA ASP A 18 -40.24 8.01 34.39
C ASP A 18 -39.51 8.59 33.17
N ALA A 19 -38.59 9.54 33.37
CA ALA A 19 -37.71 10.04 32.33
C ALA A 19 -36.79 8.95 31.75
N ALA A 20 -36.22 8.07 32.59
CA ALA A 20 -35.42 6.94 32.12
C ALA A 20 -36.25 5.89 31.37
N SER A 21 -37.52 5.71 31.73
CA SER A 21 -38.48 4.86 31.01
C SER A 21 -38.81 5.46 29.64
N LEU A 22 -39.14 6.76 29.59
CA LEU A 22 -39.38 7.48 28.35
C LEU A 22 -38.13 7.54 27.46
N GLU A 23 -36.92 7.67 28.02
CA GLU A 23 -35.67 7.55 27.27
C GLU A 23 -35.49 6.16 26.65
N ARG A 24 -35.85 5.08 27.37
CA ARG A 24 -35.81 3.72 26.81
C ARG A 24 -36.84 3.57 25.69
N GLN A 25 -38.08 3.96 25.92
CA GLN A 25 -39.14 3.93 24.90
C GLN A 25 -38.78 4.77 23.66
N ASN A 26 -38.16 5.94 23.82
CA ASN A 26 -37.67 6.73 22.68
C ASN A 26 -36.47 6.09 21.98
N LYS A 27 -35.57 5.38 22.69
CA LYS A 27 -34.47 4.63 22.08
C LYS A 27 -34.98 3.41 21.32
N ASP A 28 -35.97 2.69 21.88
CA ASP A 28 -36.62 1.55 21.24
C ASP A 28 -37.43 1.99 20.01
N LEU A 29 -38.21 3.08 20.10
CA LEU A 29 -38.88 3.71 18.96
C LEU A 29 -37.86 4.21 17.91
N THR A 30 -36.73 4.79 18.34
CA THR A 30 -35.66 5.19 17.40
C THR A 30 -35.02 3.98 16.73
N MET A 31 -34.87 2.85 17.42
CA MET A 31 -34.39 1.59 16.83
C MET A 31 -35.42 0.98 15.89
N GLN A 32 -36.71 0.99 16.23
CA GLN A 32 -37.80 0.56 15.34
C GLN A 32 -37.88 1.44 14.10
N CYS A 33 -37.86 2.76 14.24
CA CYS A 33 -37.82 3.69 13.10
C CYS A 33 -36.54 3.51 12.25
N ARG A 34 -35.38 3.21 12.85
CA ARG A 34 -34.16 2.88 12.09
C ARG A 34 -34.22 1.50 11.42
N ALA A 35 -34.88 0.52 12.01
CA ALA A 35 -35.13 -0.77 11.40
C ALA A 35 -36.08 -0.62 10.20
N LEU A 36 -37.21 0.05 10.38
CA LEU A 36 -38.17 0.36 9.32
C LEU A 36 -37.57 1.25 8.22
N LEU A 37 -36.71 2.21 8.56
CA LEU A 37 -35.99 3.02 7.56
C LEU A 37 -34.97 2.18 6.80
N ARG A 38 -34.22 1.28 7.46
CA ARG A 38 -33.36 0.32 6.76
C ARG A 38 -34.14 -0.65 5.90
N GLU A 39 -35.27 -1.15 6.36
CA GLU A 39 -36.16 -2.03 5.60
C GLU A 39 -36.71 -1.29 4.37
N VAL A 40 -37.10 -0.02 4.51
CA VAL A 40 -37.49 0.85 3.38
C VAL A 40 -36.31 1.18 2.46
N GLU A 41 -35.09 1.37 2.97
CA GLU A 41 -33.88 1.59 2.16
C GLU A 41 -33.42 0.31 1.44
N GLU A 42 -33.54 -0.85 2.08
CA GLU A 42 -33.25 -2.18 1.51
C GLU A 42 -34.31 -2.52 0.44
N LEU A 43 -35.59 -2.29 0.69
CA LEU A 43 -36.65 -2.41 -0.31
C LEU A 43 -36.45 -1.42 -1.46
N ARG A 44 -36.02 -0.17 -1.20
CA ARG A 44 -35.66 0.80 -2.26
C ARG A 44 -34.44 0.36 -3.07
N ASN A 45 -33.39 -0.15 -2.42
CA ASN A 45 -32.17 -0.64 -3.07
C ASN A 45 -32.44 -1.93 -3.87
N GLN A 46 -33.36 -2.78 -3.39
CA GLN A 46 -33.91 -3.89 -4.15
C GLN A 46 -34.65 -3.34 -5.39
N LEU A 47 -35.62 -2.43 -5.26
CA LEU A 47 -36.32 -1.81 -6.40
C LEU A 47 -35.40 -1.02 -7.37
N ALA A 48 -34.26 -0.51 -6.90
CA ALA A 48 -33.28 0.22 -7.70
C ALA A 48 -32.31 -0.70 -8.46
N SER A 49 -32.16 -1.97 -8.06
CA SER A 49 -31.25 -2.92 -8.69
C SER A 49 -31.69 -3.24 -10.13
N PRO A 50 -30.83 -3.07 -11.16
CA PRO A 50 -31.16 -3.44 -12.53
C PRO A 50 -31.40 -4.95 -12.73
N ALA A 51 -31.05 -5.80 -11.77
CA ALA A 51 -31.44 -7.20 -11.77
C ALA A 51 -32.91 -7.35 -11.32
N VAL A 52 -33.30 -6.66 -10.25
CA VAL A 52 -34.66 -6.68 -9.69
C VAL A 52 -35.63 -5.92 -10.57
N GLN A 53 -35.27 -4.83 -11.25
CA GLN A 53 -36.15 -4.19 -12.24
C GLN A 53 -36.45 -5.12 -13.43
N ARG A 54 -35.47 -5.93 -13.86
CA ARG A 54 -35.68 -6.97 -14.87
C ARG A 54 -36.42 -8.21 -14.33
N ALA A 55 -36.38 -8.45 -13.03
CA ALA A 55 -37.26 -9.43 -12.36
C ALA A 55 -38.69 -8.88 -12.20
N LEU A 56 -38.87 -7.59 -11.92
CA LEU A 56 -40.15 -6.92 -11.70
C LEU A 56 -40.93 -6.79 -13.02
N VAL A 57 -40.26 -6.45 -14.13
CA VAL A 57 -40.88 -6.51 -15.47
C VAL A 57 -41.28 -7.95 -15.85
N ARG A 58 -40.60 -8.98 -15.31
CA ARG A 58 -41.01 -10.39 -15.44
C ARG A 58 -42.12 -10.79 -14.46
N SER A 59 -42.18 -10.22 -13.25
CA SER A 59 -43.24 -10.53 -12.28
C SER A 59 -44.53 -9.75 -12.51
N SER A 60 -44.48 -8.58 -13.17
CA SER A 60 -45.65 -7.93 -13.76
C SER A 60 -46.27 -8.72 -14.91
N SER A 61 -45.58 -9.75 -15.42
CA SER A 61 -46.14 -10.79 -16.31
C SER A 61 -46.29 -12.17 -15.65
N GLN A 62 -45.94 -12.31 -14.36
CA GLN A 62 -46.00 -13.57 -13.62
C GLN A 62 -46.04 -13.32 -12.10
N GLY A 63 -47.25 -13.18 -11.55
CA GLY A 63 -47.50 -12.40 -10.34
C GLY A 63 -48.28 -13.07 -9.20
N GLN A 64 -48.22 -14.39 -9.03
CA GLN A 64 -48.58 -15.04 -7.76
C GLN A 64 -47.89 -16.42 -7.60
N ASN A 65 -47.41 -16.69 -6.38
CA ASN A 65 -46.73 -17.92 -5.90
C ASN A 65 -45.52 -18.44 -6.73
N GLN A 66 -44.35 -18.72 -6.15
CA GLN A 66 -43.88 -18.66 -4.77
C GLN A 66 -42.34 -18.63 -4.74
N GLY A 67 -41.72 -18.28 -3.62
CA GLY A 67 -40.27 -18.13 -3.51
C GLY A 67 -39.73 -18.09 -2.09
N ALA A 68 -40.13 -19.06 -1.26
CA ALA A 68 -39.58 -19.27 0.08
C ALA A 68 -39.10 -20.72 0.21
N SER A 69 -37.82 -20.92 0.56
CA SER A 69 -37.21 -22.24 0.65
C SER A 69 -36.43 -22.42 1.95
N ASN A 70 -36.81 -23.45 2.71
CA ASN A 70 -36.02 -24.15 3.73
C ASN A 70 -35.54 -23.35 4.96
N ILE A 71 -36.35 -23.39 6.02
CA ILE A 71 -35.92 -23.94 7.32
C ILE A 71 -37.00 -24.94 7.76
N ASP A 72 -36.64 -26.00 8.48
CA ASP A 72 -37.52 -27.09 8.89
C ASP A 72 -38.66 -26.67 9.82
N GLU A 73 -39.85 -27.27 9.62
CA GLU A 73 -40.63 -27.83 10.74
C GLU A 73 -41.51 -29.00 10.27
N ASN A 74 -41.22 -30.21 10.76
CA ASN A 74 -41.99 -31.41 10.43
C ASN A 74 -43.17 -31.57 11.39
N ASN A 75 -44.42 -31.36 10.92
CA ASN A 75 -45.56 -32.23 11.27
C ASN A 75 -46.89 -31.87 10.59
N LEU A 76 -47.70 -32.92 10.35
CA LEU A 76 -49.16 -32.93 10.12
C LEU A 76 -49.67 -32.38 8.75
N PRO A 77 -50.84 -32.84 8.26
CA PRO A 77 -50.88 -33.40 6.91
C PRO A 77 -51.70 -32.65 5.84
N GLU A 78 -51.21 -32.81 4.60
CA GLU A 78 -51.94 -33.08 3.35
C GLU A 78 -53.46 -32.82 3.31
N VAL A 79 -53.87 -31.71 2.67
CA VAL A 79 -55.23 -31.54 2.13
C VAL A 79 -55.20 -30.90 0.73
N GLY A 80 -55.66 -31.66 -0.25
CA GLY A 80 -56.60 -31.20 -1.28
C GLY A 80 -56.26 -30.02 -2.20
N THR A 81 -55.73 -30.35 -3.39
CA THR A 81 -56.17 -29.80 -4.70
C THR A 81 -56.37 -28.27 -4.84
N GLY A 82 -55.33 -27.57 -5.32
CA GLY A 82 -55.44 -26.19 -5.85
C GLY A 82 -54.84 -25.98 -7.25
N VAL A 83 -54.38 -27.04 -7.93
CA VAL A 83 -53.42 -26.95 -9.04
C VAL A 83 -54.04 -27.09 -10.44
N ASP A 84 -55.27 -27.57 -10.57
CA ASP A 84 -55.85 -27.90 -11.89
C ASP A 84 -56.40 -26.69 -12.66
N ALA A 85 -56.84 -25.61 -11.99
CA ALA A 85 -57.48 -24.47 -12.66
C ALA A 85 -56.54 -23.76 -13.66
N GLU A 86 -55.32 -23.42 -13.25
CA GLU A 86 -54.35 -22.72 -14.09
C GLU A 86 -53.78 -23.64 -15.19
N ASN A 87 -53.59 -24.93 -14.90
CA ASN A 87 -53.17 -25.92 -15.88
C ASN A 87 -54.23 -26.13 -16.96
N PHE A 88 -55.53 -26.16 -16.61
CA PHE A 88 -56.61 -26.32 -17.60
C PHE A 88 -56.77 -25.08 -18.49
N ILE A 89 -56.58 -23.88 -17.93
CA ILE A 89 -56.60 -22.61 -18.69
C ILE A 89 -55.41 -22.54 -19.66
N THR A 90 -54.20 -22.85 -19.20
CA THR A 90 -52.99 -22.81 -20.04
C THR A 90 -52.98 -23.90 -21.12
N GLN A 91 -53.46 -25.11 -20.84
CA GLN A 91 -53.60 -26.17 -21.85
C GLN A 91 -54.63 -25.85 -22.95
N HIS A 92 -55.59 -24.96 -22.72
CA HIS A 92 -56.54 -24.52 -23.74
C HIS A 92 -56.17 -23.22 -24.47
N LEU A 93 -55.12 -22.52 -24.04
CA LEU A 93 -54.52 -21.37 -24.74
C LEU A 93 -53.57 -21.81 -25.89
N VAL A 94 -54.10 -22.64 -26.80
CA VAL A 94 -53.38 -23.15 -27.97
C VAL A 94 -53.59 -22.25 -29.19
N LEU A 95 -52.52 -22.05 -29.97
CA LEU A 95 -52.50 -21.31 -31.24
C LEU A 95 -53.59 -21.81 -32.21
N TYR A 96 -54.65 -21.01 -32.36
CA TYR A 96 -55.76 -21.27 -33.28
C TYR A 96 -55.33 -21.09 -34.73
N LYS A 97 -55.69 -22.04 -35.60
CA LYS A 97 -55.35 -21.98 -37.04
C LYS A 97 -56.42 -21.32 -37.91
N ASN A 98 -57.65 -21.20 -37.40
CA ASN A 98 -58.79 -20.58 -38.08
C ASN A 98 -59.72 -19.90 -37.08
N VAL A 99 -60.36 -18.79 -37.49
CA VAL A 99 -61.25 -17.97 -36.64
C VAL A 99 -62.38 -18.78 -36.03
N ASN A 100 -62.95 -19.74 -36.76
CA ASN A 100 -64.06 -20.57 -36.27
C ASN A 100 -63.65 -21.47 -35.09
N GLN A 101 -62.39 -21.93 -35.05
CA GLN A 101 -61.87 -22.71 -33.91
C GLN A 101 -61.71 -21.83 -32.68
N LEU A 102 -61.21 -20.60 -32.85
CA LEU A 102 -61.17 -19.61 -31.77
C LEU A 102 -62.57 -19.26 -31.25
N GLN A 103 -63.58 -19.16 -32.13
CA GLN A 103 -64.96 -18.90 -31.71
C GLN A 103 -65.56 -20.09 -30.93
N GLU A 104 -65.34 -21.34 -31.35
CA GLU A 104 -65.74 -22.51 -30.55
C GLU A 104 -65.01 -22.57 -29.20
N GLN A 105 -63.69 -22.33 -29.19
CA GLN A 105 -62.89 -22.35 -27.96
C GLN A 105 -63.33 -21.23 -27.01
N ASN A 106 -63.59 -20.02 -27.51
CA ASN A 106 -64.15 -18.93 -26.72
C ASN A 106 -65.56 -19.25 -26.20
N GLN A 107 -66.42 -19.95 -26.95
CA GLN A 107 -67.71 -20.42 -26.45
C GLN A 107 -67.58 -21.51 -25.37
N LYS A 108 -66.57 -22.39 -25.47
CA LYS A 108 -66.26 -23.41 -24.46
C LYS A 108 -65.68 -22.75 -23.20
N LEU A 109 -64.73 -21.83 -23.34
CA LEU A 109 -64.18 -21.02 -22.24
C LEU A 109 -65.26 -20.16 -21.56
N LEU A 110 -66.18 -19.53 -22.30
CA LEU A 110 -67.31 -18.79 -21.70
C LEU A 110 -68.26 -19.70 -20.90
N LYS A 111 -68.41 -20.98 -21.26
CA LYS A 111 -69.17 -21.94 -20.47
C LYS A 111 -68.41 -22.34 -19.20
N VAL A 112 -67.13 -22.68 -19.33
CA VAL A 112 -66.27 -23.03 -18.19
C VAL A 112 -66.14 -21.85 -17.20
N VAL A 113 -65.91 -20.63 -17.67
CA VAL A 113 -65.88 -19.42 -16.82
C VAL A 113 -67.22 -19.21 -16.12
N ARG A 114 -68.36 -19.36 -16.81
CA ARG A 114 -69.69 -19.24 -16.16
C ARG A 114 -69.96 -20.35 -15.15
N GLN A 115 -69.45 -21.56 -15.37
CA GLN A 115 -69.53 -22.66 -14.41
C GLN A 115 -68.66 -22.37 -13.19
N LEU A 116 -67.38 -22.03 -13.38
CA LEU A 116 -66.47 -21.64 -12.31
C LEU A 116 -66.95 -20.41 -11.52
N SER A 117 -67.58 -19.43 -12.17
CA SER A 117 -68.24 -18.31 -11.46
C SER A 117 -69.41 -18.80 -10.61
N ALA A 118 -70.29 -19.64 -11.14
CA ALA A 118 -71.43 -20.18 -10.39
C ALA A 118 -71.03 -21.15 -9.27
N ASP A 119 -69.91 -21.87 -9.41
CA ASP A 119 -69.39 -22.78 -8.40
C ASP A 119 -68.63 -22.03 -7.30
N ASN A 120 -67.85 -20.99 -7.64
CA ASN A 120 -67.25 -20.07 -6.67
C ASN A 120 -68.33 -19.23 -5.93
N GLU A 121 -69.41 -18.85 -6.61
CA GLU A 121 -70.59 -18.23 -5.98
C GLU A 121 -71.24 -19.19 -4.96
N ARG A 122 -71.43 -20.47 -5.31
CA ARG A 122 -71.92 -21.50 -4.37
C ARG A 122 -70.96 -21.78 -3.21
N GLU A 123 -69.66 -21.71 -3.42
CA GLU A 123 -68.67 -21.91 -2.34
C GLU A 123 -68.59 -20.70 -1.42
N SER A 124 -68.72 -19.49 -1.96
CA SER A 124 -68.91 -18.25 -1.19
C SER A 124 -70.23 -18.27 -0.38
N GLU A 125 -71.33 -18.75 -0.98
CA GLU A 125 -72.60 -18.97 -0.27
C GLU A 125 -72.46 -19.98 0.87
N LYS A 126 -71.81 -21.13 0.64
CA LYS A 126 -71.53 -22.14 1.69
C LYS A 126 -70.65 -21.58 2.80
N MET A 127 -69.58 -20.86 2.47
CA MET A 127 -68.71 -20.19 3.45
C MET A 127 -69.50 -19.15 4.26
N MET A 128 -70.38 -18.37 3.62
CA MET A 128 -71.23 -17.41 4.32
C MET A 128 -72.30 -18.10 5.18
N GLN A 129 -72.82 -19.26 4.78
CA GLN A 129 -73.73 -20.09 5.58
C GLN A 129 -73.01 -20.68 6.80
N GLN A 130 -71.85 -21.32 6.61
CA GLN A 130 -71.01 -21.82 7.71
C GLN A 130 -70.62 -20.71 8.69
N LEU A 131 -70.23 -19.53 8.19
CA LEU A 131 -69.90 -18.38 9.04
C LEU A 131 -71.13 -17.84 9.80
N ARG A 132 -72.33 -17.85 9.18
CA ARG A 132 -73.59 -17.52 9.86
C ARG A 132 -73.98 -18.57 10.90
N GLU A 133 -73.78 -19.86 10.64
CA GLU A 133 -74.01 -20.94 11.59
C GLU A 133 -73.01 -20.87 12.76
N GLU A 134 -71.74 -20.59 12.51
CA GLU A 134 -70.75 -20.35 13.55
C GLU A 134 -71.09 -19.14 14.42
N TYR A 135 -71.45 -17.99 13.83
CA TYR A 135 -71.86 -16.83 14.61
C TYR A 135 -73.20 -17.05 15.31
N GLY A 136 -74.14 -17.79 14.71
CA GLY A 136 -75.38 -18.23 15.35
C GLY A 136 -75.11 -19.09 16.58
N ASN A 137 -74.28 -20.13 16.46
CA ASN A 137 -73.86 -20.99 17.57
C ASN A 137 -73.13 -20.20 18.68
N LYS A 138 -72.31 -19.20 18.32
CA LYS A 138 -71.63 -18.31 19.28
C LYS A 138 -72.62 -17.37 19.99
N ILE A 139 -73.64 -16.87 19.28
CA ILE A 139 -74.74 -16.08 19.85
C ILE A 139 -75.60 -16.93 20.78
N ASP A 140 -75.97 -18.15 20.39
CA ASP A 140 -76.78 -19.07 21.20
C ASP A 140 -76.02 -19.57 22.44
N ALA A 141 -74.70 -19.76 22.33
CA ALA A 141 -73.84 -20.03 23.48
C ALA A 141 -73.82 -18.84 24.45
N ALA A 142 -73.61 -17.62 23.96
CA ALA A 142 -73.67 -16.41 24.78
C ALA A 142 -75.06 -16.14 25.37
N MET A 143 -76.14 -16.47 24.66
CA MET A 143 -77.50 -16.37 25.19
C MET A 143 -77.77 -17.41 26.30
N LYS A 144 -77.23 -18.63 26.19
CA LYS A 144 -77.25 -19.62 27.28
C LYS A 144 -76.44 -19.14 28.48
N GLU A 145 -75.20 -18.68 28.29
CA GLU A 145 -74.37 -18.13 29.36
C GLU A 145 -75.06 -16.95 30.08
N VAL A 146 -75.69 -16.04 29.33
CA VAL A 146 -76.51 -14.94 29.90
C VAL A 146 -77.78 -15.46 30.59
N GLN A 147 -78.39 -16.55 30.13
CA GLN A 147 -79.53 -17.19 30.78
C GLN A 147 -79.13 -17.93 32.06
N ASP A 148 -77.95 -18.54 32.09
CA ASP A 148 -77.38 -19.23 33.25
C ASP A 148 -76.95 -18.20 34.31
N ILE A 149 -76.27 -17.12 33.93
CA ILE A 149 -75.99 -15.96 34.81
C ILE A 149 -77.29 -15.33 35.36
N ARG A 150 -78.38 -15.33 34.57
CA ARG A 150 -79.72 -14.89 35.06
C ARG A 150 -80.33 -15.87 36.06
N GLN A 151 -80.16 -17.17 35.87
CA GLN A 151 -80.59 -18.21 36.82
C GLN A 151 -79.76 -18.17 38.10
N GLU A 152 -78.43 -18.13 38.02
CA GLU A 152 -77.54 -17.91 39.17
C GLU A 152 -77.90 -16.63 39.91
N ARG A 153 -78.21 -15.53 39.20
CA ARG A 153 -78.68 -14.31 39.83
C ARG A 153 -80.04 -14.48 40.52
N GLN A 154 -80.98 -15.25 39.97
CA GLN A 154 -82.25 -15.56 40.64
C GLN A 154 -82.07 -16.50 41.85
N GLU A 155 -81.14 -17.45 41.79
CA GLU A 155 -80.72 -18.26 42.94
C GLU A 155 -80.05 -17.40 44.02
N LEU A 156 -79.22 -16.43 43.63
CA LEU A 156 -78.62 -15.47 44.56
C LEU A 156 -79.65 -14.50 45.12
N GLU A 157 -80.63 -14.02 44.35
CA GLU A 157 -81.71 -13.15 44.81
C GLU A 157 -82.68 -13.90 45.74
N THR A 158 -83.01 -15.17 45.45
CA THR A 158 -83.80 -16.01 46.37
C THR A 158 -83.00 -16.41 47.62
N ARG A 159 -81.69 -16.66 47.50
CA ARG A 159 -80.81 -16.89 48.65
C ARG A 159 -80.66 -15.65 49.53
N VAL A 160 -80.49 -14.46 48.94
CA VAL A 160 -80.48 -13.17 49.65
C VAL A 160 -81.85 -12.88 50.25
N SER A 161 -82.95 -13.19 49.55
CA SER A 161 -84.31 -13.12 50.11
C SER A 161 -84.45 -14.05 51.32
N SER A 162 -83.94 -15.28 51.25
CA SER A 162 -83.94 -16.22 52.38
C SER A 162 -83.05 -15.75 53.55
N LEU A 163 -81.92 -15.09 53.27
CA LEU A 163 -81.06 -14.47 54.28
C LEU A 163 -81.69 -13.20 54.87
N VAL A 164 -82.49 -12.45 54.10
CA VAL A 164 -83.28 -11.30 54.58
C VAL A 164 -84.45 -11.79 55.43
N GLN A 165 -85.14 -12.86 55.02
CA GLN A 165 -86.16 -13.53 55.82
C GLN A 165 -85.58 -14.12 57.10
N GLN A 166 -84.39 -14.73 57.07
CA GLN A 166 -83.68 -15.18 58.27
C GLN A 166 -83.25 -14.00 59.14
N ARG A 167 -82.68 -12.93 58.56
CA ARG A 167 -82.34 -11.70 59.30
C ARG A 167 -83.56 -11.11 59.98
N ASP A 168 -84.69 -11.00 59.28
CA ASP A 168 -85.90 -10.39 59.80
C ASP A 168 -86.67 -11.34 60.72
N MET A 169 -86.56 -12.66 60.54
CA MET A 169 -86.95 -13.66 61.54
C MET A 169 -86.09 -13.53 62.80
N TYR A 170 -84.77 -13.41 62.70
CA TYR A 170 -83.89 -13.16 63.85
C TYR A 170 -84.13 -11.78 64.48
N ARG A 171 -84.59 -10.79 63.70
CA ARG A 171 -85.00 -9.46 64.18
C ARG A 171 -86.35 -9.50 64.89
N ILE A 172 -87.26 -10.36 64.45
CA ILE A 172 -88.50 -10.71 65.16
C ILE A 172 -88.16 -11.51 66.42
N LEU A 173 -87.24 -12.48 66.36
CA LEU A 173 -86.78 -13.27 67.52
C LEU A 173 -86.03 -12.39 68.55
N LEU A 174 -85.29 -11.37 68.10
CA LEU A 174 -84.73 -10.33 68.96
C LEU A 174 -85.84 -9.45 69.54
N ALA A 175 -86.79 -8.97 68.74
CA ALA A 175 -87.93 -8.22 69.25
C ALA A 175 -88.83 -9.06 70.20
N GLU A 176 -88.85 -10.38 70.04
CA GLU A 176 -89.59 -11.34 70.87
C GLU A 176 -88.81 -11.70 72.14
N ALA A 177 -87.47 -11.75 72.09
CA ALA A 177 -86.61 -11.80 73.26
C ALA A 177 -86.67 -10.49 74.07
N ASP A 178 -86.59 -9.33 73.42
CA ASP A 178 -86.75 -8.01 74.03
C ASP A 178 -88.16 -7.85 74.64
N ARG A 179 -89.19 -8.45 74.02
CA ARG A 179 -90.55 -8.54 74.57
C ARG A 179 -90.68 -9.57 75.70
N SER A 180 -89.89 -10.64 75.68
CA SER A 180 -89.79 -11.64 76.75
C SER A 180 -89.01 -11.15 77.98
N VAL A 181 -88.16 -10.13 77.85
CA VAL A 181 -87.35 -9.57 78.94
C VAL A 181 -88.06 -8.39 79.65
N ILE A 182 -89.16 -7.88 79.10
CA ILE A 182 -89.91 -6.73 79.64
C ILE A 182 -91.41 -7.09 79.81
N GLY A 183 -91.72 -8.30 80.28
CA GLY A 183 -93.08 -8.86 80.17
C GLY A 183 -93.48 -9.98 81.13
N GLU A 184 -93.05 -10.00 82.39
CA GLU A 184 -93.52 -10.98 83.39
C GLU A 184 -94.94 -10.66 83.91
N SER A 185 -95.94 -10.67 83.02
CA SER A 185 -97.36 -10.47 83.36
C SER A 185 -98.32 -10.90 82.24
N MET A 186 -99.43 -11.54 82.63
CA MET A 186 -100.65 -11.83 81.84
C MET A 186 -100.52 -12.63 80.52
N GLY A 187 -100.98 -13.89 80.57
CA GLY A 187 -102.33 -14.20 80.07
C GLY A 187 -102.51 -14.76 78.66
N GLU A 188 -103.29 -15.85 78.57
CA GLU A 188 -104.21 -16.24 77.48
C GLU A 188 -103.65 -16.35 76.03
N GLN A 189 -103.47 -17.55 75.48
CA GLN A 189 -104.48 -18.50 74.91
C GLN A 189 -104.85 -18.27 73.42
N HIS A 190 -105.17 -19.40 72.77
CA HIS A 190 -105.89 -19.58 71.50
C HIS A 190 -105.27 -19.18 70.14
N SER A 191 -104.59 -20.17 69.57
CA SER A 191 -105.01 -20.87 68.32
C SER A 191 -106.35 -20.49 67.67
N VAL A 192 -106.35 -20.40 66.33
CA VAL A 192 -107.29 -21.06 65.37
C VAL A 192 -106.62 -20.89 63.97
N ALA A 193 -106.34 -21.88 63.13
CA ALA A 193 -106.92 -23.18 62.74
C ALA A 193 -107.64 -23.11 61.37
N VAL A 194 -107.29 -24.07 60.51
CA VAL A 194 -107.76 -24.21 59.11
C VAL A 194 -109.24 -24.62 59.09
N GLY A 195 -109.97 -24.19 58.05
CA GLY A 195 -111.41 -24.45 57.94
C GLY A 195 -111.81 -25.68 57.10
N ILE A 196 -113.11 -25.97 57.18
CA ILE A 196 -113.93 -26.74 56.21
C ILE A 196 -113.94 -28.29 56.39
N SER A 197 -114.63 -28.72 57.45
CA SER A 197 -115.98 -29.35 57.36
C SER A 197 -116.24 -30.85 57.65
N THR A 198 -117.35 -31.03 58.39
CA THR A 198 -118.44 -32.04 58.28
C THR A 198 -118.43 -33.41 59.00
N ILE A 199 -119.47 -33.57 59.86
CA ILE A 199 -120.30 -34.77 60.17
C ILE A 199 -119.88 -35.67 61.38
N SER A 200 -120.62 -35.50 62.50
CA SER A 200 -121.34 -36.50 63.36
C SER A 200 -120.67 -37.80 63.89
N GLU A 201 -120.94 -38.33 65.10
CA GLU A 201 -121.71 -37.83 66.29
C GLU A 201 -121.60 -38.75 67.55
N VAL A 202 -122.27 -38.36 68.66
CA VAL A 202 -122.81 -39.17 69.78
C VAL A 202 -121.86 -40.10 70.59
N MET A 203 -121.26 -39.51 71.63
CA MET A 203 -121.56 -39.76 73.06
C MET A 203 -121.72 -41.19 73.67
N SER A 204 -120.79 -41.50 74.60
CA SER A 204 -121.09 -41.87 76.01
C SER A 204 -121.61 -43.32 76.34
N PRO A 205 -121.83 -43.75 77.61
CA PRO A 205 -120.90 -44.72 78.21
C PRO A 205 -121.52 -45.92 78.97
N GLY A 206 -120.73 -46.95 79.31
CA GLY A 206 -121.16 -47.96 80.29
C GLY A 206 -120.29 -49.20 80.52
N SER A 207 -119.61 -49.25 81.67
CA SER A 207 -119.30 -50.45 82.50
C SER A 207 -118.92 -51.80 81.84
N SER A 208 -117.62 -52.17 81.87
CA SER A 208 -117.15 -53.56 82.14
C SER A 208 -115.61 -53.69 82.11
N GLY A 209 -114.95 -53.33 83.23
CA GLY A 209 -113.49 -53.23 83.37
C GLY A 209 -112.69 -54.55 83.42
N VAL A 210 -113.00 -55.53 82.57
CA VAL A 210 -112.26 -56.81 82.44
C VAL A 210 -111.84 -57.10 80.99
N ARG A 211 -112.47 -56.48 79.99
CA ARG A 211 -111.95 -56.48 78.60
C ARG A 211 -110.74 -55.56 78.46
N THR A 212 -110.75 -54.44 79.19
CA THR A 212 -109.75 -53.38 79.17
C THR A 212 -108.31 -53.86 79.36
N THR A 213 -108.04 -54.87 80.19
CA THR A 213 -106.66 -55.36 80.40
C THR A 213 -106.15 -56.21 79.23
N LYS A 214 -107.00 -57.07 78.64
CA LYS A 214 -106.61 -57.88 77.48
C LYS A 214 -106.52 -57.04 76.21
N ASP A 215 -107.41 -56.06 76.07
CA ASP A 215 -107.37 -55.12 74.95
C ASP A 215 -106.21 -54.10 75.13
N ALA A 216 -105.86 -53.70 76.37
CA ALA A 216 -104.64 -52.91 76.63
C ALA A 216 -103.33 -53.70 76.40
N ILE A 217 -103.27 -54.99 76.73
CA ILE A 217 -102.10 -55.83 76.39
C ILE A 217 -101.96 -55.92 74.86
N LYS A 218 -103.06 -56.06 74.12
CA LYS A 218 -103.03 -56.00 72.65
C LYS A 218 -102.59 -54.63 72.12
N MET A 219 -103.08 -53.53 72.69
CA MET A 219 -102.60 -52.19 72.34
C MET A 219 -101.09 -52.07 72.58
N LEU A 220 -100.57 -52.55 73.72
CA LEU A 220 -99.14 -52.54 74.01
C LEU A 220 -98.33 -53.49 73.10
N GLU A 221 -98.88 -54.63 72.70
CA GLU A 221 -98.28 -55.52 71.69
C GLU A 221 -98.26 -54.85 70.30
N GLN A 222 -99.31 -54.11 69.94
CA GLN A 222 -99.41 -53.32 68.71
C GLN A 222 -98.44 -52.14 68.75
N GLU A 223 -98.45 -51.30 69.78
CA GLU A 223 -97.50 -50.19 69.98
C GLU A 223 -96.04 -50.66 69.97
N ASN A 224 -95.73 -51.82 70.57
CA ASN A 224 -94.38 -52.40 70.56
C ASN A 224 -93.99 -52.96 69.18
N ASN A 225 -94.93 -53.53 68.42
CA ASN A 225 -94.69 -53.94 67.04
C ASN A 225 -94.56 -52.73 66.10
N GLU A 226 -95.41 -51.71 66.22
CA GLU A 226 -95.25 -50.44 65.52
C GLU A 226 -93.93 -49.74 65.92
N PHE A 227 -93.47 -49.85 67.17
CA PHE A 227 -92.19 -49.32 67.60
C PHE A 227 -91.02 -50.10 66.98
N LYS A 228 -91.13 -51.42 66.80
CA LYS A 228 -90.15 -52.20 66.02
C LYS A 228 -90.18 -51.78 64.55
N GLU A 229 -91.35 -51.70 63.92
CA GLU A 229 -91.49 -51.26 62.52
C GLU A 229 -90.96 -49.83 62.32
N ARG A 230 -91.22 -48.90 63.25
CA ARG A 230 -90.64 -47.54 63.23
C ARG A 230 -89.12 -47.57 63.42
N ASN A 231 -88.58 -48.43 64.27
CA ASN A 231 -87.13 -48.57 64.46
C ASN A 231 -86.45 -49.29 63.28
N GLU A 232 -87.08 -50.29 62.67
CA GLU A 232 -86.57 -50.97 61.47
C GLU A 232 -86.63 -50.04 60.26
N ALA A 233 -87.71 -49.25 60.11
CA ALA A 233 -87.80 -48.15 59.16
C ALA A 233 -86.68 -47.13 59.41
N ALA A 234 -86.51 -46.62 60.63
CA ALA A 234 -85.44 -45.68 60.97
C ALA A 234 -84.04 -46.26 60.72
N LEU A 235 -83.78 -47.53 61.05
CA LEU A 235 -82.50 -48.20 60.78
C LEU A 235 -82.29 -48.47 59.29
N SER A 236 -83.34 -48.70 58.51
CA SER A 236 -83.25 -48.80 57.05
C SER A 236 -82.96 -47.44 56.40
N LEU A 237 -83.62 -46.37 56.87
CA LEU A 237 -83.35 -44.99 56.44
C LEU A 237 -81.90 -44.61 56.76
N LEU A 238 -81.46 -44.82 58.01
CA LEU A 238 -80.08 -44.54 58.43
C LEU A 238 -79.04 -45.37 57.65
N ARG A 239 -79.37 -46.60 57.23
CA ARG A 239 -78.55 -47.39 56.31
C ARG A 239 -78.55 -46.83 54.89
N THR A 240 -79.68 -46.37 54.36
CA THR A 240 -79.72 -45.71 53.04
C THR A 240 -78.99 -44.37 53.05
N GLU A 241 -79.07 -43.60 54.12
CA GLU A 241 -78.31 -42.35 54.31
C GLU A 241 -76.81 -42.63 54.45
N LEU A 242 -76.42 -43.64 55.24
CA LEU A 242 -75.01 -44.05 55.36
C LEU A 242 -74.45 -44.54 54.03
N ASN A 243 -75.20 -45.35 53.28
CA ASN A 243 -74.81 -45.81 51.95
C ASN A 243 -74.74 -44.63 50.97
N ALA A 244 -75.71 -43.71 50.97
CA ALA A 244 -75.69 -42.51 50.12
C ALA A 244 -74.53 -41.58 50.46
N ALA A 245 -74.16 -41.45 51.74
CA ALA A 245 -72.99 -40.70 52.20
C ALA A 245 -71.67 -41.38 51.79
N GLN A 246 -71.60 -42.72 51.83
CA GLN A 246 -70.45 -43.48 51.32
C GLN A 246 -70.32 -43.35 49.80
N ASP A 247 -71.42 -43.44 49.05
CA ASP A 247 -71.48 -43.23 47.60
C ASP A 247 -71.09 -41.78 47.22
N ALA A 248 -71.60 -40.79 47.95
CA ALA A 248 -71.26 -39.38 47.74
C ALA A 248 -69.78 -39.12 48.06
N ARG A 249 -69.24 -39.72 49.13
CA ARG A 249 -67.81 -39.70 49.44
C ARG A 249 -67.00 -40.34 48.32
N LEU A 250 -67.31 -41.57 47.88
CA LEU A 250 -66.56 -42.26 46.82
C LEU A 250 -66.60 -41.48 45.50
N LYS A 251 -67.73 -40.85 45.15
CA LYS A 251 -67.85 -39.97 43.98
C LYS A 251 -67.04 -38.68 44.14
N ALA A 252 -66.93 -38.13 45.35
CA ALA A 252 -66.05 -36.99 45.63
C ALA A 252 -64.56 -37.38 45.61
N GLU A 253 -64.20 -38.53 46.16
CA GLU A 253 -62.84 -39.10 46.21
C GLU A 253 -62.36 -39.46 44.79
N GLN A 254 -63.24 -40.02 43.94
CA GLN A 254 -62.99 -40.24 42.52
C GLN A 254 -62.81 -38.93 41.73
N ARG A 255 -63.65 -37.92 41.96
CA ARG A 255 -63.52 -36.60 41.32
C ARG A 255 -62.24 -35.88 41.76
N ALA A 256 -61.86 -36.00 43.04
CA ALA A 256 -60.60 -35.46 43.55
C ALA A 256 -59.41 -36.12 42.84
N ALA A 257 -59.36 -37.46 42.78
CA ALA A 257 -58.32 -38.20 42.08
C ALA A 257 -58.26 -37.86 40.57
N GLN A 258 -59.41 -37.70 39.90
CA GLN A 258 -59.47 -37.22 38.51
C GLN A 258 -58.86 -35.82 38.39
N SER A 259 -59.32 -34.85 39.19
CA SER A 259 -58.80 -33.47 39.15
C SER A 259 -57.32 -33.36 39.51
N GLU A 260 -56.80 -34.24 40.38
CA GLU A 260 -55.38 -34.32 40.70
C GLU A 260 -54.56 -34.91 39.54
N SER A 261 -55.12 -35.91 38.82
CA SER A 261 -54.51 -36.45 37.60
C SER A 261 -54.52 -35.45 36.44
N ASP A 262 -55.60 -34.68 36.26
CA ASP A 262 -55.67 -33.60 35.27
C ASP A 262 -54.68 -32.48 35.64
N ALA A 263 -54.58 -32.12 36.92
CA ALA A 263 -53.61 -31.16 37.41
C ALA A 263 -52.16 -31.66 37.30
N SER A 264 -51.88 -32.96 37.40
CA SER A 264 -50.54 -33.51 37.16
C SER A 264 -50.19 -33.48 35.67
N PHE A 265 -51.10 -33.92 34.81
CA PHE A 265 -50.96 -33.85 33.35
C PHE A 265 -50.75 -32.41 32.86
N LEU A 266 -51.53 -31.45 33.35
CA LEU A 266 -51.36 -30.03 33.01
C LEU A 266 -50.03 -29.47 33.53
N ARG A 267 -49.59 -29.82 34.75
CA ARG A 267 -48.25 -29.44 35.25
C ARG A 267 -47.14 -30.01 34.38
N ASP A 268 -47.22 -31.26 33.96
CA ASP A 268 -46.17 -31.90 33.16
C ASP A 268 -46.18 -31.42 31.70
N ARG A 269 -47.35 -31.10 31.14
CA ARG A 269 -47.47 -30.34 29.89
C ARG A 269 -46.85 -28.95 30.01
N HIS A 270 -47.08 -28.24 31.13
CA HIS A 270 -46.44 -26.94 31.38
C HIS A 270 -44.92 -27.05 31.54
N LYS A 271 -44.40 -28.07 32.24
CA LYS A 271 -42.95 -28.34 32.32
C LYS A 271 -42.34 -28.65 30.95
N SER A 272 -43.04 -29.44 30.14
CA SER A 272 -42.60 -29.77 28.77
C SER A 272 -42.57 -28.52 27.88
N LEU A 273 -43.65 -27.74 27.87
CA LEU A 273 -43.73 -26.46 27.16
C LEU A 273 -42.67 -25.45 27.65
N GLN A 274 -42.44 -25.37 28.96
CA GLN A 274 -41.38 -24.55 29.54
C GLN A 274 -40.00 -25.04 29.07
N SER A 275 -39.73 -26.34 29.10
CA SER A 275 -38.46 -26.90 28.62
C SER A 275 -38.23 -26.62 27.13
N THR A 276 -39.28 -26.61 26.30
CA THR A 276 -39.18 -26.23 24.88
C THR A 276 -39.03 -24.71 24.69
N MET A 277 -39.65 -23.89 25.53
CA MET A 277 -39.40 -22.44 25.51
C MET A 277 -38.00 -22.10 25.98
N ASP A 278 -37.47 -22.80 26.99
CA ASP A 278 -36.11 -22.64 27.48
C ASP A 278 -35.08 -23.10 26.44
N SER A 279 -35.30 -24.21 25.73
CA SER A 279 -34.42 -24.63 24.62
C SER A 279 -34.46 -23.63 23.46
N LEU A 280 -35.65 -23.21 23.01
CA LEU A 280 -35.80 -22.17 21.97
C LEU A 280 -35.18 -20.83 22.41
N ASN A 281 -35.24 -20.47 23.69
CA ASN A 281 -34.55 -19.29 24.22
C ASN A 281 -33.01 -19.45 24.18
N THR A 282 -32.47 -20.65 24.45
CA THR A 282 -31.02 -20.91 24.26
C THR A 282 -30.60 -20.85 22.79
N GLU A 283 -31.44 -21.34 21.87
CA GLU A 283 -31.19 -21.25 20.42
C GLU A 283 -31.29 -19.80 19.92
N ILE A 284 -32.31 -19.04 20.34
CA ILE A 284 -32.46 -17.61 20.02
C ILE A 284 -31.28 -16.80 20.58
N THR A 285 -30.78 -17.10 21.77
CA THR A 285 -29.59 -16.41 22.32
C THR A 285 -28.30 -16.84 21.60
N GLY A 286 -28.16 -18.11 21.19
CA GLY A 286 -27.07 -18.58 20.34
C GLY A 286 -27.07 -17.93 18.95
N LEU A 287 -28.23 -17.84 18.30
CA LEU A 287 -28.41 -17.15 17.02
C LEU A 287 -28.13 -15.65 17.15
N ARG A 288 -28.60 -14.98 18.22
CA ARG A 288 -28.26 -13.58 18.50
C ARG A 288 -26.75 -13.39 18.74
N ALA A 289 -26.10 -14.31 19.43
CA ALA A 289 -24.64 -14.29 19.60
C ALA A 289 -23.91 -14.45 18.26
N LYS A 290 -24.36 -15.36 17.38
CA LYS A 290 -23.80 -15.55 16.04
C LYS A 290 -24.04 -14.36 15.12
N ILE A 291 -25.23 -13.74 15.17
CA ILE A 291 -25.55 -12.49 14.46
C ILE A 291 -24.65 -11.34 14.95
N SER A 292 -24.40 -11.25 16.27
CA SER A 292 -23.46 -10.29 16.85
C SER A 292 -22.02 -10.52 16.38
N GLU A 293 -21.55 -11.77 16.41
CA GLU A 293 -20.22 -12.15 15.90
C GLU A 293 -20.07 -11.83 14.40
N LEU A 294 -21.08 -12.17 13.59
CA LEU A 294 -21.10 -11.83 12.16
C LEU A 294 -21.14 -10.32 11.94
N SER A 295 -21.86 -9.55 12.76
CA SER A 295 -21.88 -8.08 12.70
C SER A 295 -20.53 -7.47 13.12
N MET A 296 -19.85 -8.04 14.11
CA MET A 296 -18.48 -7.66 14.47
C MET A 296 -17.48 -8.00 13.37
N ASN A 297 -17.65 -9.15 12.69
CA ASN A 297 -16.82 -9.51 11.55
C ASN A 297 -17.06 -8.57 10.36
N VAL A 298 -18.32 -8.30 10.00
CA VAL A 298 -18.71 -7.33 8.94
C VAL A 298 -18.13 -5.95 9.24
N THR A 299 -18.36 -5.39 10.44
CA THR A 299 -17.78 -4.09 10.81
C THR A 299 -16.24 -4.10 10.85
N SER A 300 -15.59 -5.24 11.12
CA SER A 300 -14.13 -5.39 10.96
C SER A 300 -13.68 -5.40 9.49
N TYR A 301 -14.50 -5.93 8.57
CA TYR A 301 -14.24 -5.91 7.14
C TYR A 301 -14.52 -4.53 6.55
N GLU A 302 -15.63 -3.87 6.92
CA GLU A 302 -15.93 -2.47 6.59
C GLU A 302 -14.80 -1.54 7.05
N ARG A 303 -14.29 -1.74 8.28
CA ARG A 303 -13.10 -1.03 8.78
C ARG A 303 -11.87 -1.31 7.92
N LYS A 304 -11.54 -2.57 7.62
CA LYS A 304 -10.38 -2.90 6.75
C LYS A 304 -10.52 -2.31 5.35
N ILE A 305 -11.74 -2.28 4.81
CA ILE A 305 -12.06 -1.67 3.52
C ILE A 305 -11.89 -0.15 3.60
N SER A 306 -12.31 0.52 4.69
CA SER A 306 -12.09 1.96 4.86
C SER A 306 -10.62 2.32 5.12
N GLU A 307 -9.88 1.48 5.84
CA GLU A 307 -8.42 1.57 5.98
C GLU A 307 -7.73 1.45 4.60
N GLN A 308 -8.03 0.40 3.83
CA GLN A 308 -7.50 0.21 2.47
C GLN A 308 -7.94 1.32 1.49
N GLN A 309 -9.16 1.85 1.61
CA GLN A 309 -9.61 3.01 0.82
C GLN A 309 -8.82 4.26 1.21
N SER A 310 -8.53 4.47 2.49
CA SER A 310 -7.69 5.59 2.93
C SER A 310 -6.24 5.44 2.47
N GLU A 311 -5.67 4.23 2.48
CA GLU A 311 -4.34 3.94 1.92
C GLU A 311 -4.31 4.19 0.40
N LEU A 312 -5.32 3.73 -0.34
CA LEU A 312 -5.44 3.98 -1.78
C LEU A 312 -5.65 5.47 -2.10
N LEU A 313 -6.34 6.23 -1.24
CA LEU A 313 -6.47 7.68 -1.39
C LEU A 313 -5.16 8.40 -1.05
N ASN A 314 -4.43 7.96 -0.02
CA ASN A 314 -3.12 8.50 0.33
C ASN A 314 -2.10 8.25 -0.79
N VAL A 315 -2.01 7.03 -1.32
CA VAL A 315 -1.13 6.69 -2.46
C VAL A 315 -1.53 7.45 -3.73
N ARG A 316 -2.83 7.70 -3.96
CA ARG A 316 -3.29 8.59 -5.04
C ARG A 316 -2.87 10.04 -4.82
N TRP A 317 -2.94 10.54 -3.58
CA TRP A 317 -2.54 11.90 -3.23
C TRP A 317 -1.01 12.09 -3.29
N GLU A 318 -0.23 11.11 -2.85
CA GLU A 318 1.22 11.08 -3.00
C GLU A 318 1.62 11.03 -4.48
N LYS A 319 1.00 10.15 -5.29
CA LYS A 319 1.23 10.12 -6.74
C LYS A 319 0.81 11.42 -7.44
N GLN A 320 -0.28 12.05 -7.01
CA GLN A 320 -0.69 13.37 -7.54
C GLN A 320 0.36 14.42 -7.18
N LYS A 321 0.81 14.47 -5.93
CA LYS A 321 1.85 15.38 -5.45
C LYS A 321 3.20 15.15 -6.13
N GLU A 322 3.58 13.91 -6.43
CA GLU A 322 4.74 13.59 -7.28
C GLU A 322 4.54 14.06 -8.72
N SER A 323 3.34 13.89 -9.28
CA SER A 323 3.00 14.42 -10.61
C SER A 323 3.07 15.95 -10.65
N ASP A 324 2.55 16.64 -9.64
CA ASP A 324 2.58 18.11 -9.53
C ASP A 324 4.02 18.60 -9.28
N SER A 325 4.81 17.86 -8.51
CA SER A 325 6.26 18.10 -8.35
C SER A 325 7.04 17.86 -9.64
N LYS A 326 6.61 16.90 -10.47
CA LYS A 326 7.20 16.64 -11.80
C LYS A 326 6.81 17.72 -12.80
N ILE A 327 5.55 18.17 -12.81
CA ILE A 327 5.07 19.26 -13.67
C ILE A 327 5.73 20.59 -13.29
N THR A 328 5.91 20.89 -12.01
CA THR A 328 6.64 22.09 -11.56
C THR A 328 8.14 22.00 -11.88
N ALA A 329 8.77 20.83 -11.74
CA ALA A 329 10.13 20.61 -12.21
C ALA A 329 10.25 20.79 -13.74
N GLU A 330 9.39 20.15 -14.54
CA GLU A 330 9.36 20.24 -16.01
C GLU A 330 9.08 21.65 -16.51
N THR A 331 8.17 22.39 -15.89
CA THR A 331 7.90 23.79 -16.26
C THR A 331 9.08 24.70 -15.89
N SER A 332 9.74 24.48 -14.75
CA SER A 332 10.98 25.20 -14.41
C SER A 332 12.13 24.87 -15.37
N LEU A 333 12.25 23.61 -15.78
CA LEU A 333 13.24 23.14 -16.75
C LEU A 333 12.97 23.75 -18.14
N LYS A 334 11.73 23.69 -18.63
CA LYS A 334 11.31 24.36 -19.89
C LYS A 334 11.53 25.88 -19.82
N HIS A 335 11.40 26.51 -18.66
CA HIS A 335 11.75 27.93 -18.48
C HIS A 335 13.27 28.17 -18.56
N SER A 336 14.08 27.28 -17.99
CA SER A 336 15.54 27.34 -18.09
C SER A 336 16.03 27.06 -19.51
N GLU A 337 15.45 26.10 -20.22
CA GLU A 337 15.72 25.81 -21.63
C GLU A 337 15.31 27.01 -22.52
N ALA A 338 14.15 27.62 -22.25
CA ALA A 338 13.73 28.84 -22.94
C ALA A 338 14.73 29.99 -22.72
N LYS A 339 15.25 30.19 -21.49
CA LYS A 339 16.26 31.23 -21.26
C LYS A 339 17.63 30.86 -21.83
N ILE A 340 18.03 29.60 -21.84
CA ILE A 340 19.24 29.13 -22.53
C ILE A 340 19.10 29.36 -24.04
N ASN A 341 17.93 29.10 -24.63
CA ASN A 341 17.67 29.35 -26.05
C ASN A 341 17.66 30.85 -26.38
N GLN A 342 17.10 31.71 -25.52
CA GLN A 342 17.25 33.16 -25.64
C GLN A 342 18.73 33.58 -25.57
N LEU A 343 19.49 33.11 -24.58
CA LEU A 343 20.92 33.41 -24.46
C LEU A 343 21.73 32.89 -25.65
N ASN A 344 21.37 31.74 -26.22
CA ASN A 344 21.98 31.22 -27.45
C ASN A 344 21.64 32.10 -28.67
N GLN A 345 20.41 32.59 -28.79
CA GLN A 345 20.00 33.54 -29.82
C GLN A 345 20.70 34.90 -29.64
N GLU A 346 20.86 35.39 -28.42
CA GLU A 346 21.67 36.58 -28.08
C GLU A 346 23.14 36.36 -28.48
N ILE A 347 23.72 35.20 -28.18
CA ILE A 347 25.09 34.81 -28.58
C ILE A 347 25.22 34.67 -30.10
N GLU A 348 24.21 34.15 -30.81
CA GLU A 348 24.21 34.08 -32.27
C GLU A 348 24.01 35.45 -32.93
N ALA A 349 23.19 36.33 -32.36
CA ALA A 349 23.12 37.74 -32.76
C ALA A 349 24.49 38.41 -32.61
N ILE A 350 25.13 38.30 -31.43
CA ILE A 350 26.48 38.86 -31.18
C ILE A 350 27.54 38.23 -32.09
N LYS A 351 27.47 36.92 -32.39
CA LYS A 351 28.34 36.29 -33.40
C LYS A 351 28.09 36.85 -34.80
N ASN A 352 26.83 37.07 -35.18
CA ASN A 352 26.47 37.62 -36.49
C ASN A 352 26.86 39.09 -36.62
N GLU A 353 26.68 39.90 -35.59
CA GLU A 353 27.19 41.27 -35.49
C GLU A 353 28.72 41.30 -35.53
N LYS A 354 29.41 40.43 -34.77
CA LYS A 354 30.87 40.28 -34.86
C LYS A 354 31.32 39.89 -36.27
N ASN A 355 30.61 38.97 -36.92
CA ASN A 355 30.89 38.56 -38.30
C ASN A 355 30.62 39.70 -39.30
N GLN A 356 29.58 40.52 -39.09
CA GLN A 356 29.31 41.71 -39.90
C GLN A 356 30.38 42.78 -39.68
N MET A 357 30.74 43.08 -38.43
CA MET A 357 31.84 43.99 -38.09
C MET A 357 33.18 43.50 -38.64
N GLN A 358 33.44 42.18 -38.65
CA GLN A 358 34.64 41.61 -39.25
C GLN A 358 34.60 41.66 -40.79
N ARG A 359 33.44 41.52 -41.44
CA ARG A 359 33.27 41.80 -42.87
C ARG A 359 33.53 43.27 -43.20
N LEU A 360 32.97 44.20 -42.41
CA LEU A 360 33.19 45.64 -42.56
C LEU A 360 34.66 46.01 -42.33
N LEU A 361 35.31 45.41 -41.32
CA LEU A 361 36.73 45.64 -41.03
C LEU A 361 37.63 45.05 -42.12
N ASN A 362 37.27 43.89 -42.69
CA ASN A 362 37.92 43.33 -43.87
C ASN A 362 37.68 44.20 -45.13
N GLN A 363 36.48 44.76 -45.32
CA GLN A 363 36.19 45.70 -46.41
C GLN A 363 36.98 47.01 -46.25
N ILE A 364 37.12 47.52 -45.03
CA ILE A 364 37.98 48.68 -44.72
C ILE A 364 39.46 48.33 -44.90
N SER A 365 39.90 47.11 -44.60
CA SER A 365 41.26 46.64 -44.92
C SER A 365 41.47 46.58 -46.43
N MET A 366 40.57 45.91 -47.17
CA MET A 366 40.64 45.84 -48.64
C MET A 366 40.59 47.22 -49.29
N SER A 367 39.76 48.15 -48.80
CA SER A 367 39.76 49.54 -49.25
C SER A 367 41.10 50.21 -48.97
N ARG A 368 41.68 50.05 -47.77
CA ARG A 368 43.01 50.59 -47.44
C ARG A 368 44.12 49.95 -48.27
N ASP A 369 44.02 48.66 -48.58
CA ASP A 369 44.98 47.93 -49.40
C ASP A 369 44.85 48.34 -50.88
N GLU A 370 43.63 48.66 -51.36
CA GLU A 370 43.38 49.27 -52.66
C GLU A 370 43.83 50.73 -52.72
N ASP A 371 43.58 51.53 -51.70
CA ASP A 371 44.03 52.92 -51.60
C ASP A 371 45.56 53.01 -51.48
N GLN A 372 46.20 52.07 -50.76
CA GLN A 372 47.64 51.89 -50.76
C GLN A 372 48.15 51.43 -52.14
N ARG A 373 47.49 50.48 -52.81
CA ARG A 373 47.87 50.08 -54.17
C ARG A 373 47.78 51.26 -55.14
N ARG A 374 46.67 51.98 -55.17
CA ARG A 374 46.46 53.22 -55.95
C ARG A 374 47.54 54.25 -55.62
N SER A 375 47.81 54.50 -54.34
CA SER A 375 48.90 55.39 -53.90
C SER A 375 50.27 54.92 -54.39
N THR A 376 50.59 53.63 -54.33
CA THR A 376 51.86 53.10 -54.87
C THR A 376 51.90 53.06 -56.41
N GLU A 377 50.76 52.97 -57.09
CA GLU A 377 50.65 53.11 -58.54
C GLU A 377 50.81 54.55 -58.98
N ASP A 378 50.25 55.51 -58.24
CA ASP A 378 50.43 56.93 -58.50
C ASP A 378 51.85 57.39 -58.14
N ILE A 379 52.46 56.86 -57.07
CA ILE A 379 53.90 57.03 -56.79
C ILE A 379 54.73 56.40 -57.92
N LYS A 380 54.37 55.22 -58.44
CA LYS A 380 55.06 54.64 -59.62
C LYS A 380 54.90 55.48 -60.87
N ARG A 381 53.70 56.00 -61.17
CA ARG A 381 53.45 56.92 -62.30
C ARG A 381 54.27 58.20 -62.16
N MET A 382 54.28 58.79 -60.97
CA MET A 382 55.09 59.98 -60.66
C MET A 382 56.60 59.68 -60.74
N ASN A 383 57.05 58.49 -60.33
CA ASN A 383 58.44 58.07 -60.49
C ASN A 383 58.79 57.75 -61.95
N GLU A 384 57.89 57.17 -62.74
CA GLU A 384 58.06 56.97 -64.19
C GLU A 384 58.11 58.31 -64.93
N ASP A 385 57.28 59.29 -64.55
CA ASP A 385 57.29 60.64 -65.13
C ASP A 385 58.49 61.46 -64.63
N LEU A 386 58.95 61.28 -63.39
CA LEU A 386 60.24 61.79 -62.93
C LEU A 386 61.38 61.16 -63.72
N GLU A 387 61.43 59.83 -63.89
CA GLU A 387 62.42 59.14 -64.72
C GLU A 387 62.39 59.61 -66.18
N ARG A 388 61.20 59.86 -66.76
CA ARG A 388 61.05 60.45 -68.10
C ARG A 388 61.63 61.86 -68.11
N LYS A 389 61.32 62.70 -67.13
CA LYS A 389 61.85 64.07 -67.04
C LYS A 389 63.34 64.12 -66.71
N GLU A 390 63.87 63.15 -65.97
CA GLU A 390 65.30 62.99 -65.75
C GLU A 390 66.01 62.52 -67.03
N LYS A 391 65.41 61.60 -67.80
CA LYS A 391 65.89 61.21 -69.14
C LYS A 391 65.88 62.43 -70.08
N ASP A 392 64.76 63.15 -70.22
CA ASP A 392 64.65 64.41 -70.95
C ASP A 392 65.74 65.42 -70.52
N LEU A 393 65.99 65.57 -69.21
CA LEU A 393 67.01 66.47 -68.68
C LEU A 393 68.44 65.98 -68.94
N THR A 394 68.70 64.67 -68.94
CA THR A 394 70.01 64.12 -69.34
C THR A 394 70.24 64.20 -70.84
N GLU A 395 69.19 64.08 -71.65
CA GLU A 395 69.23 64.27 -73.10
C GLU A 395 69.46 65.73 -73.42
N LEU A 396 68.70 66.68 -72.84
CA LEU A 396 68.99 68.13 -72.96
C LEU A 396 70.39 68.49 -72.45
N ARG A 397 70.88 67.88 -71.36
CA ARG A 397 72.27 68.08 -70.91
C ARG A 397 73.28 67.50 -71.89
N SER A 398 72.98 66.38 -72.54
CA SER A 398 73.80 65.78 -73.60
C SER A 398 73.80 66.64 -74.86
N GLU A 399 72.66 67.19 -75.26
CA GLU A 399 72.54 68.12 -76.38
C GLU A 399 73.26 69.44 -76.09
N VAL A 400 73.08 70.03 -74.91
CA VAL A 400 73.86 71.21 -74.48
C VAL A 400 75.36 70.90 -74.39
N ALA A 401 75.76 69.67 -74.05
CA ALA A 401 77.16 69.25 -74.08
C ALA A 401 77.68 69.06 -75.52
N LYS A 402 76.86 68.54 -76.45
CA LYS A 402 77.17 68.42 -77.88
C LYS A 402 77.22 69.78 -78.58
N GLU A 403 76.32 70.71 -78.26
CA GLU A 403 76.38 72.09 -78.76
C GLU A 403 77.56 72.85 -78.15
N ARG A 404 77.96 72.54 -76.91
CA ARG A 404 79.24 73.04 -76.35
C ARG A 404 80.44 72.43 -77.08
N SER A 405 80.50 71.12 -77.32
CA SER A 405 81.61 70.54 -78.08
C SER A 405 81.66 71.10 -79.49
N LYS A 406 80.53 71.20 -80.20
CA LYS A 406 80.45 71.90 -81.51
C LYS A 406 80.92 73.35 -81.43
N LEU A 407 80.55 74.11 -80.38
CA LEU A 407 81.02 75.49 -80.21
C LEU A 407 82.52 75.55 -79.91
N ASP A 408 83.09 74.59 -79.18
CA ASP A 408 84.51 74.52 -78.86
C ASP A 408 85.33 73.98 -80.05
N GLU A 409 84.82 73.01 -80.80
CA GLU A 409 85.32 72.54 -82.10
C GLU A 409 85.30 73.68 -83.13
N MET A 410 84.21 74.47 -83.18
CA MET A 410 84.12 75.66 -84.02
C MET A 410 85.05 76.78 -83.53
N ARG A 411 85.24 76.97 -82.22
CA ARG A 411 86.26 77.90 -81.67
C ARG A 411 87.65 77.47 -82.10
N VAL A 412 88.03 76.20 -81.92
CA VAL A 412 89.31 75.65 -82.36
C VAL A 412 89.46 75.73 -83.88
N ALA A 413 88.39 75.51 -84.65
CA ALA A 413 88.41 75.69 -86.10
C ALA A 413 88.54 77.17 -86.52
N TYR A 414 87.97 78.12 -85.77
CA TYR A 414 88.17 79.55 -85.98
C TYR A 414 89.56 80.01 -85.54
N GLU A 415 90.12 79.47 -84.45
CA GLU A 415 91.49 79.72 -83.99
C GLU A 415 92.52 79.13 -84.96
N TYR A 416 92.26 77.93 -85.50
CA TYR A 416 93.05 77.32 -86.57
C TYR A 416 92.96 78.15 -87.84
N LYS A 417 91.76 78.55 -88.29
CA LYS A 417 91.59 79.45 -89.45
C LYS A 417 92.19 80.83 -89.22
N LEU A 418 92.24 81.35 -87.99
CA LEU A 418 92.98 82.58 -87.63
C LEU A 418 94.49 82.34 -87.63
N GLY A 419 94.95 81.13 -87.28
CA GLY A 419 96.34 80.68 -87.44
C GLY A 419 96.75 80.57 -88.90
N GLU A 420 95.92 79.93 -89.73
CA GLU A 420 96.07 79.86 -91.19
C GLU A 420 95.99 81.25 -91.82
N LEU A 421 95.06 82.12 -91.42
CA LEU A 421 95.01 83.50 -91.90
C LEU A 421 96.25 84.29 -91.47
N ARG A 422 96.81 84.08 -90.28
CA ARG A 422 98.09 84.70 -89.87
C ARG A 422 99.28 84.13 -90.65
N ALA A 423 99.30 82.83 -90.93
CA ALA A 423 100.34 82.19 -91.73
C ALA A 423 100.22 82.55 -93.22
N SER A 424 99.00 82.70 -93.73
CA SER A 424 98.67 83.14 -95.08
C SER A 424 98.83 84.65 -95.24
N MET A 425 98.71 85.45 -94.17
CA MET A 425 99.13 86.84 -94.16
C MET A 425 100.66 86.92 -94.22
N ARG A 426 101.40 86.13 -93.45
CA ARG A 426 102.88 86.05 -93.57
C ARG A 426 103.32 85.61 -94.97
N LYS A 427 102.71 84.55 -95.51
CA LYS A 427 102.93 84.14 -96.91
C LYS A 427 102.49 85.22 -97.90
N SER A 428 101.39 85.93 -97.65
CA SER A 428 100.97 87.07 -98.48
C SER A 428 101.92 88.27 -98.34
N ASP A 429 102.59 88.47 -97.21
CA ASP A 429 103.62 89.51 -97.04
C ASP A 429 104.92 89.12 -97.77
N GLU A 430 105.31 87.84 -97.72
CA GLU A 430 106.42 87.24 -98.49
C GLU A 430 106.11 87.25 -100.01
N GLU A 431 104.91 86.83 -100.40
CA GLU A 431 104.37 86.87 -101.76
C GLU A 431 104.13 88.32 -102.22
N MET A 432 103.84 89.29 -101.35
CA MET A 432 103.76 90.72 -101.72
C MET A 432 105.15 91.37 -101.80
N ALA A 433 106.19 90.80 -101.20
CA ALA A 433 107.57 91.12 -101.58
C ALA A 433 107.88 90.52 -102.97
N HIS A 434 107.52 89.26 -103.21
CA HIS A 434 107.73 88.57 -104.48
C HIS A 434 106.91 89.16 -105.64
N LEU A 435 105.69 89.64 -105.38
CA LEU A 435 104.77 90.33 -106.30
C LEU A 435 105.04 91.83 -106.38
N ARG A 436 105.89 92.40 -105.52
CA ARG A 436 106.58 93.65 -105.84
C ARG A 436 107.69 93.39 -106.86
N GLU A 437 108.49 92.33 -106.69
CA GLU A 437 109.42 91.86 -107.74
C GLU A 437 108.72 91.37 -109.02
N GLU A 438 107.44 90.99 -108.99
CA GLU A 438 106.69 90.50 -110.15
C GLU A 438 105.68 91.48 -110.76
N ASN A 439 105.13 92.47 -110.05
CA ASN A 439 104.42 93.58 -110.73
C ASN A 439 105.41 94.42 -111.56
N ILE A 440 106.65 94.58 -111.10
CA ILE A 440 107.78 95.10 -111.89
C ILE A 440 108.00 94.30 -113.20
N LYS A 441 107.50 93.06 -113.29
CA LYS A 441 107.55 92.21 -114.49
C LYS A 441 106.20 92.16 -115.25
N LEU A 442 105.05 92.25 -114.58
CA LEU A 442 103.71 92.01 -115.15
C LEU A 442 102.88 93.27 -115.49
N GLU A 443 103.26 94.47 -115.05
CA GLU A 443 102.75 95.72 -115.67
C GLU A 443 103.03 95.77 -117.18
N SER A 444 103.96 94.94 -117.67
CA SER A 444 104.26 94.75 -119.09
C SER A 444 103.13 94.11 -119.92
N ALA A 445 102.14 93.43 -119.31
CA ALA A 445 101.30 92.43 -120.02
C ALA A 445 99.77 92.67 -120.09
N ALA A 446 99.13 93.24 -119.05
CA ALA A 446 97.74 92.89 -118.72
C ALA A 446 96.55 93.56 -119.49
N LYS A 447 96.71 94.15 -120.67
CA LYS A 447 95.68 95.06 -121.29
C LYS A 447 94.49 94.31 -122.03
N ASN A 448 93.39 93.84 -121.34
CA ASN A 448 92.35 92.81 -121.77
C ASN A 448 90.78 93.04 -121.49
N SER A 449 89.88 91.98 -121.46
CA SER A 449 88.33 91.96 -121.41
C SER A 449 87.69 90.83 -120.49
N GLN A 450 86.38 90.38 -120.36
CA GLN A 450 85.07 90.30 -121.13
C GLN A 450 83.76 90.00 -120.22
N GLU A 451 82.56 89.54 -120.72
CA GLU A 451 81.21 89.41 -120.00
C GLU A 451 80.29 88.13 -120.29
N LYS A 452 78.99 87.98 -119.79
CA LYS A 452 77.85 87.04 -120.22
C LYS A 452 76.40 87.17 -119.52
N ALA A 453 75.40 86.21 -119.63
CA ALA A 453 73.89 86.35 -119.38
C ALA A 453 73.05 85.19 -118.63
N ASP A 454 71.67 85.04 -118.75
CA ASP A 454 70.72 84.08 -118.02
C ASP A 454 69.13 84.41 -117.99
N PHE A 455 68.13 83.48 -117.72
CA PHE A 455 66.62 83.68 -117.91
C PHE A 455 65.41 83.14 -116.95
N PHE A 456 64.63 82.01 -117.21
CA PHE A 456 63.10 81.88 -117.21
C PHE A 456 62.14 81.25 -116.06
N GLN A 457 60.77 81.15 -116.30
CA GLN A 457 59.67 80.15 -115.87
C GLN A 457 58.68 80.36 -114.61
N LYS A 458 57.46 79.67 -114.48
CA LYS A 458 56.60 79.18 -113.26
C LYS A 458 54.98 79.29 -113.30
N GLN A 459 54.11 78.53 -112.52
CA GLN A 459 52.55 78.55 -112.46
C GLN A 459 51.69 77.59 -111.47
N LEU A 460 50.32 77.80 -111.24
CA LEU A 460 49.11 76.87 -110.89
C LEU A 460 48.38 76.74 -109.43
N GLU A 461 47.01 76.50 -109.27
CA GLU A 461 46.19 76.24 -107.97
C GLU A 461 44.59 75.88 -107.94
N SER A 462 43.97 75.29 -106.83
CA SER A 462 42.60 75.46 -106.09
C SER A 462 41.22 74.61 -106.19
N ALA A 463 40.42 74.30 -105.07
CA ALA A 463 38.89 73.95 -104.92
C ALA A 463 38.26 73.34 -103.53
N GLU A 464 36.91 73.42 -103.13
CA GLU A 464 36.18 72.68 -101.95
C GLU A 464 34.57 72.82 -101.61
N SER A 465 33.87 71.95 -100.76
CA SER A 465 32.82 72.12 -99.61
C SER A 465 31.27 71.62 -99.53
N ARG A 466 30.55 71.57 -98.31
CA ARG A 466 29.04 71.79 -97.88
C ARG A 466 28.04 70.73 -97.12
N PHE A 467 26.95 71.20 -96.35
CA PHE A 467 25.53 70.66 -95.93
C PHE A 467 25.05 69.89 -94.55
N ARG A 468 23.78 70.07 -93.94
CA ARG A 468 22.90 69.19 -92.95
C ARG A 468 21.59 69.76 -92.15
N GLU A 469 20.71 68.94 -91.41
CA GLU A 469 19.37 69.24 -90.62
C GLU A 469 18.92 68.18 -89.46
N ALA A 470 17.79 67.95 -88.64
CA ALA A 470 16.33 68.32 -88.19
C ALA A 470 15.78 67.46 -86.89
N LEU A 471 14.58 67.32 -86.16
CA LEU A 471 13.25 67.97 -85.62
C LEU A 471 12.33 67.06 -84.58
N TYR A 472 11.30 67.50 -83.72
CA TYR A 472 10.40 66.66 -82.71
C TYR A 472 9.07 67.23 -81.92
N GLN A 473 8.15 66.48 -81.17
CA GLN A 473 6.88 66.92 -80.32
C GLN A 473 6.05 65.97 -79.25
N GLN A 474 4.90 66.36 -78.52
CA GLN A 474 3.99 65.62 -77.47
C GLN A 474 2.54 66.29 -77.06
N GLN A 475 1.47 66.02 -76.17
CA GLN A 475 0.83 65.17 -75.00
C GLN A 475 -0.81 65.36 -74.84
N SER A 476 -1.84 65.09 -73.90
CA SER A 476 -2.32 64.65 -72.47
C SER A 476 -3.92 64.25 -72.37
N ARG A 477 -4.93 64.10 -71.38
CA ARG A 477 -5.36 64.16 -69.87
C ARG A 477 -6.89 63.60 -69.50
N ALA A 478 -7.47 63.44 -68.23
CA ALA A 478 -8.89 62.87 -67.80
C ALA A 478 -9.67 63.27 -66.40
N LEU A 479 -10.90 62.73 -65.96
CA LEU A 479 -11.82 63.03 -64.72
C LEU A 479 -13.05 62.03 -64.29
N ALA A 480 -13.74 62.16 -63.08
CA ALA A 480 -15.18 61.82 -62.58
C ALA A 480 -15.62 60.59 -61.65
N THR A 481 -16.69 60.70 -60.77
CA THR A 481 -17.66 59.66 -60.14
C THR A 481 -18.40 60.02 -58.78
N GLU A 482 -19.68 59.58 -58.51
CA GLU A 482 -20.63 60.12 -57.46
C GLU A 482 -21.78 59.16 -56.81
N ASP A 483 -22.61 59.65 -55.82
CA ASP A 483 -23.92 59.18 -55.15
C ASP A 483 -23.95 58.15 -53.91
N SER A 484 -24.97 57.78 -53.06
CA SER A 484 -26.49 57.90 -52.88
C SER A 484 -27.08 57.53 -51.43
N ALA A 485 -28.38 57.75 -51.03
CA ALA A 485 -29.04 57.35 -49.70
C ALA A 485 -30.63 57.42 -49.49
N ASN A 486 -31.27 56.82 -48.41
CA ASN A 486 -32.73 56.88 -47.94
C ASN A 486 -33.01 56.16 -46.52
N GLN A 487 -34.14 56.02 -45.74
CA GLN A 487 -35.61 56.44 -45.58
C GLN A 487 -36.20 56.17 -44.11
N SER A 488 -37.52 56.38 -43.72
CA SER A 488 -38.05 56.41 -42.28
C SER A 488 -39.62 56.45 -41.94
N GLN A 489 -40.03 56.18 -40.66
CA GLN A 489 -41.08 56.78 -39.71
C GLN A 489 -42.68 56.79 -39.78
N ILE A 490 -43.36 56.46 -38.63
CA ILE A 490 -44.45 57.19 -37.81
C ILE A 490 -46.04 57.19 -38.06
N ALA A 491 -46.85 57.06 -36.95
CA ALA A 491 -48.26 57.53 -36.58
C ALA A 491 -49.64 56.96 -37.12
N ALA A 492 -50.77 57.30 -36.42
CA ALA A 492 -52.26 57.05 -36.65
C ALA A 492 -53.14 57.82 -35.57
N PRO A 493 -54.48 57.68 -35.28
CA PRO A 493 -55.75 57.16 -35.92
C PRO A 493 -57.05 58.09 -35.72
N SER A 494 -58.34 57.61 -35.88
CA SER A 494 -59.64 58.03 -35.18
C SER A 494 -61.03 58.02 -35.97
N SER A 495 -62.21 57.99 -35.26
CA SER A 495 -63.66 58.39 -35.59
C SER A 495 -64.79 57.44 -36.20
N SER A 496 -66.11 57.53 -35.79
CA SER A 496 -67.38 56.84 -36.31
C SER A 496 -68.77 57.18 -35.59
N LEU A 497 -70.02 56.92 -36.15
CA LEU A 497 -71.40 57.20 -35.52
C LEU A 497 -72.75 56.61 -36.16
N GLU A 498 -73.92 56.55 -35.42
CA GLU A 498 -75.37 56.96 -35.76
C GLU A 498 -76.63 56.01 -36.13
N SER A 499 -77.92 56.31 -35.67
CA SER A 499 -79.36 56.10 -36.24
C SER A 499 -80.65 55.68 -35.34
N THR A 500 -81.97 55.97 -35.68
CA THR A 500 -83.35 55.75 -34.95
C THR A 500 -84.69 55.77 -35.86
N GLU A 501 -86.08 55.77 -35.61
CA GLU A 501 -87.19 55.74 -34.52
C GLU A 501 -88.75 55.61 -35.04
N ALA A 502 -89.83 55.40 -34.18
CA ALA A 502 -91.32 55.87 -34.16
C ALA A 502 -92.69 55.01 -34.43
N GLY A 503 -93.88 55.19 -33.70
CA GLY A 503 -95.33 54.63 -33.95
C GLY A 503 -96.57 54.70 -32.87
N GLN A 504 -97.94 54.40 -33.11
CA GLN A 504 -99.22 54.55 -32.18
C GLN A 504 -100.63 53.72 -32.40
N GLY A 505 -101.81 53.87 -31.63
CA GLY A 505 -103.19 53.10 -31.70
C GLY A 505 -104.60 53.55 -30.94
N SER A 506 -105.81 52.82 -30.95
CA SER A 506 -107.25 53.12 -30.36
C SER A 506 -108.44 52.02 -30.50
N ARG A 507 -109.82 51.92 -30.10
CA ARG A 507 -111.00 52.46 -29.21
C ARG A 507 -112.43 51.61 -29.24
N TYR A 508 -113.55 51.80 -28.42
CA TYR A 508 -114.81 50.86 -28.22
C TYR A 508 -116.29 51.37 -27.66
N ARG A 509 -117.41 50.49 -27.55
CA ARG A 509 -118.83 50.47 -26.80
C ARG A 509 -120.25 50.69 -27.55
N ILE A 510 -121.59 50.49 -27.14
CA ILE A 510 -122.59 49.69 -26.22
C ILE A 510 -124.17 50.09 -26.46
N ALA A 511 -125.44 49.75 -25.95
CA ALA A 511 -126.29 48.88 -24.97
C ALA A 511 -127.93 48.90 -25.09
N GLU A 512 -128.77 48.12 -24.29
CA GLU A 512 -130.25 48.25 -23.73
C GLU A 512 -131.62 47.98 -24.54
N ASN A 513 -132.96 47.75 -24.15
CA ASN A 513 -133.91 47.33 -22.97
C ASN A 513 -135.49 47.07 -23.35
N ASP A 514 -136.44 46.46 -22.53
CA ASP A 514 -137.98 46.24 -22.77
C ASP A 514 -138.97 45.75 -21.56
N ILE A 515 -140.38 45.78 -21.61
CA ILE A 515 -141.45 45.19 -20.63
C ILE A 515 -143.05 45.25 -20.98
N ALA A 516 -143.98 44.36 -20.45
CA ALA A 516 -145.53 44.42 -20.52
C ALA A 516 -146.45 43.53 -19.54
N ALA A 517 -147.84 43.70 -19.39
CA ALA A 517 -148.83 42.89 -18.55
C ALA A 517 -150.44 43.07 -18.73
N LEU A 518 -151.38 42.24 -18.12
CA LEU A 518 -152.91 42.38 -18.06
C LEU A 518 -153.74 41.59 -16.93
N LYS A 519 -155.13 41.43 -16.96
CA LYS A 519 -156.10 41.08 -15.83
C LYS A 519 -157.58 40.53 -16.15
N SER A 520 -158.31 39.72 -15.29
CA SER A 520 -159.85 39.55 -15.11
C SER A 520 -160.42 38.39 -14.16
N GLU A 521 -161.30 38.57 -13.08
CA GLU A 521 -161.45 37.49 -12.00
C GLU A 521 -162.65 37.21 -10.98
N ILE A 522 -163.59 38.09 -10.56
CA ILE A 522 -164.15 38.06 -9.15
C ILE A 522 -164.92 36.82 -8.62
N GLU A 523 -165.83 36.16 -9.36
CA GLU A 523 -166.61 35.05 -8.78
C GLU A 523 -165.86 33.71 -8.83
N GLN A 524 -165.01 33.56 -9.86
CA GLN A 524 -163.93 32.57 -9.85
C GLN A 524 -163.08 32.75 -8.59
N LEU A 525 -162.73 33.99 -8.21
CA LEU A 525 -161.98 34.27 -6.96
C LEU A 525 -162.65 33.77 -5.66
N LYS A 526 -163.96 33.46 -5.60
CA LYS A 526 -164.57 32.85 -4.40
C LYS A 526 -164.36 31.34 -4.33
N HIS A 527 -164.63 30.61 -5.41
CA HIS A 527 -164.31 29.17 -5.46
C HIS A 527 -162.81 28.94 -5.44
N HIS A 528 -162.04 29.80 -6.12
CA HIS A 528 -160.60 29.86 -5.92
C HIS A 528 -160.26 30.21 -4.46
N ARG A 529 -160.89 31.17 -3.75
CA ARG A 529 -160.56 31.44 -2.33
C ARG A 529 -160.69 30.20 -1.45
N ASP A 530 -161.79 29.45 -1.57
CA ASP A 530 -162.02 28.31 -0.68
C ASP A 530 -161.23 27.07 -1.09
N ASN A 531 -160.94 26.89 -2.39
CA ASN A 531 -159.92 25.93 -2.84
C ASN A 531 -158.50 26.38 -2.43
N TRP A 532 -158.17 27.66 -2.52
CA TRP A 532 -156.90 28.26 -2.06
C TRP A 532 -156.75 28.13 -0.55
N LYS A 533 -157.83 28.02 0.23
CA LYS A 533 -157.76 27.72 1.66
C LYS A 533 -157.35 26.28 1.93
N THR A 534 -157.97 25.29 1.27
CA THR A 534 -157.57 23.88 1.43
C THR A 534 -156.18 23.62 0.83
N ILE A 535 -155.89 24.22 -0.32
CA ILE A 535 -154.55 24.23 -0.94
C ILE A 535 -153.54 24.95 -0.03
N ALA A 536 -153.89 26.06 0.63
CA ALA A 536 -153.00 26.72 1.58
C ALA A 536 -152.76 25.86 2.83
N THR A 537 -153.77 25.22 3.42
CA THR A 537 -153.54 24.32 4.57
C THR A 537 -152.71 23.10 4.17
N GLN A 538 -152.93 22.53 2.98
CA GLN A 538 -152.13 21.43 2.45
C GLN A 538 -150.69 21.89 2.17
N HIS A 539 -150.49 23.06 1.55
CA HIS A 539 -149.17 23.65 1.35
C HIS A 539 -148.52 24.10 2.67
N GLU A 540 -149.26 24.42 3.73
CA GLU A 540 -148.71 24.70 5.07
C GLU A 540 -148.25 23.42 5.77
N GLU A 541 -148.98 22.31 5.62
CA GLU A 541 -148.57 20.96 6.07
C GLU A 541 -147.37 20.43 5.26
N GLU A 542 -147.36 20.63 3.94
CA GLU A 542 -146.22 20.34 3.06
C GLU A 542 -145.03 21.26 3.38
N LEU A 543 -145.22 22.55 3.63
CA LEU A 543 -144.13 23.47 3.98
C LEU A 543 -143.59 23.22 5.39
N THR A 544 -144.40 22.76 6.34
CA THR A 544 -143.91 22.40 7.68
C THR A 544 -143.15 21.07 7.67
N THR A 545 -143.63 20.06 6.94
CA THR A 545 -142.87 18.81 6.72
C THR A 545 -141.60 19.05 5.89
N LEU A 546 -141.65 19.85 4.82
CA LEU A 546 -140.46 20.27 4.07
C LEU A 546 -139.49 21.06 4.93
N ARG A 547 -139.95 21.94 5.83
CA ARG A 547 -139.07 22.63 6.81
C ARG A 547 -138.41 21.64 7.76
N GLN A 548 -139.12 20.64 8.29
CA GLN A 548 -138.54 19.60 9.14
C GLN A 548 -137.54 18.71 8.37
N HIS A 549 -137.81 18.39 7.11
CA HIS A 549 -136.86 17.69 6.25
C HIS A 549 -135.63 18.53 5.90
N LEU A 550 -135.80 19.84 5.63
CA LEU A 550 -134.69 20.76 5.39
C LEU A 550 -133.85 20.98 6.65
N GLU A 551 -134.47 21.10 7.84
CA GLU A 551 -133.75 21.31 9.09
C GLU A 551 -132.99 20.05 9.52
N THR A 552 -133.62 18.88 9.46
CA THR A 552 -132.89 17.62 9.71
C THR A 552 -131.87 17.28 8.60
N SER A 553 -131.99 17.86 7.40
CA SER A 553 -130.96 17.80 6.36
C SER A 553 -129.79 18.74 6.67
N ARG A 554 -130.06 19.97 7.16
CA ARG A 554 -129.04 20.90 7.68
C ARG A 554 -128.29 20.29 8.84
N GLU A 555 -128.97 19.76 9.85
CA GLU A 555 -128.33 19.10 10.99
C GLU A 555 -127.40 17.94 10.57
N ARG A 556 -127.75 17.19 9.52
CA ARG A 556 -126.87 16.14 8.97
C ARG A 556 -125.68 16.75 8.25
N ALA A 557 -125.92 17.71 7.34
CA ALA A 557 -124.86 18.40 6.62
C ALA A 557 -123.90 19.19 7.54
N GLU A 558 -124.37 19.69 8.68
CA GLU A 558 -123.55 20.35 9.71
C GLU A 558 -122.74 19.35 10.52
N LYS A 559 -123.27 18.16 10.84
CA LYS A 559 -122.51 17.06 11.47
C LYS A 559 -121.45 16.50 10.51
N GLU A 560 -121.82 16.23 9.25
CA GLU A 560 -120.89 15.83 8.19
C GLU A 560 -119.80 16.89 7.95
N ARG A 561 -120.14 18.19 8.00
CA ARG A 561 -119.14 19.27 7.95
C ARG A 561 -118.24 19.29 9.18
N ALA A 562 -118.78 19.16 10.38
CA ALA A 562 -117.98 19.15 11.61
C ALA A 562 -117.02 17.94 11.64
N GLU A 563 -117.46 16.77 11.16
CA GLU A 563 -116.61 15.58 11.01
C GLU A 563 -115.53 15.79 9.94
N LEU A 564 -115.86 16.40 8.80
CA LEU A 564 -114.89 16.76 7.76
C LEU A 564 -113.91 17.86 8.21
N GLU A 565 -114.35 18.85 8.97
CA GLU A 565 -113.49 19.91 9.54
C GLU A 565 -112.57 19.35 10.63
N ALA A 566 -113.06 18.43 11.47
CA ALA A 566 -112.22 17.69 12.42
C ALA A 566 -111.16 16.84 11.70
N LEU A 567 -111.54 16.07 10.68
CA LEU A 567 -110.61 15.29 9.86
C LEU A 567 -109.61 16.18 9.10
N LEU A 568 -110.03 17.33 8.58
CA LEU A 568 -109.14 18.32 7.96
C LEU A 568 -108.17 18.93 8.99
N SER A 569 -108.60 19.18 10.22
CA SER A 569 -107.70 19.63 11.31
C SER A 569 -106.65 18.57 11.66
N GLU A 570 -107.05 17.29 11.72
CA GLU A 570 -106.14 16.16 11.97
C GLU A 570 -105.14 15.99 10.82
N LYS A 571 -105.59 16.09 9.56
CA LYS A 571 -104.71 15.96 8.40
C LYS A 571 -103.81 17.19 8.20
N THR A 572 -104.27 18.40 8.54
CA THR A 572 -103.40 19.60 8.50
C THR A 572 -102.36 19.59 9.60
N ALA A 573 -102.69 19.10 10.81
CA ALA A 573 -101.70 18.83 11.86
C ALA A 573 -100.67 17.78 11.41
N LEU A 574 -101.11 16.63 10.88
CA LEU A 574 -100.22 15.59 10.36
C LEU A 574 -99.35 16.08 9.18
N VAL A 575 -99.86 17.00 8.35
CA VAL A 575 -99.08 17.65 7.29
C VAL A 575 -98.08 18.65 7.86
N ALA A 576 -98.38 19.37 8.95
CA ALA A 576 -97.44 20.24 9.64
C ALA A 576 -96.29 19.43 10.27
N ASP A 577 -96.58 18.35 11.00
CA ASP A 577 -95.58 17.43 11.57
C ASP A 577 -94.69 16.81 10.49
N ARG A 578 -95.29 16.44 9.34
CA ARG A 578 -94.55 15.96 8.17
C ARG A 578 -93.69 17.06 7.55
N GLN A 579 -94.17 18.29 7.48
CA GLN A 579 -93.39 19.42 6.96
C GLN A 579 -92.23 19.79 7.89
N GLU A 580 -92.38 19.66 9.21
CA GLU A 580 -91.31 19.89 10.19
C GLU A 580 -90.28 18.75 10.20
N THR A 581 -90.71 17.50 10.03
CA THR A 581 -89.76 16.38 9.85
C THR A 581 -89.04 16.44 8.50
N ILE A 582 -89.72 16.87 7.43
CA ILE A 582 -89.10 17.14 6.12
C ILE A 582 -88.11 18.31 6.21
N SER A 583 -88.42 19.40 6.93
CA SER A 583 -87.49 20.52 7.08
C SER A 583 -86.25 20.11 7.86
N LYS A 584 -86.40 19.41 9.00
CA LYS A 584 -85.29 18.84 9.78
C LYS A 584 -84.42 17.88 8.95
N LEU A 585 -85.03 16.99 8.18
CA LEU A 585 -84.31 16.09 7.27
C LEU A 585 -83.60 16.87 6.15
N SER A 586 -84.22 17.91 5.60
CA SER A 586 -83.58 18.76 4.58
C SER A 586 -82.40 19.55 5.13
N GLU A 587 -82.46 19.97 6.40
CA GLU A 587 -81.36 20.64 7.09
C GLU A 587 -80.22 19.66 7.40
N GLN A 588 -80.52 18.45 7.88
CA GLN A 588 -79.53 17.37 8.06
C GLN A 588 -78.86 16.94 6.74
N VAL A 589 -79.64 16.84 5.65
CA VAL A 589 -79.08 16.64 4.31
C VAL A 589 -78.21 17.82 3.90
N ARG A 590 -78.63 19.07 4.18
CA ARG A 590 -77.82 20.25 3.86
C ARG A 590 -76.50 20.28 4.62
N THR A 591 -76.50 20.03 5.94
CA THR A 591 -75.26 19.96 6.73
C THR A 591 -74.36 18.82 6.24
N ALA A 592 -74.91 17.62 5.99
CA ALA A 592 -74.16 16.50 5.42
C ALA A 592 -73.59 16.82 4.03
N THR A 593 -74.30 17.56 3.17
CA THR A 593 -73.74 18.02 1.89
C THR A 593 -72.61 19.04 2.08
N THR A 594 -72.74 20.01 3.00
CA THR A 594 -71.66 20.96 3.27
C THR A 594 -70.43 20.30 3.92
N GLU A 595 -70.62 19.28 4.75
CA GLU A 595 -69.54 18.48 5.32
C GLU A 595 -68.86 17.63 4.23
N ARG A 596 -69.64 16.98 3.36
CA ARG A 596 -69.13 16.23 2.20
C ARG A 596 -68.35 17.12 1.24
N ASP A 597 -68.85 18.31 0.94
CA ASP A 597 -68.22 19.27 0.03
C ASP A 597 -66.94 19.86 0.66
N HIS A 598 -66.95 20.11 1.98
CA HIS A 598 -65.74 20.50 2.71
C HIS A 598 -64.69 19.39 2.77
N LEU A 599 -65.10 18.13 2.98
CA LEU A 599 -64.22 16.97 2.92
C LEU A 599 -63.66 16.75 1.50
N GLN A 600 -64.48 16.94 0.45
CA GLN A 600 -64.01 16.92 -0.93
C GLN A 600 -62.96 18.03 -1.16
N GLN A 601 -63.23 19.27 -0.73
CA GLN A 601 -62.25 20.36 -0.83
C GLN A 601 -60.95 20.08 -0.05
N GLN A 602 -61.03 19.40 1.10
CA GLN A 602 -59.86 18.92 1.84
C GLN A 602 -59.10 17.79 1.12
N VAL A 603 -59.80 16.93 0.37
CA VAL A 603 -59.16 15.90 -0.48
C VAL A 603 -58.51 16.57 -1.70
N ASP A 604 -59.22 17.42 -2.43
CA ASP A 604 -58.74 18.12 -3.61
C ASP A 604 -57.49 18.99 -3.31
N THR A 605 -57.47 19.66 -2.16
CA THR A 605 -56.30 20.45 -1.72
C THR A 605 -55.13 19.57 -1.25
N ARG A 606 -55.37 18.43 -0.60
CA ARG A 606 -54.32 17.43 -0.29
C ARG A 606 -53.77 16.80 -1.58
N GLU A 607 -54.62 16.43 -2.51
CA GLU A 607 -54.23 15.93 -3.83
C GLU A 607 -53.45 16.98 -4.62
N GLY A 608 -53.88 18.24 -4.62
CA GLY A 608 -53.15 19.35 -5.25
C GLY A 608 -51.77 19.54 -4.65
N GLY A 609 -51.65 19.50 -3.32
CA GLY A 609 -50.38 19.55 -2.60
C GLY A 609 -49.46 18.36 -2.92
N LEU A 610 -50.00 17.14 -2.94
CA LEU A 610 -49.25 15.94 -3.30
C LEU A 610 -48.81 15.94 -4.77
N LYS A 611 -49.68 16.37 -5.70
CA LYS A 611 -49.33 16.52 -7.12
C LYS A 611 -48.26 17.59 -7.32
N ALA A 612 -48.31 18.70 -6.59
CA ALA A 612 -47.24 19.71 -6.59
C ALA A 612 -45.91 19.16 -6.06
N GLN A 613 -45.93 18.40 -4.95
CA GLN A 613 -44.73 17.75 -4.39
C GLN A 613 -44.16 16.68 -5.34
N ILE A 614 -45.01 15.88 -5.99
CA ILE A 614 -44.59 14.91 -7.01
C ILE A 614 -43.92 15.64 -8.18
N ASN A 615 -44.56 16.67 -8.75
CA ASN A 615 -44.01 17.44 -9.85
C ASN A 615 -42.66 18.11 -9.48
N GLN A 616 -42.52 18.60 -8.24
CA GLN A 616 -41.26 19.14 -7.73
C GLN A 616 -40.18 18.05 -7.63
N LEU A 617 -40.50 16.88 -7.06
CA LEU A 617 -39.58 15.75 -6.96
C LEU A 617 -39.20 15.16 -8.32
N GLU A 618 -40.09 15.22 -9.32
CA GLU A 618 -39.77 14.84 -10.70
C GLU A 618 -38.85 15.87 -11.38
N LEU A 619 -39.07 17.16 -11.17
CA LEU A 619 -38.17 18.22 -11.65
C LEU A 619 -36.78 18.14 -11.00
N GLU A 620 -36.72 17.87 -9.69
CA GLU A 620 -35.48 17.63 -8.96
C GLU A 620 -34.78 16.34 -9.42
N ARG A 621 -35.52 15.25 -9.63
CA ARG A 621 -35.01 13.99 -10.22
C ARG A 621 -34.38 14.23 -11.59
N ASP A 622 -35.06 14.94 -12.48
CA ASP A 622 -34.58 15.11 -13.85
C ASP A 622 -33.45 16.15 -13.93
N GLY A 623 -33.47 17.20 -13.10
CA GLY A 623 -32.31 18.08 -12.92
C GLY A 623 -31.08 17.36 -12.32
N LEU A 624 -31.28 16.39 -11.42
CA LEU A 624 -30.21 15.51 -10.94
C LEU A 624 -29.71 14.55 -12.03
N ARG A 625 -30.60 14.04 -12.90
CA ARG A 625 -30.21 13.22 -14.05
C ARG A 625 -29.42 14.00 -15.09
N GLU A 626 -29.76 15.26 -15.35
CA GLU A 626 -28.97 16.12 -16.25
C GLU A 626 -27.60 16.45 -15.65
N ARG A 627 -27.52 16.79 -14.36
CA ARG A 627 -26.22 16.94 -13.66
C ARG A 627 -25.39 15.67 -13.69
N TYR A 628 -26.01 14.50 -13.56
CA TYR A 628 -25.33 13.21 -13.67
C TYR A 628 -24.82 12.95 -15.10
N LYS A 629 -25.64 13.18 -16.14
CA LYS A 629 -25.20 13.09 -17.55
C LYS A 629 -24.00 14.00 -17.83
N LEU A 630 -24.10 15.29 -17.49
CA LEU A 630 -23.01 16.25 -17.67
C LEU A 630 -21.75 15.85 -16.89
N SER A 631 -21.91 15.23 -15.71
CA SER A 631 -20.77 14.69 -14.95
C SER A 631 -20.18 13.42 -15.58
N VAL A 632 -20.98 12.57 -16.24
CA VAL A 632 -20.48 11.42 -17.01
C VAL A 632 -19.77 11.91 -18.27
N GLU A 633 -20.37 12.82 -19.04
CA GLU A 633 -19.79 13.41 -20.25
C GLU A 633 -18.46 14.14 -19.94
N GLU A 634 -18.37 14.88 -18.83
CA GLU A 634 -17.12 15.50 -18.38
C GLU A 634 -16.09 14.45 -17.91
N ASN A 635 -16.51 13.38 -17.23
CA ASN A 635 -15.58 12.29 -16.88
C ASN A 635 -15.07 11.55 -18.13
N GLU A 636 -15.92 11.30 -19.13
CA GLU A 636 -15.53 10.71 -20.41
C GLU A 636 -14.59 11.64 -21.19
N ARG A 637 -14.83 12.97 -21.16
CA ARG A 637 -13.94 13.98 -21.73
C ARG A 637 -12.58 14.01 -21.02
N LEU A 638 -12.57 13.95 -19.68
CA LEU A 638 -11.36 13.90 -18.87
C LEU A 638 -10.59 12.58 -19.05
N ASP A 639 -11.26 11.44 -19.19
CA ASP A 639 -10.64 10.16 -19.53
C ASP A 639 -10.16 10.12 -21.00
N GLY A 640 -10.83 10.83 -21.90
CA GLY A 640 -10.35 11.11 -23.25
C GLY A 640 -9.04 11.91 -23.23
N MET A 641 -8.99 13.01 -22.47
CA MET A 641 -7.78 13.80 -22.26
C MET A 641 -6.67 13.01 -21.56
N ARG A 642 -6.99 12.16 -20.59
CA ARG A 642 -6.02 11.24 -19.95
C ARG A 642 -5.47 10.23 -20.95
N LYS A 643 -6.29 9.63 -21.80
CA LYS A 643 -5.85 8.70 -22.87
C LYS A 643 -4.97 9.41 -23.91
N GLN A 644 -5.32 10.64 -24.29
CA GLN A 644 -4.49 11.47 -25.18
C GLN A 644 -3.15 11.81 -24.52
N ALA A 645 -3.15 12.33 -23.29
CA ALA A 645 -1.92 12.62 -22.55
C ALA A 645 -1.06 11.37 -22.31
N LEU A 646 -1.67 10.20 -22.05
CA LEU A 646 -0.93 8.93 -21.95
C LEU A 646 -0.33 8.51 -23.30
N ALA A 647 -1.06 8.61 -24.41
CA ALA A 647 -0.54 8.32 -25.74
C ALA A 647 0.56 9.31 -26.17
N ASP A 648 0.44 10.59 -25.80
CA ASP A 648 1.48 11.59 -26.02
C ASP A 648 2.71 11.33 -25.13
N TYR A 649 2.53 10.93 -23.86
CA TYR A 649 3.64 10.49 -23.00
C TYR A 649 4.29 9.20 -23.50
N GLU A 650 3.53 8.23 -24.01
CA GLU A 650 4.06 7.02 -24.65
C GLU A 650 4.87 7.37 -25.91
N ARG A 651 4.40 8.36 -26.69
CA ARG A 651 5.10 8.90 -27.86
C ARG A 651 6.33 9.75 -27.51
N GLU A 652 6.29 10.51 -26.42
CA GLU A 652 7.47 11.19 -25.87
C GLU A 652 8.47 10.17 -25.36
N VAL A 653 8.04 9.14 -24.62
CA VAL A 653 8.90 8.03 -24.16
C VAL A 653 9.49 7.26 -25.35
N SER A 654 8.75 7.04 -26.44
CA SER A 654 9.31 6.39 -27.64
C SER A 654 10.34 7.29 -28.35
N GLN A 655 10.13 8.61 -28.39
CA GLN A 655 11.11 9.57 -28.89
C GLN A 655 12.32 9.73 -27.96
N HIS A 656 12.14 9.62 -26.65
CA HIS A 656 13.23 9.61 -25.68
C HIS A 656 14.00 8.30 -25.76
N ALA A 657 13.35 7.17 -26.02
CA ALA A 657 14.01 5.89 -26.31
C ALA A 657 14.84 5.99 -27.60
N SER A 658 14.28 6.50 -28.71
CA SER A 658 15.03 6.67 -29.96
C SER A 658 16.19 7.66 -29.79
N LYS A 659 15.99 8.80 -29.11
CA LYS A 659 17.06 9.76 -28.78
C LYS A 659 18.11 9.16 -27.82
N LEU A 660 17.74 8.26 -26.92
CA LEU A 660 18.68 7.52 -26.06
C LEU A 660 19.44 6.45 -26.85
N GLU A 661 18.84 5.86 -27.88
CA GLU A 661 19.50 4.94 -28.81
C GLU A 661 20.44 5.69 -29.76
N GLU A 662 20.04 6.85 -30.29
CA GLU A 662 20.90 7.79 -31.01
C GLU A 662 22.07 8.26 -30.13
N LEU A 663 21.81 8.65 -28.87
CA LEU A 663 22.87 9.01 -27.92
C LEU A 663 23.75 7.82 -27.53
N ARG A 664 23.22 6.58 -27.51
CA ARG A 664 24.04 5.36 -27.35
C ARG A 664 24.89 5.10 -28.58
N GLN A 665 24.38 5.27 -29.79
CA GLN A 665 25.15 5.16 -31.04
C GLN A 665 26.22 6.25 -31.15
N ILE A 666 25.90 7.50 -30.76
CA ILE A 666 26.85 8.61 -30.72
C ILE A 666 27.90 8.37 -29.63
N ARG A 667 27.54 7.84 -28.45
CA ARG A 667 28.51 7.44 -27.42
C ARG A 667 29.34 6.22 -27.81
N SER A 668 28.79 5.28 -28.58
CA SER A 668 29.55 4.17 -29.18
C SER A 668 30.58 4.72 -30.15
N ARG A 669 30.15 5.51 -31.14
CA ARG A 669 31.04 6.16 -32.11
C ARG A 669 32.06 7.10 -31.47
N LEU A 670 31.70 7.81 -30.40
CA LEU A 670 32.63 8.65 -29.65
C LEU A 670 33.61 7.80 -28.83
N GLY A 671 33.17 6.65 -28.29
CA GLY A 671 34.04 5.65 -27.66
C GLY A 671 34.98 4.98 -28.67
N GLU A 672 34.49 4.64 -29.85
CA GLU A 672 35.26 4.10 -30.99
C GLU A 672 36.30 5.13 -31.47
N VAL A 673 35.92 6.41 -31.61
CA VAL A 673 36.83 7.51 -31.96
C VAL A 673 37.79 7.84 -30.82
N GLU A 674 37.38 7.74 -29.55
CA GLU A 674 38.29 7.86 -28.41
C GLU A 674 39.28 6.69 -28.32
N VAL A 675 38.86 5.48 -28.68
CA VAL A 675 39.74 4.30 -28.77
C VAL A 675 40.70 4.49 -29.93
N GLN A 676 40.24 4.84 -31.14
CA GLN A 676 41.11 5.16 -32.29
C GLN A 676 42.04 6.34 -32.01
N LEU A 677 41.61 7.34 -31.22
CA LEU A 677 42.46 8.44 -30.78
C LEU A 677 43.52 7.96 -29.78
N LYS A 678 43.18 7.10 -28.82
CA LYS A 678 44.13 6.50 -27.87
C LYS A 678 45.08 5.50 -28.56
N GLU A 679 44.61 4.76 -29.55
CA GLU A 679 45.42 3.85 -30.38
C GLU A 679 46.39 4.64 -31.28
N SER A 680 45.93 5.72 -31.92
CA SER A 680 46.81 6.59 -32.71
C SER A 680 47.75 7.43 -31.84
N GLN A 681 47.33 7.87 -30.64
CA GLN A 681 48.20 8.50 -29.65
C GLN A 681 49.25 7.52 -29.13
N THR A 682 48.87 6.30 -28.73
CA THR A 682 49.84 5.30 -28.26
C THR A 682 50.74 4.77 -29.37
N ALA A 683 50.29 4.72 -30.63
CA ALA A 683 51.14 4.44 -31.79
C ALA A 683 52.12 5.61 -32.07
N LEU A 684 51.68 6.86 -31.93
CA LEU A 684 52.56 8.03 -32.01
C LEU A 684 53.55 8.08 -30.84
N GLU A 685 53.14 7.76 -29.61
CA GLU A 685 54.02 7.66 -28.44
C GLU A 685 54.99 6.47 -28.55
N ALA A 686 54.57 5.35 -29.13
CA ALA A 686 55.45 4.23 -29.45
C ALA A 686 56.49 4.62 -30.50
N SER A 687 56.07 5.24 -31.62
CA SER A 687 56.98 5.69 -32.68
C SER A 687 57.90 6.84 -32.22
N ASN A 688 57.41 7.76 -31.40
CA ASN A 688 58.22 8.77 -30.71
C ASN A 688 59.17 8.13 -29.69
N GLY A 689 58.76 7.06 -29.00
CA GLY A 689 59.60 6.29 -28.09
C GLY A 689 60.67 5.48 -28.82
N GLU A 690 60.37 4.95 -29.99
CA GLU A 690 61.31 4.25 -30.89
C GLU A 690 62.32 5.25 -31.46
N THR A 691 61.88 6.37 -32.05
CA THR A 691 62.80 7.42 -32.52
C THR A 691 63.57 8.10 -31.39
N ALA A 692 63.03 8.19 -30.16
CA ALA A 692 63.78 8.61 -28.98
C ALA A 692 64.84 7.57 -28.55
N ARG A 693 64.55 6.28 -28.65
CA ARG A 693 65.52 5.20 -28.42
C ARG A 693 66.58 5.15 -29.51
N GLU A 694 66.21 5.32 -30.77
CA GLU A 694 67.14 5.37 -31.90
C GLU A 694 68.03 6.61 -31.85
N THR A 695 67.47 7.80 -31.59
CA THR A 695 68.30 9.02 -31.41
C THR A 695 69.11 9.00 -30.12
N GLY A 696 68.63 8.33 -29.06
CA GLY A 696 69.40 8.05 -27.84
C GLY A 696 70.58 7.12 -28.13
N ARG A 697 70.31 5.97 -28.75
CA ARG A 697 71.32 5.01 -29.22
C ARG A 697 72.32 5.65 -30.18
N LEU A 698 71.88 6.45 -31.15
CA LEU A 698 72.77 7.17 -32.06
C LEU A 698 73.62 8.23 -31.32
N LYS A 699 73.11 8.86 -30.24
CA LYS A 699 73.92 9.75 -29.39
C LYS A 699 74.93 8.95 -28.56
N GLU A 700 74.59 7.76 -28.07
CA GLU A 700 75.51 6.87 -27.36
C GLU A 700 76.57 6.29 -28.31
N GLU A 701 76.19 5.84 -29.51
CA GLU A 701 77.11 5.40 -30.56
C GLU A 701 78.03 6.54 -31.01
N ASN A 702 77.51 7.77 -31.21
CA ASN A 702 78.35 8.94 -31.48
C ASN A 702 79.25 9.30 -30.30
N ARG A 703 78.79 9.21 -29.05
CA ARG A 703 79.61 9.46 -27.86
C ARG A 703 80.72 8.41 -27.72
N ASN A 704 80.42 7.15 -28.00
CA ASN A 704 81.40 6.06 -27.99
C ASN A 704 82.40 6.18 -29.14
N LEU A 705 81.96 6.65 -30.33
CA LEU A 705 82.85 7.01 -31.43
C LEU A 705 83.72 8.22 -31.09
N GLN A 706 83.18 9.26 -30.44
CA GLN A 706 83.96 10.41 -29.96
C GLN A 706 84.97 10.03 -28.89
N LEU A 707 84.59 9.22 -27.90
CA LEU A 707 85.52 8.67 -26.91
C LEU A 707 86.57 7.77 -27.57
N ARG A 708 86.20 6.99 -28.60
CA ARG A 708 87.15 6.17 -29.35
C ARG A 708 88.08 7.00 -30.24
N ILE A 709 87.60 8.12 -30.79
CA ILE A 709 88.43 9.10 -31.49
C ILE A 709 89.41 9.72 -30.50
N GLN A 710 88.96 10.18 -29.33
CA GLN A 710 89.84 10.71 -28.27
C GLN A 710 90.85 9.68 -27.77
N GLU A 711 90.45 8.42 -27.59
CA GLU A 711 91.37 7.31 -27.30
C GLU A 711 92.39 7.08 -28.40
N LEU A 712 92.02 7.26 -29.68
CA LEU A 712 92.91 7.08 -30.81
C LEU A 712 93.82 8.29 -31.02
N GLU A 713 93.33 9.51 -30.78
CA GLU A 713 94.12 10.74 -30.71
C GLU A 713 95.13 10.67 -29.57
N GLN A 714 94.73 10.21 -28.38
CA GLN A 714 95.64 9.93 -27.28
C GLN A 714 96.64 8.83 -27.64
N LYS A 715 96.23 7.74 -28.29
CA LYS A 715 97.18 6.70 -28.73
C LYS A 715 98.10 7.16 -29.85
N ILE A 716 97.68 8.10 -30.69
CA ILE A 716 98.54 8.75 -31.69
C ILE A 716 99.53 9.67 -30.96
N GLN A 717 99.09 10.46 -29.98
CA GLN A 717 99.97 11.27 -29.13
C GLN A 717 100.95 10.41 -28.33
N ASP A 718 100.52 9.33 -27.68
CA ASP A 718 101.38 8.35 -27.00
C ASP A 718 102.38 7.70 -27.99
N LEU A 719 101.96 7.42 -29.23
CA LEU A 719 102.81 6.87 -30.27
C LEU A 719 103.77 7.92 -30.85
N ASP A 720 103.40 9.19 -30.92
CA ASP A 720 104.25 10.28 -31.40
C ASP A 720 105.22 10.75 -30.30
N GLU A 721 104.82 10.76 -29.03
CA GLU A 721 105.71 10.88 -27.87
C GLU A 721 106.66 9.68 -27.81
N ARG A 722 106.17 8.46 -28.08
CA ARG A 722 107.04 7.27 -28.16
C ARG A 722 107.94 7.29 -29.38
N ASN A 723 107.49 7.77 -30.54
CA ASN A 723 108.28 7.89 -31.75
C ASN A 723 109.34 8.98 -31.57
N THR A 724 108.99 10.17 -31.07
CA THR A 724 109.98 11.22 -30.76
C THR A 724 110.91 10.83 -29.61
N LEU A 725 110.46 10.04 -28.63
CA LEU A 725 111.34 9.42 -27.64
C LEU A 725 112.28 8.41 -28.27
N LEU A 726 111.78 7.54 -29.16
CA LEU A 726 112.58 6.58 -29.92
C LEU A 726 113.55 7.27 -30.87
N ASP A 727 113.16 8.33 -31.57
CA ASP A 727 114.02 9.17 -32.41
C ASP A 727 115.05 9.91 -31.55
N SER A 728 114.71 10.30 -30.31
CA SER A 728 115.69 10.83 -29.36
C SER A 728 116.63 9.74 -28.81
N GLN A 729 116.20 8.48 -28.77
CA GLN A 729 117.00 7.34 -28.32
C GLN A 729 117.87 6.82 -29.46
N LEU A 730 117.36 6.78 -30.69
CA LEU A 730 118.09 6.58 -31.94
C LEU A 730 119.09 7.71 -32.09
N ALA A 731 118.73 8.99 -32.09
CA ALA A 731 119.71 10.08 -32.13
C ALA A 731 120.73 10.10 -30.96
N LYS A 732 120.44 9.46 -29.82
CA LYS A 732 121.44 9.19 -28.75
C LYS A 732 122.29 7.96 -29.03
N ILE A 733 121.73 6.90 -29.59
CA ILE A 733 122.41 5.67 -30.01
C ILE A 733 123.27 5.92 -31.26
N ASP A 734 122.82 6.77 -32.17
CA ASP A 734 123.46 7.23 -33.39
C ASP A 734 124.57 8.19 -33.03
N LYS A 735 124.37 9.14 -32.09
CA LYS A 735 125.49 9.91 -31.51
C LYS A 735 126.47 9.04 -30.74
N ALA A 736 126.00 8.08 -29.96
CA ALA A 736 126.87 7.11 -29.31
C ALA A 736 127.52 6.15 -30.31
N GLN A 737 126.96 5.97 -31.52
CA GLN A 737 127.55 5.22 -32.63
C GLN A 737 128.47 6.10 -33.48
N GLU A 738 128.27 7.42 -33.57
CA GLU A 738 129.24 8.37 -34.14
C GLU A 738 130.43 8.50 -33.19
N GLU A 739 130.22 8.71 -31.89
CA GLU A 739 131.26 8.67 -30.86
C GLU A 739 131.96 7.29 -30.82
N ARG A 740 131.21 6.20 -30.98
CA ARG A 740 131.79 4.85 -31.04
C ARG A 740 132.42 4.53 -32.38
N LEU A 741 132.01 5.12 -33.51
CA LEU A 741 132.68 4.99 -34.81
C LEU A 741 133.84 5.97 -34.94
N LEU A 742 133.88 7.05 -34.16
CA LEU A 742 135.06 7.89 -33.97
C LEU A 742 136.08 7.17 -33.08
N SER A 743 135.65 6.55 -31.98
CA SER A 743 136.54 5.71 -31.16
C SER A 743 136.94 4.41 -31.85
N LEU A 744 136.07 3.82 -32.67
CA LEU A 744 136.32 2.59 -33.42
C LEU A 744 136.99 2.85 -34.77
N SER A 745 136.90 4.02 -35.39
CA SER A 745 137.83 4.41 -36.47
C SER A 745 139.21 4.76 -35.90
N ALA A 746 139.28 5.41 -34.73
CA ALA A 746 140.55 5.55 -33.99
C ALA A 746 141.14 4.20 -33.54
N SER A 747 140.31 3.16 -33.31
CA SER A 747 140.77 1.83 -32.92
C SER A 747 141.00 0.86 -34.10
N ILE A 748 140.23 0.94 -35.18
CA ILE A 748 140.44 0.17 -36.44
C ILE A 748 141.56 0.79 -37.28
N SER A 749 141.90 2.07 -37.07
CA SER A 749 143.22 2.60 -37.46
C SER A 749 144.40 1.91 -36.73
N ASN A 750 144.13 0.92 -35.86
CA ASN A 750 145.11 0.18 -35.06
C ASN A 750 144.81 -1.34 -34.92
N ALA A 751 144.12 -2.02 -35.86
CA ALA A 751 144.07 -3.50 -35.91
C ALA A 751 143.69 -4.10 -37.29
N ASP A 752 144.40 -5.17 -37.69
CA ASP A 752 144.36 -5.84 -39.00
C ASP A 752 143.28 -6.93 -39.21
N GLU A 753 143.12 -7.26 -40.50
CA GLU A 753 142.66 -8.50 -41.18
C GLU A 753 142.31 -9.78 -40.35
N SER A 754 141.14 -10.42 -40.61
CA SER A 754 141.01 -11.82 -41.12
C SER A 754 139.69 -12.59 -40.81
N MET A 755 139.20 -13.32 -41.84
CA MET A 755 138.49 -14.62 -41.81
C MET A 755 136.96 -14.73 -41.56
N GLU A 756 136.29 -15.60 -42.36
CA GLU A 756 134.84 -15.90 -42.38
C GLU A 756 134.54 -17.41 -42.08
N ILE A 757 133.25 -17.80 -42.19
CA ILE A 757 132.62 -19.15 -42.18
C ILE A 757 131.94 -19.57 -40.85
N GLN A 758 130.65 -19.25 -40.66
CA GLN A 758 129.75 -19.95 -39.70
C GLN A 758 128.22 -19.79 -39.90
N ASP A 759 127.67 -19.77 -41.13
CA ASP A 759 126.24 -19.43 -41.35
C ASP A 759 125.20 -20.57 -41.22
N ASP A 760 125.55 -21.82 -41.57
CA ASP A 760 124.55 -22.87 -41.82
C ASP A 760 123.82 -23.41 -40.57
N SER A 761 124.49 -23.50 -39.42
CA SER A 761 123.89 -24.02 -38.17
C SER A 761 122.67 -23.22 -37.72
N ASP A 762 122.73 -21.91 -37.91
CA ASP A 762 121.70 -20.98 -37.45
C ASP A 762 120.44 -21.06 -38.31
N LYS A 763 120.54 -21.59 -39.54
CA LYS A 763 119.40 -21.71 -40.47
C LYS A 763 118.41 -22.78 -40.01
N GLN A 764 118.88 -24.00 -39.72
CA GLN A 764 118.04 -25.09 -39.20
C GLN A 764 117.40 -24.72 -37.85
N MET A 765 118.15 -24.04 -36.97
CA MET A 765 117.63 -23.55 -35.70
C MET A 765 116.62 -22.40 -35.85
N ARG A 766 116.60 -21.66 -36.96
CA ARG A 766 115.53 -20.70 -37.29
C ARG A 766 114.25 -21.46 -37.71
N GLU A 767 114.37 -22.42 -38.61
CA GLU A 767 113.25 -23.22 -39.15
C GLU A 767 112.48 -24.03 -38.08
N MET A 768 113.18 -24.69 -37.16
CA MET A 768 112.54 -25.43 -36.05
C MET A 768 111.76 -24.49 -35.11
N ARG A 769 112.31 -23.28 -34.84
CA ARG A 769 111.66 -22.24 -34.03
C ARG A 769 110.49 -21.56 -34.77
N GLU A 770 110.41 -21.66 -36.09
CA GLU A 770 109.18 -21.35 -36.83
C GLU A 770 108.15 -22.47 -36.73
N HIS A 771 108.54 -23.74 -36.91
CA HIS A 771 107.60 -24.85 -36.82
C HIS A 771 106.91 -24.94 -35.45
N LEU A 772 107.66 -24.71 -34.36
CA LEU A 772 107.08 -24.61 -33.01
C LEU A 772 106.12 -23.41 -32.85
N ARG A 773 106.41 -22.26 -33.47
CA ARG A 773 105.48 -21.10 -33.49
C ARG A 773 104.22 -21.39 -34.30
N ARG A 774 104.35 -22.03 -35.47
CA ARG A 774 103.21 -22.47 -36.30
C ARG A 774 102.35 -23.53 -35.60
N LEU A 775 102.94 -24.39 -34.78
CA LEU A 775 102.20 -25.40 -33.99
C LEU A 775 101.48 -24.78 -32.79
N LYS A 776 102.11 -23.87 -32.03
CA LYS A 776 101.42 -23.12 -30.97
C LYS A 776 100.25 -22.31 -31.52
N HIS A 777 100.48 -21.52 -32.57
CA HIS A 777 99.42 -20.75 -33.21
C HIS A 777 98.23 -21.60 -33.70
N LYS A 778 98.48 -22.85 -34.12
CA LYS A 778 97.42 -23.82 -34.47
C LYS A 778 96.67 -24.38 -33.26
N LEU A 779 97.33 -24.53 -32.11
CA LEU A 779 96.70 -24.91 -30.85
C LEU A 779 95.83 -23.75 -30.32
N ASP A 780 96.40 -22.54 -30.22
CA ASP A 780 95.71 -21.32 -29.79
C ASP A 780 94.44 -21.06 -30.64
N LEU A 781 94.54 -21.27 -31.96
CA LEU A 781 93.42 -21.16 -32.90
C LEU A 781 92.39 -22.29 -32.78
N ALA A 782 92.78 -23.48 -32.32
CA ALA A 782 91.86 -24.59 -32.07
C ALA A 782 91.10 -24.38 -30.75
N GLU A 783 91.77 -23.90 -29.70
CA GLU A 783 91.16 -23.56 -28.41
C GLU A 783 90.17 -22.39 -28.55
N ALA A 784 90.51 -21.36 -29.32
CA ALA A 784 89.58 -20.27 -29.64
C ALA A 784 88.31 -20.79 -30.35
N ARG A 785 88.46 -21.65 -31.36
CA ARG A 785 87.31 -22.24 -32.10
C ARG A 785 86.46 -23.17 -31.25
N LEU A 786 87.05 -23.88 -30.28
CA LEU A 786 86.30 -24.67 -29.31
C LEU A 786 85.42 -23.77 -28.45
N LEU A 787 86.00 -22.70 -27.89
CA LEU A 787 85.30 -21.73 -27.04
C LEU A 787 84.21 -20.95 -27.80
N ASP A 788 84.45 -20.59 -29.06
CA ASP A 788 83.41 -20.04 -29.94
C ASP A 788 82.25 -21.03 -30.13
N SER A 789 82.56 -22.31 -30.42
CA SER A 789 81.55 -23.36 -30.60
C SER A 789 80.76 -23.66 -29.33
N GLU A 790 81.38 -23.58 -28.15
CA GLU A 790 80.69 -23.71 -26.86
C GLU A 790 79.74 -22.52 -26.61
N GLN A 791 80.16 -21.29 -26.94
CA GLN A 791 79.29 -20.12 -26.86
C GLN A 791 78.15 -20.15 -27.89
N GLU A 792 78.36 -20.71 -29.08
CA GLU A 792 77.29 -20.93 -30.06
C GLU A 792 76.30 -22.00 -29.58
N ALA A 793 76.78 -23.12 -29.02
CA ALA A 793 75.93 -24.15 -28.42
C ALA A 793 75.11 -23.59 -27.25
N ALA A 794 75.71 -22.76 -26.38
CA ALA A 794 75.00 -22.08 -25.30
C ALA A 794 73.92 -21.12 -25.82
N ARG A 795 74.23 -20.31 -26.85
CA ARG A 795 73.26 -19.40 -27.50
C ARG A 795 72.14 -20.15 -28.22
N ALA A 796 72.45 -21.28 -28.87
CA ALA A 796 71.46 -22.15 -29.50
C ALA A 796 70.51 -22.78 -28.47
N LYS A 797 71.05 -23.26 -27.34
CA LYS A 797 70.25 -23.77 -26.22
C LYS A 797 69.32 -22.70 -25.63
N GLN A 798 69.82 -21.49 -25.39
CA GLN A 798 68.99 -20.38 -24.91
C GLN A 798 67.84 -20.03 -25.87
N ARG A 799 68.08 -20.07 -27.18
CA ARG A 799 67.01 -19.89 -28.20
C ARG A 799 65.99 -21.03 -28.17
N ALA A 800 66.42 -22.29 -28.02
CA ALA A 800 65.52 -23.42 -27.88
C ALA A 800 64.68 -23.33 -26.58
N ASP A 801 65.29 -22.97 -25.46
CA ASP A 801 64.60 -22.75 -24.19
C ASP A 801 63.60 -21.58 -24.26
N HIS A 802 63.87 -20.56 -25.07
CA HIS A 802 62.94 -19.46 -25.36
C HIS A 802 61.74 -19.95 -26.19
N ALA A 803 62.00 -20.57 -27.35
CA ALA A 803 60.97 -21.09 -28.25
C ALA A 803 60.06 -22.13 -27.56
N ASN A 804 60.60 -22.97 -26.67
CA ASN A 804 59.82 -23.92 -25.88
C ASN A 804 58.87 -23.21 -24.87
N ARG A 805 59.29 -22.07 -24.29
CA ARG A 805 58.41 -21.26 -23.41
C ARG A 805 57.32 -20.55 -24.21
N GLU A 806 57.65 -20.03 -25.40
CA GLU A 806 56.67 -19.42 -26.31
C GLU A 806 55.66 -20.45 -26.82
N LEU A 807 56.11 -21.65 -27.17
CA LEU A 807 55.23 -22.78 -27.53
C LEU A 807 54.29 -23.12 -26.37
N ALA A 808 54.80 -23.32 -25.15
CA ALA A 808 53.98 -23.60 -23.97
C ALA A 808 52.97 -22.47 -23.67
N ALA A 809 53.39 -21.20 -23.81
CA ALA A 809 52.50 -20.05 -23.66
C ALA A 809 51.41 -20.01 -24.75
N SER A 810 51.73 -20.35 -26.00
CA SER A 810 50.74 -20.46 -27.08
C SER A 810 49.75 -21.61 -26.87
N GLN A 811 50.22 -22.75 -26.35
CA GLN A 811 49.38 -23.91 -26.03
C GLN A 811 48.42 -23.58 -24.87
N SER A 812 48.91 -22.90 -23.83
CA SER A 812 48.08 -22.40 -22.74
C SER A 812 47.03 -21.38 -23.23
N ARG A 813 47.41 -20.45 -24.11
CA ARG A 813 46.45 -19.51 -24.75
C ARG A 813 45.41 -20.26 -25.59
N LEU A 814 45.81 -21.23 -26.40
CA LEU A 814 44.90 -22.03 -27.21
C LEU A 814 43.93 -22.84 -26.35
N GLN A 815 44.40 -23.41 -25.23
CA GLN A 815 43.52 -24.09 -24.27
C GLN A 815 42.50 -23.12 -23.67
N ILE A 816 42.91 -21.92 -23.25
CA ILE A 816 42.01 -20.88 -22.72
C ILE A 816 40.97 -20.46 -23.78
N GLU A 817 41.35 -20.35 -25.05
CA GLU A 817 40.40 -20.05 -26.13
C GLU A 817 39.47 -21.23 -26.46
N LEU A 818 39.92 -22.49 -26.31
CA LEU A 818 39.04 -23.65 -26.45
C LEU A 818 38.04 -23.75 -25.28
N GLU A 819 38.48 -23.46 -24.06
CA GLU A 819 37.62 -23.37 -22.87
C GLU A 819 36.60 -22.24 -23.02
N ARG A 820 37.02 -21.05 -23.49
CA ARG A 820 36.11 -19.94 -23.85
C ARG A 820 35.11 -20.32 -24.93
N ASN A 821 35.55 -20.92 -26.03
CA ASN A 821 34.64 -21.34 -27.10
C ASN A 821 33.65 -22.42 -26.62
N SER A 822 34.06 -23.30 -25.69
CA SER A 822 33.16 -24.29 -25.09
C SER A 822 32.08 -23.64 -24.20
N SER A 823 32.38 -22.57 -23.47
CA SER A 823 31.37 -21.81 -22.72
C SER A 823 30.48 -20.96 -23.62
N MET A 824 30.99 -20.53 -24.78
CA MET A 824 30.25 -19.76 -25.79
C MET A 824 29.22 -20.59 -26.59
N LEU A 825 29.29 -21.92 -26.61
CA LEU A 825 28.31 -22.76 -27.32
C LEU A 825 27.02 -23.06 -26.52
N ASN A 826 27.05 -23.01 -25.19
CA ASN A 826 25.94 -23.46 -24.34
C ASN A 826 25.01 -22.31 -23.96
N THR A 827 24.17 -21.83 -24.89
CA THR A 827 23.32 -20.63 -24.68
C THR A 827 22.28 -20.76 -23.54
N GLU A 828 21.72 -21.95 -23.30
CA GLU A 828 20.86 -22.21 -22.12
C GLU A 828 21.66 -22.09 -20.82
N SER A 829 22.88 -22.66 -20.79
CA SER A 829 23.77 -22.52 -19.65
C SER A 829 24.35 -21.12 -19.54
N GLN A 830 24.35 -20.29 -20.58
CA GLN A 830 24.76 -18.89 -20.49
C GLN A 830 23.76 -18.04 -19.70
N PHE A 831 22.46 -18.36 -19.73
CA PHE A 831 21.50 -17.63 -18.89
C PHE A 831 21.61 -18.02 -17.42
N GLN A 832 21.83 -19.31 -17.14
CA GLN A 832 22.13 -19.80 -15.78
C GLN A 832 23.50 -19.30 -15.30
N HIS A 833 24.53 -19.39 -16.15
CA HIS A 833 25.87 -18.86 -15.89
C HIS A 833 25.86 -17.34 -15.80
N LEU A 834 24.93 -16.60 -16.42
CA LEU A 834 24.79 -15.15 -16.19
C LEU A 834 24.16 -14.86 -14.82
N GLN A 835 23.18 -15.65 -14.37
CA GLN A 835 22.68 -15.55 -12.98
C GLN A 835 23.74 -15.97 -11.96
N GLU A 836 24.53 -17.00 -12.26
CA GLU A 836 25.68 -17.43 -11.45
C GLU A 836 26.87 -16.49 -11.61
N GLN A 837 27.00 -15.72 -12.69
CA GLN A 837 27.95 -14.60 -12.81
C GLN A 837 27.45 -13.40 -12.03
N VAL A 838 26.14 -13.13 -11.92
CA VAL A 838 25.63 -12.06 -11.03
C VAL A 838 25.82 -12.48 -9.55
N ARG A 839 25.52 -13.73 -9.19
CA ARG A 839 25.78 -14.27 -7.84
C ARG A 839 27.27 -14.36 -7.54
N SER A 840 28.08 -14.91 -8.44
CA SER A 840 29.54 -14.93 -8.27
C SER A 840 30.16 -13.55 -8.42
N LEU A 841 29.56 -12.56 -9.08
CA LEU A 841 30.00 -11.16 -9.00
C LEU A 841 29.61 -10.50 -7.68
N SER A 842 28.58 -10.97 -6.97
CA SER A 842 28.38 -10.64 -5.56
C SER A 842 29.48 -11.28 -4.73
N ILE A 843 29.68 -12.59 -4.85
CA ILE A 843 30.74 -13.34 -4.14
C ILE A 843 32.15 -12.84 -4.52
N PHE A 844 32.39 -12.33 -5.72
CA PHE A 844 33.65 -11.73 -6.16
C PHE A 844 33.75 -10.25 -5.76
N LYS A 845 32.66 -9.54 -5.48
CA LYS A 845 32.69 -8.21 -4.83
C LYS A 845 32.92 -8.35 -3.33
N GLU A 846 32.28 -9.32 -2.69
CA GLU A 846 32.49 -9.72 -1.31
C GLU A 846 33.89 -10.32 -1.12
N SER A 847 34.35 -11.18 -2.02
CA SER A 847 35.72 -11.69 -2.05
C SER A 847 36.73 -10.65 -2.49
N ASN A 848 36.45 -9.70 -3.40
CA ASN A 848 37.34 -8.55 -3.58
C ASN A 848 37.33 -7.60 -2.38
N ALA A 849 36.23 -7.49 -1.63
CA ALA A 849 36.21 -6.73 -0.39
C ALA A 849 37.04 -7.42 0.69
N GLN A 850 36.87 -8.74 0.87
CA GLN A 850 37.67 -9.59 1.75
C GLN A 850 39.14 -9.61 1.34
N LEU A 851 39.47 -9.85 0.08
CA LEU A 851 40.85 -9.76 -0.43
C LEU A 851 41.42 -8.34 -0.34
N ARG A 852 40.60 -7.28 -0.32
CA ARG A 852 41.07 -5.91 -0.05
C ARG A 852 41.23 -5.61 1.43
N THR A 853 40.45 -6.22 2.33
CA THR A 853 40.70 -6.14 3.78
C THR A 853 41.87 -7.03 4.16
N GLU A 854 41.98 -8.23 3.62
CA GLU A 854 43.12 -9.14 3.79
C GLU A 854 44.38 -8.58 3.15
N ALA A 855 44.35 -7.95 1.98
CA ALA A 855 45.52 -7.27 1.41
C ALA A 855 45.91 -6.02 2.21
N LYS A 856 44.94 -5.29 2.79
CA LYS A 856 45.25 -4.22 3.75
C LYS A 856 45.88 -4.79 5.00
N GLU A 857 45.23 -5.72 5.68
CA GLU A 857 45.77 -6.40 6.86
C GLU A 857 47.10 -7.10 6.60
N ALA A 858 47.35 -7.62 5.39
CA ALA A 858 48.63 -8.21 5.00
C ALA A 858 49.69 -7.14 4.69
N SER A 859 49.30 -5.97 4.17
CA SER A 859 50.19 -4.81 4.03
C SER A 859 50.50 -4.18 5.39
N ASP A 860 49.51 -4.09 6.29
CA ASP A 860 49.64 -3.61 7.66
C ASP A 860 50.46 -4.60 8.49
N ARG A 861 50.26 -5.92 8.32
CA ARG A 861 51.13 -6.97 8.85
C ARG A 861 52.53 -6.93 8.22
N SER A 862 52.67 -6.64 6.93
CA SER A 862 53.98 -6.47 6.28
C SER A 862 54.71 -5.27 6.87
N HIS A 863 54.07 -4.10 6.97
CA HIS A 863 54.67 -2.91 7.59
C HIS A 863 54.93 -3.08 9.09
N ALA A 864 54.07 -3.79 9.82
CA ALA A 864 54.33 -4.16 11.22
C ALA A 864 55.52 -5.12 11.33
N LEU A 865 55.66 -6.11 10.44
CA LEU A 865 56.81 -7.01 10.38
C LEU A 865 58.08 -6.32 9.87
N GLU A 866 57.99 -5.39 8.92
CA GLU A 866 59.10 -4.56 8.44
C GLU A 866 59.58 -3.61 9.53
N ASN A 867 58.67 -2.99 10.28
CA ASN A 867 59.01 -2.15 11.42
C ASN A 867 59.58 -3.01 12.56
N ARG A 868 59.03 -4.20 12.80
CA ARG A 868 59.60 -5.15 13.76
C ARG A 868 60.94 -5.70 13.32
N VAL A 869 61.18 -5.87 12.02
CA VAL A 869 62.50 -6.20 11.45
C VAL A 869 63.46 -5.03 11.63
N LYS A 870 63.06 -3.77 11.37
CA LYS A 870 63.90 -2.59 11.64
C LYS A 870 64.23 -2.44 13.13
N GLU A 871 63.27 -2.68 14.03
CA GLU A 871 63.49 -2.74 15.48
C GLU A 871 64.46 -3.87 15.86
N LEU A 872 64.26 -5.06 15.31
CA LEU A 872 65.12 -6.21 15.56
C LEU A 872 66.53 -5.97 14.99
N GLU A 873 66.68 -5.39 13.80
CA GLU A 873 67.96 -4.98 13.20
C GLU A 873 68.66 -3.90 14.05
N ALA A 874 67.91 -2.91 14.52
CA ALA A 874 68.39 -1.90 15.46
C ALA A 874 68.80 -2.49 16.82
N SER A 875 68.19 -3.61 17.26
CA SER A 875 68.63 -4.39 18.44
C SER A 875 69.78 -5.35 18.13
N ILE A 876 69.87 -5.84 16.89
CA ILE A 876 70.93 -6.71 16.40
C ILE A 876 72.25 -5.94 16.28
N MET A 877 72.24 -4.62 16.08
CA MET A 877 73.48 -3.82 16.11
C MET A 877 74.16 -3.83 17.50
N PRO A 878 73.53 -3.44 18.62
CA PRO A 878 74.14 -3.55 19.94
C PRO A 878 74.33 -5.00 20.39
N LEU A 879 73.47 -5.95 19.97
CA LEU A 879 73.73 -7.37 20.21
C LEU A 879 74.96 -7.89 19.45
N LYS A 880 75.20 -7.46 18.20
CA LYS A 880 76.44 -7.76 17.45
C LYS A 880 77.65 -7.08 18.07
N GLN A 881 77.52 -5.87 18.60
CA GLN A 881 78.59 -5.23 19.38
C GLN A 881 78.86 -5.97 20.70
N SER A 882 77.83 -6.52 21.34
CA SER A 882 77.96 -7.37 22.54
C SER A 882 78.60 -8.72 22.20
N ILE A 883 78.20 -9.35 21.09
CA ILE A 883 78.83 -10.58 20.58
C ILE A 883 80.29 -10.30 20.20
N ALA A 884 80.61 -9.21 19.51
CA ALA A 884 82.00 -8.86 19.18
C ALA A 884 82.85 -8.57 20.43
N LYS A 885 82.26 -8.01 21.51
CA LYS A 885 82.92 -7.92 22.82
C LYS A 885 83.11 -9.30 23.43
N LEU A 886 82.06 -10.12 23.52
CA LEU A 886 82.15 -11.50 24.04
C LEU A 886 83.04 -12.41 23.19
N GLU A 887 83.25 -12.11 21.90
CA GLU A 887 84.21 -12.77 21.02
C GLU A 887 85.63 -12.25 21.25
N ALA A 888 85.82 -10.97 21.56
CA ALA A 888 87.11 -10.45 22.03
C ALA A 888 87.48 -11.05 23.39
N ASP A 889 86.55 -11.02 24.36
CA ASP A 889 86.67 -11.64 25.68
C ASP A 889 86.88 -13.15 25.56
N LYS A 890 86.14 -13.83 24.67
CA LYS A 890 86.39 -15.25 24.35
C LYS A 890 87.74 -15.45 23.69
N ASN A 891 88.22 -14.58 22.81
CA ASN A 891 89.56 -14.73 22.21
C ASN A 891 90.66 -14.51 23.24
N VAL A 892 90.47 -13.62 24.22
CA VAL A 892 91.33 -13.50 25.41
C VAL A 892 91.26 -14.79 26.22
N LEU A 893 90.07 -15.26 26.60
CA LEU A 893 89.87 -16.51 27.35
C LEU A 893 90.31 -17.77 26.58
N ASP A 894 90.28 -17.80 25.26
CA ASP A 894 90.82 -18.87 24.41
C ASP A 894 92.33 -18.74 24.26
N SER A 895 92.92 -17.54 24.45
CA SER A 895 94.37 -17.37 24.57
C SER A 895 94.86 -17.80 25.95
N GLU A 896 94.17 -17.41 27.02
CA GLU A 896 94.41 -17.89 28.39
C GLU A 896 94.19 -19.39 28.47
N LYS A 897 93.10 -19.90 27.88
CA LYS A 897 92.86 -21.34 27.76
C LYS A 897 93.92 -22.00 26.91
N LYS A 898 94.43 -21.43 25.81
CA LYS A 898 95.58 -22.02 25.08
C LYS A 898 96.85 -22.04 25.93
N MET A 899 97.09 -21.04 26.77
CA MET A 899 98.20 -21.06 27.73
C MET A 899 97.99 -22.11 28.83
N LEU A 900 96.76 -22.24 29.35
CA LEU A 900 96.35 -23.26 30.31
C LEU A 900 96.27 -24.66 29.70
N ASP A 901 95.97 -24.83 28.41
CA ASP A 901 95.98 -26.10 27.68
C ASP A 901 97.39 -26.44 27.20
N GLN A 902 98.30 -25.49 27.03
CA GLN A 902 99.74 -25.78 26.92
C GLN A 902 100.32 -26.22 28.27
N GLN A 903 99.91 -25.59 29.38
CA GLN A 903 100.25 -26.07 30.72
C GLN A 903 99.63 -27.45 30.97
N CYS A 904 98.33 -27.62 30.72
CA CYS A 904 97.62 -28.89 30.86
C CYS A 904 98.05 -29.91 29.80
N ALA A 905 98.62 -29.54 28.66
CA ALA A 905 99.27 -30.48 27.74
C ALA A 905 100.61 -30.94 28.32
N ARG A 906 101.44 -30.05 28.86
CA ARG A 906 102.66 -30.45 29.59
C ARG A 906 102.33 -31.33 30.80
N TRP A 907 101.24 -31.06 31.51
CA TRP A 907 100.72 -31.93 32.57
C TRP A 907 100.08 -33.22 32.02
N ARG A 908 99.37 -33.20 30.88
CA ARG A 908 98.73 -34.39 30.27
C ARG A 908 99.72 -35.27 29.52
N GLU A 909 100.80 -34.76 28.95
CA GLU A 909 101.93 -35.55 28.48
C GLU A 909 102.58 -36.22 29.69
N ARG A 910 102.92 -35.46 30.73
CA ARG A 910 103.43 -36.02 32.00
C ARG A 910 102.46 -37.03 32.66
N VAL A 911 101.14 -36.86 32.51
CA VAL A 911 100.12 -37.76 33.05
C VAL A 911 99.74 -38.89 32.08
N THR A 912 100.00 -38.79 30.78
CA THR A 912 99.84 -39.90 29.82
C THR A 912 101.13 -40.72 29.66
N GLU A 913 102.30 -40.16 29.95
CA GLU A 913 103.48 -40.93 30.36
C GLU A 913 103.22 -41.75 31.64
N LEU A 914 102.24 -41.35 32.48
CA LEU A 914 101.80 -42.10 33.65
C LEU A 914 100.55 -42.98 33.40
N SER A 915 99.69 -42.63 32.44
CA SER A 915 98.39 -43.28 32.17
C SER A 915 98.41 -44.22 30.95
N ASN A 916 99.28 -44.01 29.95
CA ASN A 916 99.57 -45.02 28.93
C ASN A 916 100.30 -46.24 29.53
N LYS A 917 100.72 -46.17 30.80
CA LYS A 917 101.16 -47.32 31.60
C LYS A 917 99.98 -48.16 32.14
N PHE A 918 98.77 -47.58 32.28
CA PHE A 918 97.60 -48.20 32.91
C PHE A 918 96.27 -47.65 32.34
N GLY A 919 95.60 -48.39 31.45
CA GLY A 919 94.34 -47.96 30.82
C GLY A 919 93.13 -48.88 31.09
N GLY A 920 91.93 -48.35 30.85
CA GLY A 920 90.67 -49.11 30.68
C GLY A 920 89.68 -49.07 31.85
N GLY A 921 88.46 -48.54 31.60
CA GLY A 921 87.33 -48.59 32.54
C GLY A 921 86.23 -47.56 32.20
N GLY A 922 84.95 -47.87 32.50
CA GLY A 922 83.79 -47.01 32.22
C GLY A 922 82.64 -47.19 33.24
N ILE A 923 81.69 -46.25 33.25
CA ILE A 923 80.62 -45.99 34.26
C ILE A 923 79.44 -45.34 33.49
N ASP A 924 78.14 -45.56 33.74
CA ASP A 924 77.37 -46.56 34.51
C ASP A 924 75.89 -46.57 33.99
N ILE A 925 75.03 -47.52 34.40
CA ILE A 925 73.62 -47.63 34.00
C ILE A 925 72.74 -47.96 35.23
N SER A 926 72.09 -46.95 35.84
CA SER A 926 71.28 -47.16 37.06
C SER A 926 69.89 -46.46 37.10
N GLU A 927 69.71 -45.32 36.43
CA GLU A 927 68.53 -44.47 36.69
C GLU A 927 67.24 -44.88 35.96
N HIS A 928 67.35 -45.66 34.88
CA HIS A 928 66.22 -45.97 33.98
C HIS A 928 65.16 -46.92 34.55
N GLU A 929 65.46 -47.71 35.59
CA GLU A 929 64.55 -48.77 36.05
C GLU A 929 63.42 -48.26 36.95
N LYS A 930 63.66 -47.18 37.72
CA LYS A 930 62.72 -46.69 38.74
C LYS A 930 61.38 -46.25 38.15
N VAL A 931 61.42 -45.44 37.09
CA VAL A 931 60.25 -44.86 36.39
C VAL A 931 59.30 -45.95 35.87
N ARG A 932 59.83 -47.13 35.50
CA ARG A 932 59.04 -48.23 34.95
C ARG A 932 58.12 -48.90 35.98
N SER A 933 58.46 -48.79 37.28
CA SER A 933 57.74 -49.44 38.38
C SER A 933 56.44 -48.73 38.80
N GLU A 934 56.31 -47.44 38.50
CA GLU A 934 55.19 -46.61 38.93
C GLU A 934 54.01 -46.72 37.95
N LEU A 935 54.30 -46.83 36.65
CA LEU A 935 53.33 -46.88 35.56
C LEU A 935 52.46 -48.16 35.57
N GLU A 936 52.96 -49.28 36.11
CA GLU A 936 52.18 -50.53 36.22
C GLU A 936 51.18 -50.56 37.39
N LYS A 937 51.36 -49.73 38.42
CA LYS A 937 50.40 -49.67 39.55
C LYS A 937 49.06 -49.08 39.08
N ALA A 938 49.12 -47.91 38.45
CA ALA A 938 47.95 -47.18 37.94
C ALA A 938 47.09 -47.97 36.92
N LYS A 939 47.68 -48.98 36.23
CA LYS A 939 46.96 -49.85 35.29
C LYS A 939 46.05 -50.89 35.97
N ASN A 940 46.30 -51.24 37.22
CA ASN A 940 45.54 -52.28 37.92
C ASN A 940 44.32 -51.70 38.63
N ASP A 941 44.46 -50.54 39.27
CA ASP A 941 43.35 -49.82 39.93
C ASP A 941 42.19 -49.54 38.95
N LEU A 942 42.51 -49.24 37.67
CA LEU A 942 41.53 -49.01 36.62
C LEU A 942 40.66 -50.25 36.30
N LYS A 943 41.24 -51.47 36.38
CA LYS A 943 40.52 -52.72 36.08
C LYS A 943 39.53 -53.06 37.21
N ASP A 944 39.94 -52.83 38.45
CA ASP A 944 39.12 -53.08 39.65
C ASP A 944 37.94 -52.11 39.82
N ALA A 945 37.93 -51.00 39.08
CA ALA A 945 36.76 -50.14 38.93
C ALA A 945 35.77 -50.71 37.88
N GLN A 946 36.28 -51.20 36.75
CA GLN A 946 35.46 -51.72 35.66
C GLN A 946 34.69 -53.00 36.02
N THR A 947 35.32 -53.92 36.76
CA THR A 947 34.66 -55.17 37.21
C THR A 947 33.48 -54.92 38.14
N LYS A 948 33.58 -53.93 39.04
CA LYS A 948 32.52 -53.55 39.98
C LYS A 948 31.30 -52.95 39.28
N LEU A 949 31.52 -52.15 38.24
CA LEU A 949 30.43 -51.56 37.43
C LEU A 949 29.63 -52.66 36.70
N HIS A 950 30.31 -53.66 36.14
CA HIS A 950 29.68 -54.78 35.42
C HIS A 950 28.87 -55.71 36.35
N ALA A 951 29.29 -55.87 37.61
CA ALA A 951 28.57 -56.66 38.62
C ALA A 951 27.23 -56.01 39.07
N MET A 952 27.09 -54.69 38.93
CA MET A 952 25.85 -53.98 39.28
C MET A 952 24.82 -54.09 38.15
N THR A 953 25.22 -53.91 36.90
CA THR A 953 24.29 -53.96 35.74
C THR A 953 23.69 -55.35 35.51
N GLN A 954 24.44 -56.43 35.79
CA GLN A 954 23.89 -57.79 35.74
C GLN A 954 22.75 -58.03 36.74
N LYS A 955 22.82 -57.44 37.95
CA LYS A 955 21.76 -57.57 38.96
C LYS A 955 20.48 -56.84 38.51
N GLU A 956 20.62 -55.65 37.94
CA GLU A 956 19.48 -54.86 37.43
C GLU A 956 18.73 -55.59 36.30
N LEU A 957 19.47 -56.24 35.39
CA LEU A 957 18.89 -57.08 34.33
C LEU A 957 18.10 -58.27 34.89
N SER A 958 18.64 -58.99 35.89
CA SER A 958 17.95 -60.13 36.51
C SER A 958 16.64 -59.72 37.20
N ALA A 959 16.58 -58.53 37.80
CA ALA A 959 15.38 -57.99 38.42
C ALA A 959 14.30 -57.64 37.38
N ARG A 960 14.68 -57.08 36.22
CA ARG A 960 13.74 -56.83 35.10
C ARG A 960 13.16 -58.13 34.54
N GLN A 961 13.97 -59.18 34.37
CA GLN A 961 13.51 -60.47 33.85
C GLN A 961 12.46 -61.13 34.77
N ALA A 962 12.70 -61.18 36.08
CA ALA A 962 11.74 -61.69 37.06
C ALA A 962 10.39 -60.93 37.04
N LEU A 963 10.43 -59.62 36.79
CA LEU A 963 9.23 -58.78 36.69
C LEU A 963 8.44 -59.06 35.39
N THR A 964 9.12 -59.30 34.27
CA THR A 964 8.44 -59.73 33.03
C THR A 964 7.80 -61.11 33.15
N GLU A 965 8.44 -62.07 33.83
CA GLU A 965 7.83 -63.37 34.12
C GLU A 965 6.60 -63.28 35.01
N ALA A 966 6.64 -62.44 36.05
CA ALA A 966 5.50 -62.23 36.95
C ALA A 966 4.28 -61.69 36.18
N ASN A 967 4.49 -60.75 35.26
CA ASN A 967 3.43 -60.21 34.41
C ASN A 967 2.87 -61.24 33.43
N ALA A 968 3.71 -62.12 32.86
CA ALA A 968 3.24 -63.23 32.02
C ALA A 968 2.39 -64.24 32.81
N LYS A 969 2.82 -64.59 34.03
CA LYS A 969 2.09 -65.47 34.95
C LYS A 969 0.75 -64.85 35.38
N LEU A 970 0.70 -63.53 35.61
CA LEU A 970 -0.53 -62.79 35.91
C LEU A 970 -1.51 -62.80 34.73
N LYS A 971 -1.04 -62.60 33.49
CA LYS A 971 -1.89 -62.65 32.29
C LYS A 971 -2.52 -64.04 32.12
N ASN A 972 -1.73 -65.10 32.23
CA ASN A 972 -2.22 -66.47 32.10
C ASN A 972 -3.25 -66.83 33.19
N ALA A 973 -3.11 -66.29 34.41
CA ALA A 973 -4.12 -66.44 35.47
C ALA A 973 -5.43 -65.70 35.14
N LEU A 974 -5.36 -64.48 34.59
CA LEU A 974 -6.53 -63.70 34.18
C LEU A 974 -7.31 -64.37 33.03
N ASP A 975 -6.61 -64.95 32.06
CA ASP A 975 -7.24 -65.64 30.94
C ASP A 975 -7.81 -67.01 31.36
N ALA A 976 -7.21 -67.67 32.35
CA ALA A 976 -7.81 -68.84 33.02
C ALA A 976 -9.08 -68.47 33.82
N GLU A 977 -9.07 -67.35 34.56
CA GLU A 977 -10.24 -66.87 35.31
C GLU A 977 -11.47 -66.64 34.40
N LYS A 978 -11.26 -66.03 33.23
CA LYS A 978 -12.33 -65.87 32.21
C LYS A 978 -12.90 -67.21 31.74
N SER A 979 -12.04 -68.21 31.52
CA SER A 979 -12.48 -69.55 31.10
C SER A 979 -13.27 -70.29 32.19
N ALA A 980 -12.96 -70.04 33.47
CA ALA A 980 -13.74 -70.55 34.59
C ALA A 980 -15.10 -69.82 34.71
N GLN A 981 -15.14 -68.51 34.45
CA GLN A 981 -16.39 -67.73 34.46
C GLN A 981 -17.38 -68.21 33.39
N THR A 982 -16.93 -68.47 32.15
CA THR A 982 -17.83 -68.99 31.09
C THR A 982 -18.31 -70.41 31.36
N GLN A 983 -17.51 -71.25 32.03
CA GLN A 983 -17.96 -72.57 32.49
C GLN A 983 -19.00 -72.49 33.62
N ILE A 984 -18.91 -71.48 34.49
CA ILE A 984 -19.90 -71.23 35.56
C ILE A 984 -21.23 -70.75 34.96
N GLU A 985 -21.24 -69.89 33.94
CA GLU A 985 -22.47 -69.50 33.23
C GLU A 985 -23.16 -70.70 32.54
N GLN A 986 -22.37 -71.62 31.96
CA GLN A 986 -22.89 -72.84 31.34
C GLN A 986 -23.54 -73.76 32.40
N LEU A 987 -22.88 -74.02 33.53
CA LEU A 987 -23.44 -74.82 34.62
C LEU A 987 -24.66 -74.15 35.29
N GLN A 988 -24.71 -72.82 35.36
CA GLN A 988 -25.88 -72.08 35.87
C GLN A 988 -27.09 -72.15 34.93
N THR A 989 -26.89 -72.19 33.62
CA THR A 989 -27.99 -72.32 32.65
C THR A 989 -28.54 -73.74 32.59
N GLU A 990 -27.70 -74.77 32.70
CA GLU A 990 -28.13 -76.17 32.75
C GLU A 990 -28.87 -76.53 34.06
N SER A 991 -28.50 -75.91 35.19
CA SER A 991 -29.18 -76.09 36.49
C SER A 991 -30.63 -75.59 36.53
N SER A 992 -31.14 -74.95 35.48
CA SER A 992 -32.48 -74.34 35.44
C SER A 992 -33.64 -75.31 35.10
N LYS A 993 -33.38 -76.61 34.87
CA LYS A 993 -34.37 -77.57 34.34
C LYS A 993 -34.45 -78.91 35.08
N GLY A 994 -35.23 -78.96 36.16
CA GLY A 994 -35.83 -80.19 36.70
C GLY A 994 -35.27 -80.69 38.05
N PRO A 995 -36.12 -81.14 39.00
CA PRO A 995 -35.68 -81.50 40.35
C PRO A 995 -35.39 -83.00 40.56
N SER A 996 -34.12 -83.38 40.44
CA SER A 996 -33.46 -84.55 41.05
C SER A 996 -31.96 -84.27 40.92
N ILE A 997 -31.06 -84.44 41.90
CA ILE A 997 -30.66 -85.68 42.60
C ILE A 997 -30.03 -85.28 43.96
N THR A 998 -30.37 -85.96 45.07
CA THR A 998 -29.89 -85.60 46.43
C THR A 998 -28.46 -86.02 46.77
N VAL A 999 -27.75 -86.70 45.85
CA VAL A 999 -26.38 -87.22 46.07
C VAL A 999 -25.31 -86.37 45.39
N GLU A 1000 -25.59 -85.80 44.21
CA GLU A 1000 -24.65 -84.97 43.47
C GLU A 1000 -24.42 -83.62 44.16
N ALA A 1001 -25.46 -83.07 44.79
CA ALA A 1001 -25.36 -81.87 45.63
C ALA A 1001 -24.32 -81.99 46.76
N ILE A 1002 -24.09 -83.19 47.29
CA ILE A 1002 -23.11 -83.43 48.37
C ILE A 1002 -21.68 -83.41 47.81
N ARG A 1003 -21.43 -84.08 46.68
CA ARG A 1003 -20.13 -84.02 45.98
C ARG A 1003 -19.80 -82.61 45.51
N ALA A 1004 -20.78 -81.95 44.90
CA ALA A 1004 -20.67 -80.54 44.51
C ALA A 1004 -20.30 -79.66 45.71
N HIS A 1005 -20.87 -79.89 46.91
CA HIS A 1005 -20.53 -79.12 48.10
C HIS A 1005 -19.13 -79.41 48.68
N GLU A 1006 -18.61 -80.64 48.55
CA GLU A 1006 -17.21 -80.96 48.92
C GLU A 1006 -16.19 -80.35 47.94
N GLU A 1007 -16.51 -80.33 46.65
CA GLU A 1007 -15.70 -79.66 45.62
C GLU A 1007 -15.78 -78.14 45.77
N PHE A 1008 -16.96 -77.59 46.11
CA PHE A 1008 -17.14 -76.18 46.43
C PHE A 1008 -16.32 -75.76 47.66
N LYS A 1009 -16.17 -76.61 48.68
CA LYS A 1009 -15.29 -76.33 49.84
C LYS A 1009 -13.82 -76.28 49.45
N LYS A 1010 -13.33 -77.22 48.64
CA LYS A 1010 -11.95 -77.18 48.12
C LYS A 1010 -11.71 -75.93 47.25
N MET A 1011 -12.69 -75.54 46.45
CA MET A 1011 -12.68 -74.28 45.69
C MET A 1011 -12.74 -73.05 46.60
N GLU A 1012 -13.49 -73.06 47.71
CA GLU A 1012 -13.46 -71.98 48.70
C GLU A 1012 -12.10 -71.85 49.38
N GLU A 1013 -11.44 -72.95 49.74
CA GLU A 1013 -10.12 -72.92 50.39
C GLU A 1013 -9.04 -72.41 49.41
N ALA A 1014 -9.02 -72.91 48.18
CA ALA A 1014 -8.18 -72.39 47.11
C ALA A 1014 -8.46 -70.90 46.82
N ARG A 1015 -9.73 -70.48 46.83
CA ARG A 1015 -10.15 -69.08 46.66
C ARG A 1015 -9.74 -68.21 47.84
N ARG A 1016 -9.77 -68.71 49.08
CA ARG A 1016 -9.30 -68.00 50.29
C ARG A 1016 -7.78 -67.80 50.24
N GLU A 1017 -7.01 -68.81 49.82
CA GLU A 1017 -5.58 -68.66 49.58
C GLU A 1017 -5.27 -67.67 48.44
N ALA A 1018 -5.97 -67.76 47.31
CA ALA A 1018 -5.83 -66.82 46.21
C ALA A 1018 -6.14 -65.38 46.66
N ILE A 1019 -7.25 -65.16 47.37
CA ILE A 1019 -7.61 -63.87 47.96
C ILE A 1019 -6.55 -63.39 48.96
N HIS A 1020 -5.94 -64.26 49.76
CA HIS A 1020 -4.86 -63.86 50.68
C HIS A 1020 -3.60 -63.43 49.94
N ARG A 1021 -3.18 -64.17 48.90
CA ARG A 1021 -2.05 -63.81 48.03
C ARG A 1021 -2.31 -62.52 47.25
N CYS A 1022 -3.52 -62.33 46.73
CA CYS A 1022 -3.95 -61.08 46.09
C CYS A 1022 -4.00 -59.90 47.08
N LYS A 1023 -4.44 -60.10 48.33
CA LYS A 1023 -4.37 -59.06 49.37
C LYS A 1023 -2.94 -58.66 49.67
N GLN A 1024 -2.01 -59.61 49.86
CA GLN A 1024 -0.59 -59.30 50.03
C GLN A 1024 0.02 -58.57 48.81
N PHE A 1025 -0.46 -58.82 47.60
CA PHE A 1025 -0.06 -58.08 46.39
C PHE A 1025 -0.70 -56.68 46.30
N LEU A 1026 -1.94 -56.51 46.78
CA LEU A 1026 -2.61 -55.21 46.89
C LEU A 1026 -1.94 -54.34 47.96
N ASP A 1027 -1.64 -54.88 49.13
CA ASP A 1027 -0.90 -54.18 50.20
C ASP A 1027 0.46 -53.67 49.71
N LYS A 1028 1.18 -54.47 48.90
CA LYS A 1028 2.44 -54.08 48.28
C LYS A 1028 2.25 -53.02 47.20
N ASN A 1029 1.26 -53.14 46.33
CA ASN A 1029 0.92 -52.12 45.34
C ASN A 1029 0.44 -50.81 45.99
N GLN A 1030 -0.27 -50.86 47.12
CA GLN A 1030 -0.70 -49.66 47.85
C GLN A 1030 0.50 -48.96 48.48
N ARG A 1031 1.43 -49.70 49.11
CA ARG A 1031 2.69 -49.11 49.60
C ARG A 1031 3.49 -48.44 48.48
N GLN A 1032 3.67 -49.12 47.34
CA GLN A 1032 4.35 -48.55 46.18
C GLN A 1032 3.60 -47.34 45.59
N LYS A 1033 2.26 -47.37 45.57
CA LYS A 1033 1.43 -46.24 45.13
C LYS A 1033 1.51 -45.05 46.09
N ASP A 1034 1.63 -45.29 47.39
CA ASP A 1034 1.76 -44.23 48.40
C ASP A 1034 3.20 -43.69 48.50
N GLU A 1035 4.22 -44.49 48.17
CA GLU A 1035 5.59 -44.01 47.93
C GLU A 1035 5.68 -43.16 46.65
N LEU A 1036 5.04 -43.58 45.56
CA LEU A 1036 4.91 -42.78 44.34
C LEU A 1036 4.09 -41.49 44.55
N LYS A 1037 3.06 -41.50 45.41
CA LYS A 1037 2.38 -40.26 45.82
C LYS A 1037 3.33 -39.32 46.56
N LYS A 1038 4.10 -39.80 47.54
CA LYS A 1038 5.07 -38.94 48.26
C LYS A 1038 6.07 -38.30 47.31
N GLN A 1039 6.59 -39.06 46.35
CA GLN A 1039 7.47 -38.53 45.30
C GLN A 1039 6.75 -37.52 44.39
N ALA A 1040 5.46 -37.72 44.08
CA ALA A 1040 4.64 -36.75 43.36
C ALA A 1040 4.37 -35.48 44.18
N ASP A 1041 4.09 -35.60 45.48
CA ASP A 1041 3.85 -34.47 46.40
C ASP A 1041 5.13 -33.66 46.66
N GLU A 1042 6.29 -34.31 46.69
CA GLU A 1042 7.61 -33.68 46.74
C GLU A 1042 7.92 -32.94 45.42
N LEU A 1043 7.65 -33.56 44.26
CA LEU A 1043 7.75 -32.91 42.95
C LEU A 1043 6.74 -31.75 42.79
N GLN A 1044 5.56 -31.84 43.41
CA GLN A 1044 4.56 -30.78 43.47
C GLN A 1044 5.11 -29.59 44.26
N LYS A 1045 5.65 -29.80 45.48
CA LYS A 1045 6.30 -28.74 46.27
C LYS A 1045 7.47 -28.09 45.54
N MET A 1046 8.38 -28.87 44.96
CA MET A 1046 9.49 -28.34 44.15
C MET A 1046 9.01 -27.55 42.92
N ARG A 1047 7.80 -27.85 42.41
CA ARG A 1047 7.17 -27.10 41.32
C ARG A 1047 6.50 -25.83 41.80
N ASP A 1048 5.89 -25.84 42.98
CA ASP A 1048 5.25 -24.67 43.60
C ASP A 1048 6.30 -23.67 44.11
N GLU A 1049 7.42 -24.13 44.67
CA GLU A 1049 8.61 -23.32 44.96
C GLU A 1049 9.24 -22.74 43.66
N LYS A 1050 9.29 -23.54 42.58
CA LYS A 1050 9.72 -23.04 41.26
C LYS A 1050 8.73 -22.04 40.64
N ASN A 1051 7.44 -22.10 41.03
CA ASN A 1051 6.43 -21.14 40.59
C ASN A 1051 6.50 -19.84 41.42
N SER A 1052 6.66 -19.91 42.74
CA SER A 1052 6.80 -18.72 43.58
C SER A 1052 8.08 -17.93 43.30
N LEU A 1053 9.21 -18.63 43.05
CA LEU A 1053 10.45 -17.98 42.59
C LEU A 1053 10.28 -17.32 41.20
N LYS A 1054 9.53 -17.93 40.29
CA LYS A 1054 9.17 -17.29 39.01
C LYS A 1054 8.29 -16.06 39.22
N GLU A 1055 7.32 -16.13 40.13
CA GLU A 1055 6.37 -15.05 40.40
C GLU A 1055 7.06 -13.85 41.07
N GLN A 1056 8.01 -14.10 41.97
CA GLN A 1056 8.93 -13.09 42.50
C GLN A 1056 9.79 -12.45 41.39
N ILE A 1057 10.44 -13.25 40.54
CA ILE A 1057 11.22 -12.74 39.39
C ILE A 1057 10.35 -11.92 38.43
N VAL A 1058 9.09 -12.30 38.21
CA VAL A 1058 8.13 -11.53 37.39
C VAL A 1058 7.71 -10.23 38.08
N GLN A 1059 7.54 -10.21 39.39
CA GLN A 1059 7.27 -8.97 40.14
C GLN A 1059 8.48 -8.02 40.12
N GLU A 1060 9.70 -8.51 40.33
CA GLU A 1060 10.93 -7.69 40.25
C GLU A 1060 11.15 -7.13 38.83
N LEU A 1061 10.95 -7.96 37.79
CA LEU A 1061 10.99 -7.49 36.39
C LEU A 1061 9.90 -6.46 36.09
N GLY A 1062 8.68 -6.65 36.61
CA GLY A 1062 7.58 -5.70 36.47
C GLY A 1062 7.88 -4.35 37.15
N GLN A 1063 8.47 -4.39 38.35
CA GLN A 1063 8.91 -3.18 39.07
C GLN A 1063 10.03 -2.45 38.30
N GLN A 1064 11.06 -3.15 37.84
CA GLN A 1064 12.15 -2.56 37.02
C GLN A 1064 11.65 -2.00 35.68
N GLN A 1065 10.66 -2.63 35.05
CA GLN A 1065 10.02 -2.07 33.85
C GLN A 1065 9.21 -0.80 34.18
N SER A 1066 8.52 -0.76 35.32
CA SER A 1066 7.77 0.43 35.74
C SER A 1066 8.67 1.63 36.07
N SER A 1067 9.77 1.42 36.82
CA SER A 1067 10.69 2.50 37.23
C SER A 1067 11.40 3.15 36.05
N ASN A 1068 11.70 2.37 35.00
CA ASN A 1068 12.37 2.87 33.81
C ASN A 1068 11.41 3.53 32.81
N MET A 1069 10.10 3.21 32.86
CA MET A 1069 9.11 3.77 31.95
C MET A 1069 8.54 5.11 32.38
N GLU A 1070 8.44 5.43 33.67
CA GLU A 1070 7.96 6.75 34.14
C GLU A 1070 8.78 7.94 33.62
N PRO A 1071 10.11 8.02 33.80
CA PRO A 1071 10.90 9.16 33.31
C PRO A 1071 10.94 9.25 31.77
N LEU A 1072 10.70 8.13 31.07
CA LEU A 1072 10.57 8.12 29.60
C LEU A 1072 9.19 8.63 29.15
N LYS A 1073 8.12 8.45 29.93
CA LYS A 1073 6.80 9.03 29.64
C LYS A 1073 6.78 10.54 29.82
N THR A 1074 7.44 11.08 30.85
CA THR A 1074 7.51 12.54 31.06
C THR A 1074 8.29 13.22 29.95
N GLN A 1075 9.47 12.72 29.60
CA GLN A 1075 10.26 13.21 28.46
C GLN A 1075 9.49 13.09 27.12
N LEU A 1076 8.67 12.05 26.94
CA LEU A 1076 7.80 11.88 25.77
C LEU A 1076 6.56 12.79 25.79
N ALA A 1077 6.19 13.37 26.94
CA ALA A 1077 5.12 14.37 27.05
C ALA A 1077 5.68 15.79 26.80
N GLU A 1078 6.80 16.13 27.44
CA GLU A 1078 7.54 17.39 27.26
C GLU A 1078 7.89 17.60 25.78
N SER A 1079 8.57 16.62 25.16
CA SER A 1079 8.92 16.66 23.72
C SER A 1079 7.74 16.54 22.75
N LYS A 1080 6.51 16.30 23.21
CA LYS A 1080 5.29 16.49 22.40
C LYS A 1080 4.81 17.93 22.47
N GLN A 1081 4.76 18.51 23.67
CA GLN A 1081 4.35 19.91 23.87
C GLN A 1081 5.29 20.87 23.13
N GLU A 1082 6.61 20.63 23.14
CA GLU A 1082 7.59 21.42 22.36
C GLU A 1082 7.39 21.29 20.84
N ILE A 1083 6.96 20.13 20.35
CA ILE A 1083 6.65 19.94 18.92
C ILE A 1083 5.32 20.62 18.56
N GLU A 1084 4.36 20.67 19.48
CA GLU A 1084 3.08 21.36 19.29
C GLU A 1084 3.25 22.88 19.29
N THR A 1085 4.10 23.44 20.16
CA THR A 1085 4.43 24.89 20.13
C THR A 1085 5.22 25.28 18.89
N LEU A 1086 6.27 24.53 18.50
CA LEU A 1086 7.02 24.79 17.26
C LEU A 1086 6.15 24.71 16.01
N LYS A 1087 5.10 23.89 16.00
CA LYS A 1087 4.10 23.84 14.92
C LYS A 1087 3.21 25.07 14.89
N ALA A 1088 2.73 25.54 16.04
CA ALA A 1088 1.99 26.81 16.12
C ALA A 1088 2.84 28.01 15.68
N GLU A 1089 4.13 28.05 16.02
CA GLU A 1089 5.08 29.04 15.48
C GLU A 1089 5.24 28.92 13.97
N CYS A 1090 5.40 27.71 13.43
CA CYS A 1090 5.47 27.47 12.00
C CYS A 1090 4.18 27.87 11.25
N GLU A 1091 3.00 27.66 11.83
CA GLU A 1091 1.73 28.04 11.23
C GLU A 1091 1.49 29.54 11.27
N THR A 1092 1.73 30.21 12.40
CA THR A 1092 1.64 31.67 12.49
C THR A 1092 2.59 32.36 11.52
N LEU A 1093 3.86 31.91 11.43
CA LEU A 1093 4.81 32.41 10.43
C LEU A 1093 4.33 32.17 8.99
N ARG A 1094 3.74 31.01 8.65
CA ARG A 1094 3.13 30.78 7.32
C ARG A 1094 1.98 31.75 7.02
N THR A 1095 1.09 32.02 7.97
CA THR A 1095 -0.01 32.97 7.75
C THR A 1095 0.47 34.40 7.53
N ASN A 1096 1.56 34.81 8.19
CA ASN A 1096 2.15 36.12 7.97
C ASN A 1096 2.89 36.21 6.63
N LEU A 1097 3.58 35.14 6.21
CA LEU A 1097 4.19 35.03 4.89
C LEU A 1097 3.13 35.15 3.77
N ALA A 1098 1.98 34.50 3.93
CA ALA A 1098 0.87 34.56 2.98
C ALA A 1098 0.24 35.97 2.86
N LYS A 1099 0.15 36.73 3.97
CA LYS A 1099 -0.31 38.14 3.95
C LYS A 1099 0.68 39.03 3.19
N LEU A 1100 1.96 38.96 3.54
CA LEU A 1100 3.03 39.72 2.88
C LEU A 1100 3.15 39.38 1.38
N GLN A 1101 2.87 38.13 0.98
CA GLN A 1101 2.75 37.73 -0.42
C GLN A 1101 1.55 38.41 -1.11
N GLY A 1102 0.37 38.42 -0.48
CA GLY A 1102 -0.81 39.11 -1.02
C GLY A 1102 -0.61 40.62 -1.18
N GLU A 1103 0.02 41.27 -0.20
CA GLU A 1103 0.37 42.70 -0.23
C GLU A 1103 1.42 43.01 -1.31
N ARG A 1104 2.46 42.18 -1.43
CA ARG A 1104 3.45 42.23 -2.51
C ARG A 1104 2.81 42.14 -3.90
N ASP A 1105 1.88 41.21 -4.09
CA ASP A 1105 1.26 40.96 -5.39
C ASP A 1105 0.26 42.06 -5.76
N GLN A 1106 -0.42 42.67 -4.79
CA GLN A 1106 -1.21 43.89 -4.97
C GLN A 1106 -0.33 45.08 -5.40
N LEU A 1107 0.83 45.29 -4.76
CA LEU A 1107 1.79 46.32 -5.18
C LEU A 1107 2.40 46.02 -6.56
N GLN A 1108 2.61 44.74 -6.90
CA GLN A 1108 3.07 44.36 -8.24
C GLN A 1108 2.02 44.68 -9.32
N LEU A 1109 0.73 44.46 -9.04
CA LEU A 1109 -0.38 44.88 -9.90
C LEU A 1109 -0.45 46.42 -10.03
N ALA A 1110 -0.27 47.14 -8.92
CA ALA A 1110 -0.24 48.62 -8.94
C ALA A 1110 0.93 49.16 -9.78
N VAL A 1111 2.13 48.58 -9.68
CA VAL A 1111 3.27 48.92 -10.56
C VAL A 1111 2.92 48.65 -12.04
N GLN A 1112 2.35 47.48 -12.37
CA GLN A 1112 1.98 47.16 -13.75
C GLN A 1112 0.91 48.12 -14.32
N GLN A 1113 -0.09 48.50 -13.53
CA GLN A 1113 -1.10 49.49 -13.91
C GLN A 1113 -0.46 50.87 -14.16
N LYS A 1114 0.42 51.32 -13.26
CA LYS A 1114 1.11 52.61 -13.38
C LYS A 1114 2.15 52.65 -14.51
N GLU A 1115 2.81 51.54 -14.81
CA GLU A 1115 3.68 51.40 -15.98
C GLU A 1115 2.88 51.42 -17.30
N ALA A 1116 1.66 50.85 -17.30
CA ALA A 1116 0.73 50.99 -18.42
C ALA A 1116 0.20 52.42 -18.58
N GLU A 1117 -0.10 53.14 -17.49
CA GLU A 1117 -0.40 54.58 -17.52
C GLU A 1117 0.76 55.38 -18.13
N ILE A 1118 2.00 55.15 -17.71
CA ILE A 1118 3.20 55.78 -18.30
C ILE A 1118 3.33 55.45 -19.80
N SER A 1119 3.08 54.20 -20.20
CA SER A 1119 3.11 53.80 -21.62
C SER A 1119 2.05 54.54 -22.45
N ASN A 1120 0.83 54.65 -21.92
CA ASN A 1120 -0.28 55.37 -22.56
C ASN A 1120 -0.03 56.89 -22.60
N LEU A 1121 0.66 57.46 -21.61
CA LEU A 1121 1.09 58.86 -21.62
C LEU A 1121 2.21 59.11 -22.64
N ARG A 1122 3.24 58.25 -22.72
CA ARG A 1122 4.29 58.33 -23.77
C ARG A 1122 3.71 58.24 -25.18
N GLY A 1123 2.68 57.41 -25.38
CA GLY A 1123 1.95 57.31 -26.66
C GLY A 1123 1.27 58.61 -27.08
N LYS A 1124 0.93 59.49 -26.14
CA LYS A 1124 0.34 60.83 -26.38
C LYS A 1124 1.41 61.93 -26.46
N ASP A 1125 2.46 61.84 -25.65
CA ASP A 1125 3.62 62.74 -25.63
C ASP A 1125 4.34 62.77 -26.99
N ASN A 1126 4.37 61.64 -27.71
CA ASN A 1126 4.82 61.54 -29.09
C ASN A 1126 3.94 62.27 -30.14
N MET A 1127 2.78 62.82 -29.75
CA MET A 1127 1.79 63.43 -30.66
C MET A 1127 1.47 64.90 -30.35
N ALA A 1128 1.88 65.44 -29.20
CA ALA A 1128 1.65 66.85 -28.82
C ALA A 1128 2.77 67.37 -27.91
N SER A 1129 3.33 68.55 -28.21
CA SER A 1129 4.45 69.15 -27.46
C SER A 1129 4.02 69.96 -26.23
N ASP A 1130 3.07 69.45 -25.45
CA ASP A 1130 2.51 70.15 -24.29
C ASP A 1130 3.34 69.87 -23.02
N SER A 1131 3.93 70.92 -22.44
CA SER A 1131 4.75 70.81 -21.20
C SER A 1131 3.98 70.25 -19.99
N GLU A 1132 2.65 70.25 -20.03
CA GLU A 1132 1.77 69.72 -19.00
C GLU A 1132 1.70 68.18 -19.04
N LEU A 1133 1.74 67.57 -20.23
CA LEU A 1133 1.88 66.11 -20.39
C LEU A 1133 3.24 65.65 -19.86
N GLN A 1134 4.31 66.41 -20.11
CA GLN A 1134 5.66 66.07 -19.62
C GLN A 1134 5.75 66.12 -18.09
N LYS A 1135 5.06 67.07 -17.42
CA LYS A 1135 4.94 67.10 -15.96
C LYS A 1135 4.19 65.88 -15.43
N GLN A 1136 3.02 65.56 -16.00
CA GLN A 1136 2.24 64.37 -15.61
C GLN A 1136 3.06 63.07 -15.81
N LEU A 1137 3.87 63.01 -16.87
CA LEU A 1137 4.78 61.90 -17.13
C LEU A 1137 5.92 61.81 -16.10
N GLU A 1138 6.43 62.94 -15.58
CA GLU A 1138 7.39 62.94 -14.47
C GLU A 1138 6.76 62.57 -13.13
N GLU A 1139 5.55 63.02 -12.84
CA GLU A 1139 4.83 62.70 -11.61
C GLU A 1139 4.47 61.22 -11.56
N ALA A 1140 3.94 60.64 -12.66
CA ALA A 1140 3.69 59.21 -12.77
C ALA A 1140 4.98 58.36 -12.62
N LYS A 1141 6.12 58.80 -13.15
CA LYS A 1141 7.43 58.14 -12.90
C LYS A 1141 7.79 58.16 -11.42
N LYS A 1142 7.63 59.30 -10.74
CA LYS A 1142 7.93 59.47 -9.30
C LYS A 1142 6.98 58.66 -8.41
N GLU A 1143 5.73 58.43 -8.82
CA GLU A 1143 4.83 57.46 -8.18
C GLU A 1143 5.34 56.02 -8.36
N VAL A 1144 5.70 55.61 -9.58
CA VAL A 1144 6.21 54.25 -9.85
C VAL A 1144 7.47 53.94 -9.05
N GLU A 1145 8.39 54.89 -8.87
CA GLU A 1145 9.60 54.65 -8.06
C GLU A 1145 9.28 54.46 -6.57
N LYS A 1146 8.29 55.18 -6.02
CA LYS A 1146 7.84 54.98 -4.62
C LYS A 1146 7.24 53.59 -4.42
N VAL A 1147 6.30 53.19 -5.27
CA VAL A 1147 5.63 51.87 -5.16
C VAL A 1147 6.64 50.73 -5.38
N LYS A 1148 7.69 50.95 -6.19
CA LYS A 1148 8.82 50.01 -6.30
C LYS A 1148 9.65 49.92 -5.01
N ALA A 1149 10.00 51.05 -4.38
CA ALA A 1149 10.72 51.05 -3.11
C ALA A 1149 9.92 50.37 -1.97
N GLU A 1150 8.61 50.61 -1.90
CA GLU A 1150 7.70 49.94 -0.95
C GLU A 1150 7.66 48.42 -1.19
N ARG A 1151 7.54 47.99 -2.45
CA ARG A 1151 7.61 46.57 -2.85
C ARG A 1151 8.97 45.92 -2.55
N GLU A 1152 10.07 46.66 -2.62
CA GLU A 1152 11.40 46.18 -2.26
C GLU A 1152 11.58 46.06 -0.73
N SER A 1153 11.01 46.98 0.06
CA SER A 1153 10.98 46.87 1.52
C SER A 1153 10.22 45.62 1.98
N LEU A 1154 9.01 45.40 1.46
CA LEU A 1154 8.23 44.19 1.74
C LEU A 1154 8.92 42.91 1.23
N GLN A 1155 9.73 42.99 0.15
CA GLN A 1155 10.57 41.87 -0.30
C GLN A 1155 11.74 41.58 0.66
N ALA A 1156 12.24 42.57 1.41
CA ALA A 1156 13.24 42.36 2.45
C ALA A 1156 12.62 41.72 3.70
N GLU A 1157 11.47 42.23 4.16
CA GLU A 1157 10.73 41.66 5.29
C GLU A 1157 10.28 40.21 5.01
N MET A 1158 9.75 39.94 3.81
CA MET A 1158 9.38 38.60 3.38
C MET A 1158 10.58 37.63 3.40
N LYS A 1159 11.79 38.07 3.01
CA LYS A 1159 13.03 37.25 3.14
C LYS A 1159 13.38 36.95 4.59
N GLN A 1160 13.15 37.89 5.51
CA GLN A 1160 13.39 37.71 6.95
C GLN A 1160 12.37 36.74 7.58
N VAL A 1161 11.10 36.76 7.14
CA VAL A 1161 10.09 35.77 7.55
C VAL A 1161 10.41 34.38 6.97
N VAL A 1162 10.90 34.29 5.72
CA VAL A 1162 11.36 33.04 5.11
C VAL A 1162 12.52 32.42 5.91
N SER A 1163 13.58 33.18 6.22
CA SER A 1163 14.72 32.63 6.97
C SER A 1163 14.36 32.26 8.42
N GLY A 1164 13.43 33.01 9.05
CA GLY A 1164 12.81 32.62 10.32
C GLY A 1164 12.09 31.27 10.22
N LEU A 1165 11.24 31.09 9.20
CA LEU A 1165 10.52 29.84 8.93
C LEU A 1165 11.47 28.66 8.67
N GLU A 1166 12.54 28.87 7.89
CA GLU A 1166 13.57 27.87 7.62
C GLU A 1166 14.31 27.47 8.91
N SER A 1167 14.63 28.43 9.78
CA SER A 1167 15.27 28.15 11.08
C SER A 1167 14.36 27.33 12.02
N SER A 1168 13.05 27.59 12.01
CA SER A 1168 12.09 26.82 12.83
C SER A 1168 11.88 25.40 12.27
N LYS A 1169 11.72 25.25 10.94
CA LYS A 1169 11.71 23.94 10.27
C LYS A 1169 12.99 23.14 10.50
N ALA A 1170 14.15 23.79 10.55
CA ALA A 1170 15.42 23.13 10.85
C ALA A 1170 15.46 22.57 12.29
N LYS A 1171 14.89 23.31 13.26
CA LYS A 1171 14.70 22.81 14.65
C LYS A 1171 13.68 21.66 14.70
N GLU A 1172 12.53 21.80 14.04
CA GLU A 1172 11.50 20.75 13.96
C GLU A 1172 12.06 19.45 13.37
N ASN A 1173 12.79 19.53 12.24
CA ASN A 1173 13.45 18.39 11.61
C ASN A 1173 14.54 17.78 12.49
N LYS A 1174 15.32 18.59 13.21
CA LYS A 1174 16.32 18.08 14.16
C LYS A 1174 15.66 17.34 15.33
N MET A 1175 14.62 17.90 15.93
CA MET A 1175 13.85 17.24 16.99
C MET A 1175 13.19 15.94 16.49
N HIS A 1176 12.71 15.90 15.24
CA HIS A 1176 12.23 14.66 14.62
C HIS A 1176 13.33 13.63 14.38
N SER A 1177 14.54 14.04 13.96
CA SER A 1177 15.73 13.18 13.87
C SER A 1177 16.12 12.62 15.25
N ASP A 1178 16.22 13.46 16.27
CA ASP A 1178 16.65 13.05 17.60
C ASP A 1178 15.59 12.17 18.30
N ARG A 1179 14.30 12.39 17.99
CA ARG A 1179 13.19 11.48 18.34
C ARG A 1179 13.24 10.15 17.59
N ALA A 1180 13.61 10.14 16.30
CA ALA A 1180 13.81 8.90 15.56
C ALA A 1180 15.02 8.10 16.09
N ASN A 1181 16.11 8.78 16.45
CA ASN A 1181 17.31 8.17 17.04
C ASN A 1181 17.05 7.59 18.44
N THR A 1182 16.27 8.28 19.28
CA THR A 1182 15.86 7.75 20.60
C THR A 1182 14.87 6.59 20.49
N LEU A 1183 13.91 6.63 19.54
CA LEU A 1183 13.05 5.47 19.24
C LEU A 1183 13.85 4.28 18.70
N LEU A 1184 14.83 4.50 17.81
CA LEU A 1184 15.75 3.46 17.33
C LEU A 1184 16.61 2.88 18.46
N ARG A 1185 16.99 3.70 19.44
CA ARG A 1185 17.70 3.25 20.65
C ARG A 1185 16.79 2.38 21.54
N GLN A 1186 15.56 2.81 21.80
CA GLN A 1186 14.56 2.02 22.53
C GLN A 1186 14.28 0.68 21.81
N ILE A 1187 14.16 0.67 20.49
CA ILE A 1187 13.99 -0.56 19.69
C ILE A 1187 15.23 -1.47 19.79
N LYS A 1188 16.45 -0.93 19.86
CA LYS A 1188 17.67 -1.72 20.09
C LYS A 1188 17.72 -2.30 21.50
N GLU A 1189 17.41 -1.50 22.53
CA GLU A 1189 17.41 -1.92 23.94
C GLU A 1189 16.32 -2.97 24.21
N LEU A 1190 15.12 -2.81 23.65
CA LEU A 1190 14.06 -3.83 23.67
C LEU A 1190 14.48 -5.11 22.93
N LYS A 1191 15.19 -5.01 21.79
CA LYS A 1191 15.71 -6.18 21.06
C LYS A 1191 16.83 -6.89 21.82
N SER A 1192 17.70 -6.21 22.56
CA SER A 1192 18.67 -6.87 23.45
C SER A 1192 18.01 -7.55 24.65
N ASN A 1193 16.92 -6.96 25.17
CA ASN A 1193 16.15 -7.57 26.26
C ASN A 1193 15.39 -8.82 25.76
N ASP A 1194 14.77 -8.77 24.59
CA ASP A 1194 14.15 -9.92 23.93
C ASP A 1194 15.18 -11.01 23.57
N ALA A 1195 16.38 -10.64 23.08
CA ALA A 1195 17.46 -11.59 22.81
C ALA A 1195 18.00 -12.27 24.09
N THR A 1196 18.14 -11.54 25.21
CA THR A 1196 18.56 -12.12 26.49
C THR A 1196 17.45 -12.95 27.16
N LEU A 1197 16.18 -12.60 26.96
CA LEU A 1197 15.04 -13.46 27.33
C LEU A 1197 15.01 -14.76 26.51
N LYS A 1198 15.18 -14.68 25.18
CA LYS A 1198 15.29 -15.86 24.29
C LYS A 1198 16.48 -16.75 24.65
N SER A 1199 17.62 -16.15 25.02
CA SER A 1199 18.78 -16.87 25.56
C SER A 1199 18.44 -17.64 26.84
N LYS A 1200 17.78 -16.99 27.81
CA LYS A 1200 17.34 -17.62 29.07
C LYS A 1200 16.29 -18.73 28.84
N ILE A 1201 15.35 -18.53 27.91
CA ILE A 1201 14.35 -19.53 27.53
C ILE A 1201 15.04 -20.74 26.89
N ALA A 1202 15.92 -20.53 25.90
CA ALA A 1202 16.67 -21.61 25.26
C ALA A 1202 17.61 -22.35 26.23
N GLY A 1203 18.10 -21.69 27.28
CA GLY A 1203 18.80 -22.32 28.40
C GLY A 1203 17.88 -23.27 29.17
N LEU A 1204 16.74 -22.77 29.65
CA LEU A 1204 15.73 -23.56 30.37
C LEU A 1204 15.16 -24.71 29.52
N GLU A 1205 15.03 -24.52 28.21
CA GLU A 1205 14.61 -25.56 27.26
C GLU A 1205 15.69 -26.63 27.07
N LYS A 1206 16.98 -26.25 26.99
CA LYS A 1206 18.10 -27.21 26.99
C LYS A 1206 18.21 -27.99 28.29
N GLU A 1207 17.95 -27.36 29.44
CA GLU A 1207 17.85 -28.07 30.72
C GLU A 1207 16.68 -29.07 30.72
N LEU A 1208 15.52 -28.68 30.19
CA LEU A 1208 14.35 -29.55 30.04
C LEU A 1208 14.60 -30.71 29.06
N GLU A 1209 15.31 -30.46 27.95
CA GLU A 1209 15.77 -31.50 27.03
C GLU A 1209 16.80 -32.43 27.66
N ALA A 1210 17.77 -31.90 28.42
CA ALA A 1210 18.76 -32.71 29.12
C ALA A 1210 18.09 -33.64 30.14
N PHE A 1211 17.13 -33.13 30.91
CA PHE A 1211 16.32 -33.92 31.85
C PHE A 1211 15.51 -35.01 31.12
N LYS A 1212 14.87 -34.68 29.99
CA LYS A 1212 14.15 -35.65 29.15
C LYS A 1212 15.08 -36.70 28.53
N LYS A 1213 16.25 -36.31 28.01
CA LYS A 1213 17.23 -37.21 27.36
C LYS A 1213 17.88 -38.14 28.38
N ALA A 1214 18.23 -37.65 29.58
CA ALA A 1214 18.66 -38.48 30.70
C ALA A 1214 17.59 -39.49 31.14
N THR A 1215 16.31 -39.15 31.02
CA THR A 1215 15.18 -40.07 31.29
C THR A 1215 14.91 -41.05 30.15
N ALA A 1216 15.29 -40.72 28.91
CA ALA A 1216 14.97 -41.49 27.69
C ALA A 1216 16.11 -42.41 27.19
N GLN A 1217 17.37 -42.16 27.57
CA GLN A 1217 18.53 -42.91 27.07
C GLN A 1217 18.95 -44.10 27.96
N GLN A 1218 18.04 -45.06 28.14
CA GLN A 1218 18.41 -46.48 28.29
C GLN A 1218 17.97 -47.24 27.02
N PRO A 1219 18.86 -47.58 26.09
CA PRO A 1219 18.50 -48.22 24.83
C PRO A 1219 18.14 -49.71 25.01
N LYS A 1220 17.22 -50.20 24.17
CA LYS A 1220 16.87 -51.62 24.05
C LYS A 1220 17.54 -52.23 22.81
N GLU A 1221 18.71 -52.85 22.96
CA GLU A 1221 19.29 -53.71 21.91
C GLU A 1221 19.85 -55.00 22.55
N THR A 1222 19.03 -56.05 22.59
CA THR A 1222 19.41 -57.46 22.87
C THR A 1222 18.19 -58.37 22.67
N ALA A 1223 17.64 -58.40 21.45
CA ALA A 1223 16.47 -59.22 21.13
C ALA A 1223 16.32 -59.50 19.62
N GLN A 1224 17.36 -60.05 18.97
CA GLN A 1224 17.16 -60.77 17.72
C GLN A 1224 18.02 -62.05 17.69
N GLU A 1225 17.30 -63.17 17.54
CA GLU A 1225 17.76 -64.51 17.13
C GLU A 1225 18.96 -65.16 17.87
N ASP A 1226 18.66 -66.14 18.73
CA ASP A 1226 19.34 -67.43 18.64
C ASP A 1226 18.40 -68.60 18.97
N SER A 1227 18.15 -69.46 17.97
CA SER A 1227 17.52 -70.78 18.12
C SER A 1227 17.83 -71.67 16.90
N GLY A 1228 19.13 -71.85 16.57
CA GLY A 1228 19.52 -72.30 15.22
C GLY A 1228 20.72 -73.27 15.07
N THR A 1229 20.98 -74.16 16.03
CA THR A 1229 21.80 -75.41 15.86
C THR A 1229 23.10 -75.39 15.01
N ALA A 1230 24.24 -75.51 15.70
CA ALA A 1230 25.43 -76.30 15.33
C ALA A 1230 26.22 -76.02 14.02
N GLY A 1231 27.54 -75.72 14.12
CA GLY A 1231 28.42 -75.78 12.95
C GLY A 1231 29.88 -75.31 13.12
N LYS A 1232 30.79 -76.25 13.46
CA LYS A 1232 32.25 -76.29 13.23
C LYS A 1232 32.99 -75.07 12.60
N ARG A 1233 34.18 -74.81 13.20
CA ARG A 1233 35.49 -74.47 12.57
C ARG A 1233 35.73 -73.07 11.95
N ALA A 1234 36.76 -72.41 12.53
CA ALA A 1234 38.01 -71.97 11.87
C ALA A 1234 37.98 -70.89 10.75
N ALA A 1235 39.05 -70.11 10.52
CA ALA A 1235 40.17 -69.70 11.39
C ALA A 1235 40.98 -68.58 10.71
N GLY A 1236 41.44 -67.60 11.50
CA GLY A 1236 42.45 -66.62 11.05
C GLY A 1236 41.96 -65.56 10.05
N LYS A 1237 42.84 -64.66 9.60
CA LYS A 1237 44.21 -64.39 10.10
C LYS A 1237 44.63 -62.97 9.67
N ASP A 1238 45.34 -62.30 10.58
CA ASP A 1238 46.52 -61.42 10.38
C ASP A 1238 46.53 -60.16 9.49
N GLU A 1239 47.42 -59.27 9.96
CA GLU A 1239 48.39 -58.46 9.22
C GLU A 1239 47.97 -57.19 8.45
N GLU A 1240 48.51 -56.06 8.95
CA GLU A 1240 49.55 -55.22 8.32
C GLU A 1240 49.47 -54.80 6.83
N ALA A 1241 50.00 -53.64 6.41
CA ALA A 1241 50.38 -52.39 7.08
C ALA A 1241 50.84 -51.34 6.01
N ARG A 1242 51.11 -50.11 6.49
CA ARG A 1242 52.22 -49.22 6.05
C ARG A 1242 52.25 -48.56 4.64
N VAL A 1243 52.54 -47.25 4.71
CA VAL A 1243 53.63 -46.49 4.02
C VAL A 1243 53.33 -45.61 2.79
N ALA A 1244 54.07 -44.48 2.74
CA ALA A 1244 54.30 -43.52 1.64
C ALA A 1244 53.15 -42.54 1.30
N SER A 1245 53.38 -41.24 1.00
CA SER A 1245 54.57 -40.37 1.16
C SER A 1245 54.13 -38.86 1.21
N SER A 1246 54.70 -37.99 2.06
CA SER A 1246 55.86 -37.08 1.81
C SER A 1246 55.58 -35.72 1.13
N LYS A 1247 55.72 -34.62 1.92
CA LYS A 1247 55.95 -33.19 1.55
C LYS A 1247 54.70 -32.45 0.98
N ARG A 1248 54.55 -31.11 1.13
CA ARG A 1248 55.47 -30.04 1.60
C ARG A 1248 54.71 -28.82 2.20
N HIS A 1249 55.20 -28.27 3.34
CA HIS A 1249 54.92 -26.95 4.00
C HIS A 1249 53.45 -26.46 4.19
N LYS A 1250 52.97 -25.88 5.32
CA LYS A 1250 53.46 -24.86 6.29
C LYS A 1250 53.70 -23.45 5.69
N PRO A 1251 53.59 -22.33 6.44
CA PRO A 1251 53.38 -22.16 7.89
C PRO A 1251 51.92 -21.73 8.25
N SER A 1252 51.37 -21.73 9.48
CA SER A 1252 51.81 -21.97 10.88
C SER A 1252 52.35 -20.80 11.74
N GLU A 1253 51.89 -20.79 13.01
CA GLU A 1253 52.43 -20.05 14.18
C GLU A 1253 52.25 -18.51 14.22
N SER A 1254 52.07 -17.84 15.37
CA SER A 1254 51.88 -18.32 16.77
C SER A 1254 51.45 -17.20 17.76
N GLU A 1255 50.58 -17.55 18.73
CA GLU A 1255 50.57 -17.07 20.15
C GLU A 1255 50.37 -15.54 20.37
N VAL A 1256 50.33 -14.90 21.56
CA VAL A 1256 50.80 -15.09 22.96
C VAL A 1256 49.86 -14.23 23.88
N ALA A 1257 49.60 -14.40 25.19
CA ALA A 1257 49.55 -15.51 26.17
C ALA A 1257 49.07 -14.92 27.55
N SER A 1258 48.99 -15.75 28.62
CA SER A 1258 48.96 -15.40 30.08
C SER A 1258 47.84 -14.46 30.62
N GLU A 1259 47.08 -14.75 31.68
CA GLU A 1259 47.42 -15.11 33.10
C GLU A 1259 48.02 -13.98 33.95
N PRO A 1260 47.81 -13.94 35.31
CA PRO A 1260 46.69 -14.44 36.11
C PRO A 1260 46.28 -13.52 37.31
N ALA A 1261 45.40 -14.04 38.18
CA ALA A 1261 45.23 -13.73 39.62
C ALA A 1261 44.61 -12.39 40.09
N GLN A 1262 43.79 -12.49 41.16
CA GLN A 1262 43.21 -11.38 41.94
C GLN A 1262 43.33 -11.70 43.44
N ALA A 1263 43.74 -10.74 44.28
CA ALA A 1263 43.62 -10.86 45.74
C ALA A 1263 43.67 -9.49 46.49
N ILE A 1264 42.49 -9.07 47.00
CA ILE A 1264 42.25 -8.32 48.26
C ILE A 1264 42.96 -6.95 48.49
N VAL A 1265 42.15 -5.89 48.66
CA VAL A 1265 42.12 -4.89 49.78
C VAL A 1265 41.65 -3.50 49.29
N GLN A 1266 40.56 -3.02 49.87
CA GLN A 1266 40.35 -1.60 50.22
C GLN A 1266 39.77 -1.55 51.64
N PRO A 1267 39.90 -0.43 52.38
CA PRO A 1267 38.70 0.41 52.52
C PRO A 1267 38.92 1.93 52.69
N SER A 1268 37.91 2.68 52.23
CA SER A 1268 37.31 3.88 52.87
C SER A 1268 37.93 5.30 52.77
N THR A 1269 37.03 6.26 53.00
CA THR A 1269 37.19 7.71 53.29
C THR A 1269 37.45 8.73 52.16
N THR A 1270 36.37 9.44 51.84
CA THR A 1270 36.23 10.87 51.43
C THR A 1270 36.81 11.85 52.47
N PRO A 1271 36.80 13.21 52.28
CA PRO A 1271 36.34 14.04 51.15
C PRO A 1271 37.33 15.15 50.67
N ALA A 1272 37.06 15.80 49.52
CA ALA A 1272 37.30 17.25 49.29
C ALA A 1272 36.72 17.75 47.94
N ALA A 1273 36.27 19.01 47.89
CA ALA A 1273 35.91 19.81 46.70
C ALA A 1273 35.73 21.30 47.12
N PRO A 1274 35.61 22.30 46.20
CA PRO A 1274 35.98 22.38 44.77
C PRO A 1274 37.14 23.41 44.59
N PRO A 1275 37.37 24.12 43.45
CA PRO A 1275 36.46 25.20 42.98
C PRO A 1275 36.34 25.44 41.44
N LYS A 1276 35.18 26.01 41.05
CA LYS A 1276 34.92 27.12 40.09
C LYS A 1276 35.54 27.21 38.67
N GLU A 1277 34.69 27.68 37.74
CA GLU A 1277 34.91 28.59 36.58
C GLU A 1277 35.98 28.18 35.53
N GLU A 1278 35.72 28.25 34.22
CA GLU A 1278 34.74 29.05 33.45
C GLU A 1278 33.62 28.24 32.75
#